data_AF-A0A946JYG9-F1
#
_entry.id   AF-A0A946JYG9-F1
#
_cell.length_a   1.000
_cell.length_b   1.000
_cell.length_c   1.000
_cell.angle_alpha   90.00
_cell.angle_beta   90.00
_cell.angle_gamma   90.00
#
_symmetry.space_group_name_H-M   'P 1'
#
loop_
_entity.id
_entity.type
_entity.pdbx_description
1 polymer ?
#
loop_
_entity_poly.entity_id
_entity_poly.type
_entity_poly.pdbx_seq_one_letter_code
_entity_poly.pdbx_strand_id
1 'polypeptide(L)'
;MLVIAVVYLSLGRLATLSVEANQHQIENYLRNSGLDFVEIGAIAGDWRVHDPRFIVRDISVKPLGEPALDIDLLVLRVDSVRSLISGVPIVTEMEISGIRFAVERDEQGFRIKGFKRGNGKLDVDYVLDSLPHLELLKMDGINVTLIGPNTEMNLVSHWDQPWVVSAEDEVKQVSLPLFLERKQPNGMTLRHRLGLSGYYQGDLRESDFVSRLYLEAPRIDLEGFTPDFELAGRRLSAARLATRIWLTLEPGSLDVTGEIELTDVSLAGESHNLLDEVSSRFRFHGESISRGTLSIPNVRLKQGEFEFELDNIALAIDTGPLGSSLAGQLDQVDVSELARLVEYAGQKELLPERLSNALLSVSPDGELKNLLFITDPVEGTPHLVSSLVGFSVEAYLGIPSIDRLNGFVSLQPDRGYLDIDNDEFEMNFESMFDSPWTFDSGRGRLAYRVGEDSVSVASGLIELLDGDLSSYGKLSMNLPPARELQTWGLTIGVANAELLSANAYIPNSIPENLRSWIESAVKGGRSNEAGVTVHGALFRGSPAVRKAHDLYLKVENTEVEYHPDWPPATDLTATIHIDNHHVLTNDATGKVYSSDAADVDVFAAIPDSGQANLVMVSAGLSGPFEDVIRALKETPLAQTTSNMADQWSAEGEMQAALSIEVPIGARREEEVRPDVLVSFESALLHMPDFDLDITRLAGDIRYSNESGLNSDGFAGMTFGREISGRISNQFYGEGGEIVVHVDGAVDVPVLYGWSDQILLSRASGVLDYRTEIHVPYGGAMDKIYIEAFSDLRGVIVDLPEPLSKPVMDSVHEFRYRQAFKESGYRIDLSMDDNLHASLKIEDGIATGGRVHFGVSGYGAVTYDAIRMSGELPFLDYGAWETVTEEFGLISDVSFEDEIAAHVASAELSIEELLFYYQPLDDVEMLVTRGDNLWVASLQNEMLDGEVRILDEDDAPLNVNLNWLSFESEDGALDPFYDVNPVEVADVDFSTKQLLLDGEDFGHWSFNFRTSEHGGRFEDLEVSALGLQVAAGSLGEWHYRDGHHGSRFAGDIVIDDLAKAQQNFGFASSIEGEGLKLAADVSWDGSPAMVDIERVSGEVEISEGSGRFVQAETGGALKLLGIFDFASLARRFRLDFSDVIDDGFEFTDIQGVISFDEGEVVVQEPIVINGSSGKFTVGGGMNIVSNTLDNDMIVTLPVGRTLPWYAAYSAIATGPLAGAGVMLAQKVFENQINQMSSAKYKITGTIEEPEIQFVTIFNDTVREALPE
;
A
#
# COMPACT_ATOMS: atom_id res chain seq x y z
N MET A 1 -112.86 74.75 38.70
CA MET A 1 -111.46 74.54 39.12
C MET A 1 -111.28 74.75 40.62
N LEU A 2 -111.39 75.98 41.16
CA LEU A 2 -111.11 76.27 42.59
C LEU A 2 -112.01 75.51 43.60
N VAL A 3 -113.30 75.35 43.31
CA VAL A 3 -114.22 74.57 44.18
C VAL A 3 -113.88 73.08 44.17
N ILE A 4 -113.48 72.54 43.01
CA ILE A 4 -113.07 71.12 42.88
C ILE A 4 -111.76 70.90 43.63
N ALA A 5 -110.79 71.83 43.54
CA ALA A 5 -109.53 71.76 44.28
C ALA A 5 -109.73 71.85 45.80
N VAL A 6 -110.64 72.71 46.28
CA VAL A 6 -110.96 72.81 47.72
C VAL A 6 -111.70 71.56 48.21
N VAL A 7 -112.64 71.02 47.43
CA VAL A 7 -113.34 69.76 47.76
C VAL A 7 -112.36 68.58 47.77
N TYR A 8 -111.47 68.50 46.80
CA TYR A 8 -110.41 67.49 46.72
C TYR A 8 -109.43 67.60 47.90
N LEU A 9 -108.91 68.79 48.21
CA LEU A 9 -108.01 68.99 49.36
C LEU A 9 -108.72 68.71 50.69
N SER A 10 -110.02 69.03 50.80
CA SER A 10 -110.78 68.81 52.03
C SER A 10 -111.15 67.33 52.22
N LEU A 11 -111.66 66.66 51.17
CA LEU A 11 -111.97 65.23 51.19
C LEU A 11 -110.72 64.38 51.30
N GLY A 12 -109.65 64.75 50.60
CA GLY A 12 -108.34 64.11 50.69
C GLY A 12 -107.78 64.19 52.11
N ARG A 13 -107.71 65.39 52.70
CA ARG A 13 -107.24 65.56 54.08
C ARG A 13 -108.11 64.82 55.10
N LEU A 14 -109.42 64.78 54.90
CA LEU A 14 -110.34 63.98 55.71
C LEU A 14 -110.06 62.49 55.56
N ALA A 15 -109.86 62.01 54.34
CA ALA A 15 -109.55 60.61 54.06
C ALA A 15 -108.22 60.19 54.70
N THR A 16 -107.15 60.98 54.56
CA THR A 16 -105.85 60.68 55.21
C THR A 16 -105.91 60.71 56.73
N LEU A 17 -106.62 61.67 57.32
CA LEU A 17 -106.79 61.73 58.77
C LEU A 17 -107.65 60.59 59.30
N SER A 18 -108.50 60.00 58.45
CA SER A 18 -109.32 58.83 58.80
C SER A 18 -108.60 57.49 58.68
N VAL A 19 -107.39 57.44 58.10
CA VAL A 19 -106.62 56.20 57.91
C VAL A 19 -106.29 55.53 59.25
N GLU A 20 -105.86 56.30 60.24
CA GLU A 20 -105.55 55.79 61.59
C GLU A 20 -106.80 55.20 62.26
N ALA A 21 -107.96 55.85 62.12
CA ALA A 21 -109.23 55.37 62.68
C ALA A 21 -109.79 54.12 61.97
N ASN A 22 -109.33 53.84 60.74
CA ASN A 22 -109.79 52.71 59.93
C ASN A 22 -108.68 51.66 59.69
N GLN A 23 -107.61 51.63 60.52
CA GLN A 23 -106.51 50.66 60.39
C GLN A 23 -107.00 49.22 60.23
N HIS A 24 -107.95 48.77 61.06
CA HIS A 24 -108.51 47.40 60.95
C HIS A 24 -109.22 47.13 59.62
N GLN A 25 -109.82 48.14 58.99
CA GLN A 25 -110.46 47.98 57.68
C GLN A 25 -109.40 47.89 56.57
N ILE A 26 -108.30 48.62 56.72
CA ILE A 26 -107.16 48.59 55.79
C ILE A 26 -106.41 47.27 55.92
N GLU A 27 -106.17 46.78 57.14
CA GLU A 27 -105.62 45.45 57.40
C GLU A 27 -106.52 44.35 56.80
N ASN A 28 -107.84 44.45 57.00
CA ASN A 28 -108.79 43.51 56.39
C ASN A 28 -108.80 43.61 54.85
N TYR A 29 -108.64 44.80 54.29
CA TYR A 29 -108.53 45.01 52.84
C TYR A 29 -107.25 44.36 52.29
N LEU A 30 -106.11 44.55 52.96
CA LEU A 30 -104.85 43.89 52.62
C LEU A 30 -104.99 42.35 52.71
N ARG A 31 -105.59 41.83 53.78
CA ARG A 31 -105.89 40.40 53.94
C ARG A 31 -106.76 39.86 52.80
N ASN A 32 -107.83 40.57 52.44
CA ASN A 32 -108.74 40.17 51.37
C ASN A 32 -108.12 40.33 49.95
N SER A 33 -107.06 41.13 49.82
CA SER A 33 -106.32 41.33 48.56
C SER A 33 -105.17 40.35 48.39
N GLY A 34 -105.08 39.29 49.22
CA GLY A 34 -104.05 38.25 49.12
C GLY A 34 -102.78 38.54 49.93
N LEU A 35 -102.78 39.57 50.78
CA LEU A 35 -101.70 39.91 51.71
C LEU A 35 -102.12 39.56 53.15
N ASP A 36 -102.65 38.35 53.37
CA ASP A 36 -103.14 37.89 54.67
C ASP A 36 -102.06 37.65 55.72
N PHE A 37 -100.81 37.67 55.26
CA PHE A 37 -99.58 37.53 56.02
C PHE A 37 -98.95 38.86 56.44
N VAL A 38 -99.49 40.02 56.05
CA VAL A 38 -98.93 41.33 56.44
C VAL A 38 -99.62 41.82 57.71
N GLU A 39 -98.84 42.06 58.76
CA GLU A 39 -99.27 42.74 59.99
C GLU A 39 -98.67 44.14 60.02
N ILE A 40 -99.47 45.13 60.43
CA ILE A 40 -99.05 46.53 60.55
C ILE A 40 -99.23 46.92 62.01
N GLY A 41 -98.18 47.47 62.65
CA GLY A 41 -98.29 47.97 64.03
C GLY A 41 -99.15 49.22 64.11
N ALA A 42 -98.81 50.23 63.30
CA ALA A 42 -99.58 51.49 63.22
C ALA A 42 -99.55 52.08 61.82
N ILE A 43 -100.66 52.69 61.40
CA ILE A 43 -100.73 53.49 60.17
C ILE A 43 -101.25 54.89 60.48
N ALA A 44 -100.52 55.91 60.01
CA ALA A 44 -100.89 57.30 60.12
C ALA A 44 -100.87 57.94 58.73
N GLY A 45 -101.80 58.88 58.50
CA GLY A 45 -101.81 59.68 57.28
C GLY A 45 -101.57 61.15 57.62
N ASP A 46 -100.62 61.79 56.94
CA ASP A 46 -100.50 63.25 56.92
C ASP A 46 -100.69 63.80 55.50
N TRP A 47 -100.71 65.12 55.37
CA TRP A 47 -100.84 65.79 54.08
C TRP A 47 -99.71 66.79 53.89
N ARG A 48 -98.93 66.63 52.82
CA ARG A 48 -97.80 67.50 52.50
C ARG A 48 -98.13 68.32 51.25
N VAL A 49 -98.36 69.61 51.44
CA VAL A 49 -98.69 70.60 50.40
C VAL A 49 -99.96 70.24 49.60
N HIS A 50 -99.86 69.35 48.61
CA HIS A 50 -100.93 68.95 47.70
C HIS A 50 -101.21 67.44 47.69
N ASP A 51 -100.33 66.62 48.30
CA ASP A 51 -100.41 65.16 48.28
C ASP A 51 -100.49 64.54 49.68
N PRO A 52 -101.19 63.42 49.84
CA PRO A 52 -101.19 62.59 51.03
C PRO A 52 -99.85 61.87 51.20
N ARG A 53 -99.44 61.71 52.45
CA ARG A 53 -98.38 60.78 52.84
C ARG A 53 -98.91 59.78 53.86
N PHE A 54 -98.57 58.52 53.65
CA PHE A 54 -98.91 57.44 54.55
C PHE A 54 -97.65 56.97 55.25
N ILE A 55 -97.68 56.97 56.57
CA ILE A 55 -96.60 56.53 57.45
C ILE A 55 -97.07 55.24 58.09
N VAL A 56 -96.42 54.14 57.76
CA VAL A 56 -96.70 52.82 58.28
C VAL A 56 -95.52 52.40 59.16
N ARG A 57 -95.78 51.98 60.39
CA ARG A 57 -94.76 51.57 61.36
C ARG A 57 -94.93 50.10 61.72
N ASP A 58 -93.80 49.46 62.02
CA ASP A 58 -93.72 48.08 62.47
C ASP A 58 -94.49 47.13 61.53
N ILE A 59 -94.13 47.15 60.24
CA ILE A 59 -94.68 46.21 59.26
C ILE A 59 -93.96 44.88 59.44
N SER A 60 -94.69 43.81 59.69
CA SER A 60 -94.15 42.45 59.79
C SER A 60 -94.89 41.53 58.83
N VAL A 61 -94.15 40.87 57.97
CA VAL A 61 -94.66 39.89 57.00
C VAL A 61 -94.43 38.49 57.55
N LYS A 62 -95.52 37.76 57.81
CA LYS A 62 -95.54 36.43 58.45
C LYS A 62 -96.27 35.37 57.60
N PRO A 63 -95.73 34.96 56.44
CA PRO A 63 -96.40 34.03 55.52
C PRO A 63 -96.69 32.66 56.14
N LEU A 64 -95.89 32.26 57.14
CA LEU A 64 -95.99 30.97 57.83
C LEU A 64 -96.23 31.12 59.35
N GLY A 65 -96.66 32.31 59.80
CA GLY A 65 -96.85 32.63 61.22
C GLY A 65 -95.60 33.09 61.97
N GLU A 66 -94.43 33.04 61.35
CA GLU A 66 -93.17 33.61 61.83
C GLU A 66 -92.77 34.84 60.99
N PRO A 67 -92.15 35.88 61.59
CA PRO A 67 -91.66 37.06 60.86
C PRO A 67 -90.59 36.67 59.83
N ALA A 68 -90.91 36.88 58.55
CA ALA A 68 -90.05 36.63 57.41
C ALA A 68 -89.40 37.92 56.86
N LEU A 69 -90.09 39.05 57.01
CA LEU A 69 -89.62 40.38 56.67
C LEU A 69 -90.22 41.39 57.67
N ASP A 70 -89.36 42.16 58.33
CA ASP A 70 -89.77 43.26 59.19
C ASP A 70 -89.30 44.59 58.59
N ILE A 71 -90.12 45.63 58.70
CA ILE A 71 -89.82 47.00 58.31
C ILE A 71 -90.24 47.91 59.46
N ASP A 72 -89.27 48.59 60.08
CA ASP A 72 -89.54 49.48 61.23
C ASP A 72 -90.39 50.70 60.80
N LEU A 73 -90.12 51.28 59.63
CA LEU A 73 -90.82 52.46 59.11
C LEU A 73 -90.93 52.42 57.58
N LEU A 74 -92.13 52.66 57.05
CA LEU A 74 -92.40 52.88 55.63
C LEU A 74 -93.17 54.19 55.47
N VAL A 75 -92.64 55.12 54.68
CA VAL A 75 -93.29 56.38 54.33
C VAL A 75 -93.55 56.39 52.84
N LEU A 76 -94.81 56.55 52.44
CA LEU A 76 -95.25 56.60 51.05
C LEU A 76 -95.87 57.96 50.76
N ARG A 77 -95.39 58.67 49.73
CA ARG A 77 -96.06 59.84 49.16
C ARG A 77 -96.78 59.43 47.89
N VAL A 78 -98.08 59.74 47.81
CA VAL A 78 -98.92 59.35 46.67
C VAL A 78 -99.35 60.58 45.88
N ASP A 79 -99.03 60.65 44.59
CA ASP A 79 -99.49 61.74 43.71
C ASP A 79 -100.99 61.61 43.50
N SER A 80 -101.76 62.46 44.17
CA SER A 80 -103.20 62.27 44.20
C SER A 80 -103.92 62.71 42.94
N VAL A 81 -103.32 63.54 42.08
CA VAL A 81 -103.91 63.91 40.79
C VAL A 81 -103.73 62.77 39.81
N ARG A 82 -102.50 62.26 39.66
CA ARG A 82 -102.22 61.12 38.76
C ARG A 82 -102.96 59.88 39.24
N SER A 83 -103.00 59.63 40.55
CA SER A 83 -103.71 58.48 41.14
C SER A 83 -105.22 58.48 40.84
N LEU A 84 -105.85 59.66 40.83
CA LEU A 84 -107.28 59.79 40.49
C LEU A 84 -107.53 59.57 38.99
N ILE A 85 -106.57 59.95 38.13
CA ILE A 85 -106.68 59.78 36.67
C ILE A 85 -106.46 58.32 36.29
N SER A 86 -105.46 57.66 36.89
CA SER A 86 -105.16 56.24 36.66
C SER A 86 -106.16 55.31 37.34
N GLY A 87 -106.90 55.78 38.35
CA GLY A 87 -107.76 54.95 39.19
C GLY A 87 -106.99 54.06 40.18
N VAL A 88 -105.68 54.30 40.34
CA VAL A 88 -104.74 53.46 41.09
C VAL A 88 -103.73 54.37 41.82
N PRO A 89 -103.48 54.22 43.12
CA PRO A 89 -102.51 55.08 43.85
C PRO A 89 -101.06 55.01 43.32
N ILE A 90 -100.56 56.12 42.77
CA ILE A 90 -99.20 56.27 42.22
C ILE A 90 -98.26 56.83 43.30
N VAL A 91 -97.23 56.06 43.64
CA VAL A 91 -96.21 56.43 44.65
C VAL A 91 -95.09 57.22 43.98
N THR A 92 -94.79 58.42 44.47
CA THR A 92 -93.70 59.29 43.96
C THR A 92 -92.51 59.36 44.90
N GLU A 93 -92.71 59.25 46.22
CA GLU A 93 -91.61 59.14 47.19
C GLU A 93 -91.84 57.93 48.10
N MET A 94 -90.77 57.19 48.36
CA MET A 94 -90.76 56.06 49.27
C MET A 94 -89.55 56.14 50.20
N GLU A 95 -89.77 56.24 51.51
CA GLU A 95 -88.72 56.11 52.51
C GLU A 95 -88.94 54.83 53.31
N ILE A 96 -87.93 53.97 53.36
CA ILE A 96 -87.98 52.71 54.11
C ILE A 96 -86.82 52.66 55.10
N SER A 97 -87.11 52.46 56.38
CA SER A 97 -86.08 52.34 57.41
C SER A 97 -86.25 51.04 58.19
N GLY A 98 -85.12 50.40 58.53
CA GLY A 98 -85.10 49.22 59.41
C GLY A 98 -85.62 47.94 58.76
N ILE A 99 -85.23 47.68 57.50
CA ILE A 99 -85.62 46.45 56.78
C ILE A 99 -84.78 45.28 57.30
N ARG A 100 -85.43 44.24 57.82
CA ARG A 100 -84.79 43.01 58.29
C ARG A 100 -85.40 41.78 57.64
N PHE A 101 -84.59 40.97 56.97
CA PHE A 101 -84.98 39.64 56.50
C PHE A 101 -83.77 38.71 56.41
N ALA A 102 -84.02 37.40 56.36
CA ALA A 102 -82.96 36.42 56.17
C ALA A 102 -83.13 35.70 54.83
N VAL A 103 -82.03 35.50 54.12
CA VAL A 103 -81.95 34.67 52.90
C VAL A 103 -81.16 33.42 53.24
N GLU A 104 -81.78 32.26 53.13
CA GLU A 104 -81.13 30.97 53.32
C GLU A 104 -80.90 30.24 52.00
N ARG A 105 -79.74 29.60 51.85
CA ARG A 105 -79.44 28.74 50.71
C ARG A 105 -79.60 27.27 51.08
N ASP A 106 -80.41 26.55 50.33
CA ASP A 106 -80.53 25.09 50.41
C ASP A 106 -80.03 24.42 49.10
N GLU A 107 -80.19 23.10 48.98
CA GLU A 107 -79.74 22.30 47.82
C GLU A 107 -80.35 22.76 46.48
N GLN A 108 -81.47 23.51 46.49
CA GLN A 108 -82.13 24.00 45.27
C GLN A 108 -81.98 25.53 45.10
N GLY A 109 -81.08 26.18 45.87
CA GLY A 109 -80.68 27.57 45.68
C GLY A 109 -81.03 28.50 46.84
N PHE A 110 -81.04 29.81 46.60
CA PHE A 110 -81.39 30.82 47.60
C PHE A 110 -82.92 30.92 47.81
N ARG A 111 -83.38 31.19 49.03
CA ARG A 111 -84.76 31.54 49.36
C ARG A 111 -84.82 32.47 50.57
N ILE A 112 -85.83 33.35 50.61
CA ILE A 112 -86.08 34.16 51.81
C ILE A 112 -86.67 33.24 52.89
N LYS A 113 -86.03 33.21 54.06
CA LYS A 113 -86.45 32.41 55.21
C LYS A 113 -87.87 32.83 55.63
N GLY A 114 -88.77 31.86 55.73
CA GLY A 114 -90.20 32.09 56.03
C GLY A 114 -91.14 32.18 54.83
N PHE A 115 -90.63 32.14 53.58
CA PHE A 115 -91.44 32.04 52.36
C PHE A 115 -91.37 30.63 51.74
N LYS A 116 -92.50 30.11 51.19
CA LYS A 116 -92.54 28.83 50.45
C LYS A 116 -92.05 29.02 49.01
N ARG A 117 -91.32 28.03 48.47
CA ARG A 117 -91.06 27.92 47.02
C ARG A 117 -92.31 27.41 46.30
N GLY A 118 -92.92 28.21 45.43
CA GLY A 118 -93.88 27.74 44.44
C GLY A 118 -95.13 28.61 44.21
N ASN A 119 -95.25 29.10 42.96
CA ASN A 119 -96.44 29.40 42.14
C ASN A 119 -97.61 30.26 42.67
N GLY A 120 -97.39 31.10 43.68
CA GLY A 120 -98.24 32.28 43.88
C GLY A 120 -97.66 33.46 43.10
N LYS A 121 -98.33 33.96 42.05
CA LYS A 121 -98.03 35.29 41.52
C LYS A 121 -98.34 36.30 42.62
N LEU A 122 -97.31 36.74 43.34
CA LEU A 122 -97.39 37.99 44.07
C LEU A 122 -97.55 39.05 42.98
N ASP A 123 -98.73 39.63 42.88
CA ASP A 123 -99.06 40.63 41.86
C ASP A 123 -98.39 41.95 42.27
N VAL A 124 -97.07 41.99 42.09
CA VAL A 124 -96.23 43.17 42.33
C VAL A 124 -96.35 44.17 41.17
N ASP A 125 -97.17 43.88 40.15
CA ASP A 125 -97.41 44.77 39.01
C ASP A 125 -97.80 46.17 39.50
N TYR A 126 -98.55 46.27 40.59
CA TYR A 126 -98.88 47.55 41.22
C TYR A 126 -97.64 48.35 41.68
N VAL A 127 -96.68 47.68 42.33
CA VAL A 127 -95.44 48.31 42.80
C VAL A 127 -94.54 48.62 41.60
N LEU A 128 -94.45 47.71 40.65
CA LEU A 128 -93.65 47.84 39.44
C LEU A 128 -94.16 48.95 38.51
N ASP A 129 -95.48 49.11 38.38
CA ASP A 129 -96.14 50.18 37.60
C ASP A 129 -95.98 51.55 38.27
N SER A 130 -95.69 51.59 39.57
CA SER A 130 -95.33 52.83 40.27
C SER A 130 -93.86 53.21 40.09
N LEU A 131 -92.97 52.25 39.76
CA LEU A 131 -91.55 52.51 39.63
C LEU A 131 -91.24 53.62 38.62
N PRO A 132 -91.80 53.66 37.38
CA PRO A 132 -91.54 54.74 36.42
C PRO A 132 -91.81 56.15 36.97
N HIS A 133 -92.73 56.29 37.92
CA HIS A 133 -93.11 57.57 38.53
C HIS A 133 -92.41 57.90 39.85
N LEU A 134 -91.51 57.02 40.32
CA LEU A 134 -90.76 57.19 41.55
C LEU A 134 -89.70 58.29 41.39
N GLU A 135 -89.90 59.41 42.11
CA GLU A 135 -88.99 60.56 42.15
C GLU A 135 -87.87 60.36 43.18
N LEU A 136 -88.18 59.77 44.33
CA LEU A 136 -87.21 59.50 45.38
C LEU A 136 -87.52 58.20 46.11
N LEU A 137 -86.55 57.31 46.17
CA LEU A 137 -86.52 56.14 47.04
C LEU A 137 -85.32 56.27 47.96
N LYS A 138 -85.58 56.29 49.26
CA LYS A 138 -84.53 56.29 50.29
C LYS A 138 -84.71 55.07 51.17
N MET A 139 -83.71 54.19 51.25
CA MET A 139 -83.74 53.05 52.16
C MET A 139 -82.54 53.07 53.12
N ASP A 140 -82.79 52.98 54.42
CA ASP A 140 -81.74 52.95 55.45
C ASP A 140 -81.97 51.85 56.48
N GLY A 141 -80.91 51.47 57.22
CA GLY A 141 -81.00 50.42 58.23
C GLY A 141 -81.41 49.06 57.66
N ILE A 142 -80.95 48.74 56.44
CA ILE A 142 -81.14 47.43 55.81
C ILE A 142 -80.23 46.44 56.55
N ASN A 143 -80.77 45.30 56.93
CA ASN A 143 -80.00 44.20 57.51
C ASN A 143 -80.54 42.89 56.96
N VAL A 144 -79.79 42.32 56.01
CA VAL A 144 -80.12 41.05 55.38
C VAL A 144 -79.18 39.98 55.92
N THR A 145 -79.70 39.03 56.68
CA THR A 145 -78.92 37.90 57.16
C THR A 145 -78.83 36.84 56.07
N LEU A 146 -77.64 36.63 55.52
CA LEU A 146 -77.33 35.61 54.53
C LEU A 146 -76.89 34.33 55.26
N ILE A 147 -77.72 33.29 55.20
CA ILE A 147 -77.47 31.98 55.81
C ILE A 147 -76.98 31.02 54.72
N GLY A 148 -75.67 30.79 54.68
CA GLY A 148 -75.05 29.79 53.81
C GLY A 148 -74.92 28.41 54.46
N PRO A 149 -74.38 27.40 53.74
CA PRO A 149 -74.23 26.03 54.27
C PRO A 149 -73.34 25.97 55.52
N ASN A 150 -72.29 26.79 55.59
CA ASN A 150 -71.25 26.74 56.62
C ASN A 150 -71.02 28.08 57.34
N THR A 151 -71.68 29.17 56.95
CA THR A 151 -71.44 30.49 57.55
C THR A 151 -72.66 31.41 57.45
N GLU A 152 -72.76 32.35 58.39
CA GLU A 152 -73.81 33.37 58.47
C GLU A 152 -73.16 34.76 58.33
N MET A 153 -73.65 35.56 57.40
CA MET A 153 -73.18 36.92 57.13
C MET A 153 -74.36 37.89 57.19
N ASN A 154 -74.09 39.16 57.50
CA ASN A 154 -75.10 40.21 57.46
C ASN A 154 -74.72 41.21 56.38
N LEU A 155 -75.58 41.38 55.39
CA LEU A 155 -75.50 42.49 54.47
C LEU A 155 -76.24 43.67 55.10
N VAL A 156 -75.49 44.66 55.57
CA VAL A 156 -76.03 45.81 56.30
C VAL A 156 -75.86 47.10 55.52
N SER A 157 -76.81 48.01 55.65
CA SER A 157 -76.63 49.43 55.34
C SER A 157 -76.54 50.24 56.63
N HIS A 158 -75.83 51.36 56.57
CA HIS A 158 -75.74 52.30 57.69
C HIS A 158 -76.70 53.46 57.49
N TRP A 159 -77.18 54.03 58.60
CA TRP A 159 -78.12 55.16 58.59
C TRP A 159 -77.53 56.44 57.98
N ASP A 160 -76.20 56.59 57.99
CA ASP A 160 -75.46 57.70 57.38
C ASP A 160 -75.18 57.47 55.88
N GLN A 161 -75.43 56.26 55.37
CA GLN A 161 -75.25 55.86 53.98
C GLN A 161 -76.52 55.15 53.47
N PRO A 162 -77.63 55.88 53.32
CA PRO A 162 -78.86 55.32 52.78
C PRO A 162 -78.67 54.90 51.32
N TRP A 163 -79.39 53.87 50.91
CA TRP A 163 -79.66 53.62 49.51
C TRP A 163 -80.55 54.74 48.99
N VAL A 164 -80.13 55.35 47.89
CA VAL A 164 -80.88 56.43 47.25
C VAL A 164 -81.08 56.07 45.78
N VAL A 165 -82.33 56.08 45.35
CA VAL A 165 -82.68 56.22 43.94
C VAL A 165 -83.40 57.56 43.80
N SER A 166 -82.83 58.47 43.03
CA SER A 166 -83.42 59.79 42.78
C SER A 166 -83.62 59.99 41.29
N ALA A 167 -84.81 60.43 40.90
CA ALA A 167 -85.09 60.81 39.53
C ALA A 167 -84.70 62.28 39.29
N GLU A 168 -84.02 62.52 38.17
CA GLU A 168 -83.81 63.83 37.58
C GLU A 168 -84.30 63.71 36.13
N ASP A 169 -85.48 64.26 35.85
CA ASP A 169 -86.27 64.00 34.62
C ASP A 169 -86.63 62.51 34.41
N GLU A 170 -86.30 61.93 33.25
CA GLU A 170 -86.54 60.51 32.93
C GLU A 170 -85.40 59.59 33.41
N VAL A 171 -84.30 60.15 33.91
CA VAL A 171 -83.11 59.40 34.34
C VAL A 171 -83.11 59.24 35.85
N LYS A 172 -82.89 58.01 36.31
CA LYS A 172 -82.84 57.69 37.73
C LYS A 172 -81.43 57.36 38.14
N GLN A 173 -80.86 58.20 39.01
CA GLN A 173 -79.57 57.97 39.63
C GLN A 173 -79.73 56.95 40.77
N VAL A 174 -78.81 56.00 40.83
CA VAL A 174 -78.79 54.91 41.82
C VAL A 174 -77.51 55.01 42.62
N SER A 175 -77.62 54.93 43.95
CA SER A 175 -76.48 54.82 44.87
C SER A 175 -76.86 53.91 46.03
N LEU A 176 -76.32 52.69 46.02
CA LEU A 176 -76.60 51.62 46.99
C LEU A 176 -75.29 51.20 47.68
N PRO A 177 -74.80 51.97 48.68
CA PRO A 177 -73.70 51.53 49.52
C PRO A 177 -74.16 50.40 50.45
N LEU A 178 -73.33 49.37 50.55
CA LEU A 178 -73.58 48.16 51.31
C LEU A 178 -72.34 47.75 52.08
N PHE A 179 -72.55 47.09 53.22
CA PHE A 179 -71.48 46.48 54.00
C PHE A 179 -71.78 45.01 54.22
N LEU A 180 -70.88 44.15 53.78
CA LEU A 180 -70.92 42.74 54.10
C LEU A 180 -70.19 42.52 55.42
N GLU A 181 -70.92 42.15 56.46
CA GLU A 181 -70.40 41.88 57.81
C GLU A 181 -70.39 40.38 58.12
N ARG A 182 -69.29 39.88 58.67
CA ARG A 182 -69.17 38.52 59.17
C ARG A 182 -68.64 38.52 60.60
N LYS A 183 -69.33 37.81 61.50
CA LYS A 183 -68.81 37.57 62.85
C LYS A 183 -67.83 36.41 62.83
N GLN A 184 -66.61 36.66 63.26
CA GLN A 184 -65.58 35.66 63.44
C GLN A 184 -65.76 34.92 64.78
N PRO A 185 -65.24 33.68 64.93
CA PRO A 185 -65.32 32.90 66.17
C PRO A 185 -64.67 33.59 67.39
N ASN A 186 -63.73 34.50 67.16
CA ASN A 186 -63.05 35.31 68.18
C ASN A 186 -63.88 36.53 68.65
N GLY A 187 -65.07 36.75 68.09
CA GLY A 187 -65.96 37.87 68.39
C GLY A 187 -65.75 39.14 67.56
N MET A 188 -64.74 39.20 66.68
CA MET A 188 -64.54 40.32 65.76
C MET A 188 -65.55 40.30 64.62
N THR A 189 -66.04 41.48 64.19
CA THR A 189 -66.89 41.60 63.00
C THR A 189 -66.05 42.14 61.84
N LEU A 190 -65.88 41.33 60.81
CA LEU A 190 -65.15 41.67 59.61
C LEU A 190 -66.13 42.34 58.64
N ARG A 191 -65.81 43.54 58.17
CA ARG A 191 -66.73 44.40 57.40
C ARG A 191 -66.09 44.78 56.07
N HIS A 192 -66.74 44.44 54.97
CA HIS A 192 -66.35 44.80 53.60
C HIS A 192 -67.35 45.76 52.99
N ARG A 193 -66.87 46.81 52.31
CA ARG A 193 -67.74 47.75 51.59
C ARG A 193 -68.02 47.22 50.18
N LEU A 194 -69.27 47.33 49.76
CA LEU A 194 -69.78 47.09 48.42
C LEU A 194 -70.49 48.37 47.98
N GLY A 195 -70.24 48.85 46.77
CA GLY A 195 -70.93 50.02 46.24
C GLY A 195 -71.52 49.70 44.87
N LEU A 196 -72.84 49.86 44.72
CA LEU A 196 -73.45 49.94 43.40
C LEU A 196 -73.88 51.38 43.16
N SER A 197 -73.44 52.00 42.08
CA SER A 197 -73.82 53.36 41.70
C SER A 197 -74.06 53.46 40.21
N GLY A 198 -74.76 54.48 39.73
CA GLY A 198 -74.96 54.70 38.30
C GLY A 198 -76.32 55.29 38.01
N TYR A 199 -76.86 54.98 36.84
CA TYR A 199 -78.18 55.45 36.43
C TYR A 199 -78.90 54.47 35.51
N TYR A 200 -80.22 54.60 35.45
CA TYR A 200 -81.06 53.91 34.48
C TYR A 200 -82.18 54.81 33.96
N GLN A 201 -82.71 54.50 32.80
CA GLN A 201 -83.85 55.15 32.14
C GLN A 201 -84.77 54.07 31.56
N GLY A 202 -86.07 54.35 31.53
CA GLY A 202 -87.08 53.40 31.05
C GLY A 202 -87.49 52.35 32.10
N ASP A 203 -88.32 51.41 31.68
CA ASP A 203 -88.79 50.28 32.50
C ASP A 203 -88.06 49.02 32.08
N LEU A 204 -87.48 48.27 33.02
CA LEU A 204 -86.76 47.02 32.75
C LEU A 204 -87.61 45.96 32.04
N ARG A 205 -88.94 46.11 32.04
CA ARG A 205 -89.90 45.27 31.32
C ARG A 205 -90.08 45.68 29.85
N GLU A 206 -89.74 46.91 29.51
CA GLU A 206 -89.93 47.51 28.18
C GLU A 206 -88.62 47.47 27.38
N SER A 207 -88.76 47.46 26.06
CA SER A 207 -87.60 47.37 25.15
C SER A 207 -86.79 48.68 25.05
N ASP A 208 -87.11 49.71 25.82
CA ASP A 208 -86.41 51.01 25.84
C ASP A 208 -85.53 51.19 27.09
N PHE A 209 -85.44 50.17 27.95
CA PHE A 209 -84.60 50.22 29.15
C PHE A 209 -83.13 50.40 28.82
N VAL A 210 -82.51 51.40 29.44
CA VAL A 210 -81.08 51.64 29.38
C VAL A 210 -80.54 51.79 30.79
N SER A 211 -79.43 51.11 31.11
CA SER A 211 -78.74 51.30 32.38
C SER A 211 -77.23 51.36 32.22
N ARG A 212 -76.60 52.20 33.03
CA ARG A 212 -75.15 52.23 33.22
C ARG A 212 -74.86 52.16 34.71
N LEU A 213 -74.40 51.00 35.16
CA LEU A 213 -74.16 50.69 36.56
C LEU A 213 -72.67 50.45 36.78
N TYR A 214 -72.16 50.95 37.88
CA TYR A 214 -70.80 50.79 38.36
C TYR A 214 -70.83 50.07 39.71
N LEU A 215 -70.29 48.86 39.73
CA LEU A 215 -70.11 48.05 40.94
C LEU A 215 -68.65 48.14 41.37
N GLU A 216 -68.42 48.55 42.60
CA GLU A 216 -67.10 48.57 43.23
C GLU A 216 -67.09 47.67 44.47
N ALA A 217 -66.12 46.76 44.49
CA ALA A 217 -65.81 45.90 45.61
C ALA A 217 -64.30 45.95 45.85
N PRO A 218 -63.80 46.90 46.66
CA PRO A 218 -62.37 47.14 46.81
C PRO A 218 -61.64 45.99 47.51
N ARG A 219 -62.34 45.22 48.35
CA ARG A 219 -61.80 44.02 49.01
C ARG A 219 -62.91 43.19 49.59
N ILE A 220 -63.04 41.95 49.15
CA ILE A 220 -63.93 40.92 49.69
C ILE A 220 -63.09 39.68 49.98
N ASP A 221 -63.13 39.18 51.22
CA ASP A 221 -62.55 37.89 51.53
C ASP A 221 -63.54 36.79 51.07
N LEU A 222 -63.14 35.96 50.10
CA LEU A 222 -64.00 34.94 49.48
C LEU A 222 -64.12 33.66 50.32
N GLU A 223 -63.44 33.59 51.46
CA GLU A 223 -63.43 32.45 52.38
C GLU A 223 -64.86 32.10 52.85
N GLY A 224 -65.40 30.98 52.36
CA GLY A 224 -66.75 30.52 52.65
C GLY A 224 -67.86 31.06 51.72
N PHE A 225 -67.52 31.86 50.70
CA PHE A 225 -68.45 32.38 49.69
C PHE A 225 -68.30 31.70 48.31
N THR A 226 -67.22 30.96 48.07
CA THR A 226 -67.02 30.26 46.80
C THR A 226 -68.03 29.11 46.63
N PRO A 227 -68.45 28.79 45.39
CA PRO A 227 -69.09 27.51 45.07
C PRO A 227 -68.23 26.33 45.55
N ASP A 228 -68.68 25.08 45.33
CA ASP A 228 -67.78 23.91 45.30
C ASP A 228 -66.78 24.02 44.12
N PHE A 229 -66.06 25.15 44.04
CA PHE A 229 -64.96 25.37 43.12
C PHE A 229 -63.80 24.53 43.64
N GLU A 230 -63.72 23.33 43.08
CA GLU A 230 -62.64 22.39 43.32
C GLU A 230 -61.68 22.46 42.13
N LEU A 231 -60.42 22.78 42.43
CA LEU A 231 -59.34 22.68 41.47
C LEU A 231 -58.59 21.37 41.74
N ALA A 232 -58.56 20.47 40.76
CA ALA A 232 -57.99 19.12 40.92
C ALA A 232 -58.52 18.36 42.16
N GLY A 233 -59.82 18.46 42.46
CA GLY A 233 -60.45 17.83 43.62
C GLY A 233 -60.14 18.48 44.98
N ARG A 234 -59.48 19.64 44.99
CA ARG A 234 -59.16 20.43 46.19
C ARG A 234 -59.95 21.72 46.22
N ARG A 235 -60.56 22.03 47.35
CA ARG A 235 -61.39 23.24 47.54
C ARG A 235 -60.53 24.49 47.76
N LEU A 236 -61.00 25.65 47.32
CA LEU A 236 -60.40 26.93 47.67
C LEU A 236 -60.53 27.19 49.19
N SER A 237 -59.41 27.45 49.88
CA SER A 237 -59.36 27.70 51.33
C SER A 237 -59.30 29.18 51.68
N ALA A 238 -58.62 29.99 50.88
CA ALA A 238 -58.56 31.44 51.02
C ALA A 238 -58.38 32.12 49.65
N ALA A 239 -58.98 33.29 49.47
CA ALA A 239 -58.70 34.23 48.38
C ALA A 239 -59.32 35.60 48.72
N ARG A 240 -58.67 36.69 48.32
CA ARG A 240 -59.18 38.06 48.47
C ARG A 240 -59.47 38.64 47.11
N LEU A 241 -60.71 39.08 46.88
CA LEU A 241 -61.16 39.68 45.62
C LEU A 241 -61.25 41.20 45.73
N ALA A 242 -60.59 41.91 44.82
CA ALA A 242 -60.88 43.29 44.49
C ALA A 242 -61.45 43.35 43.06
N THR A 243 -62.57 44.05 42.86
CA THR A 243 -63.17 44.18 41.53
C THR A 243 -63.88 45.51 41.31
N ARG A 244 -63.82 45.95 40.06
CA ARG A 244 -64.57 47.09 39.52
C ARG A 244 -65.28 46.61 38.26
N ILE A 245 -66.59 46.78 38.20
CA ILE A 245 -67.41 46.33 37.07
C ILE A 245 -68.28 47.49 36.57
N TRP A 246 -68.20 47.77 35.28
CA TRP A 246 -69.07 48.67 34.55
C TRP A 246 -70.03 47.83 33.72
N LEU A 247 -71.31 47.95 34.00
CA LEU A 247 -72.41 47.24 33.36
C LEU A 247 -73.23 48.25 32.56
N THR A 248 -73.27 48.08 31.23
CA THR A 248 -74.16 48.82 30.34
C THR A 248 -75.17 47.87 29.75
N LEU A 249 -76.46 48.12 30.01
CA LEU A 249 -77.57 47.38 29.42
C LEU A 249 -78.33 48.33 28.48
N GLU A 250 -78.47 47.93 27.22
CA GLU A 250 -79.23 48.62 26.17
C GLU A 250 -80.13 47.58 25.46
N PRO A 251 -81.14 47.99 24.69
CA PRO A 251 -82.04 47.05 24.02
C PRO A 251 -81.29 46.08 23.09
N GLY A 252 -81.29 44.79 23.43
CA GLY A 252 -80.59 43.74 22.68
C GLY A 252 -79.06 43.76 22.83
N SER A 253 -78.51 44.54 23.76
CA SER A 253 -77.06 44.66 23.98
C SER A 253 -76.71 44.72 25.47
N LEU A 254 -75.81 43.85 25.88
CA LEU A 254 -75.21 43.79 27.21
C LEU A 254 -73.70 43.98 27.04
N ASP A 255 -73.15 45.05 27.63
CA ASP A 255 -71.71 45.29 27.72
C ASP A 255 -71.28 45.29 29.19
N VAL A 256 -70.37 44.39 29.56
CA VAL A 256 -69.82 44.29 30.90
C VAL A 256 -68.32 44.41 30.81
N THR A 257 -67.76 45.54 31.23
CA THR A 257 -66.32 45.72 31.35
C THR A 257 -65.94 45.60 32.82
N GLY A 258 -64.87 44.89 33.15
CA GLY A 258 -64.44 44.77 34.54
C GLY A 258 -62.96 44.50 34.73
N GLU A 259 -62.51 44.82 35.94
CA GLU A 259 -61.19 44.51 36.47
C GLU A 259 -61.36 43.55 37.65
N ILE A 260 -60.56 42.50 37.68
CA ILE A 260 -60.54 41.50 38.76
C ILE A 260 -59.09 41.33 39.22
N GLU A 261 -58.88 41.45 40.52
CA GLU A 261 -57.63 41.16 41.20
C GLU A 261 -57.93 40.19 42.35
N LEU A 262 -57.31 39.01 42.33
CA LEU A 262 -57.34 38.03 43.40
C LEU A 262 -55.97 37.97 44.06
N THR A 263 -55.90 38.11 45.38
CA THR A 263 -54.65 37.91 46.13
C THR A 263 -54.79 36.79 47.15
N ASP A 264 -53.66 36.22 47.56
CA ASP A 264 -53.58 35.17 48.59
C ASP A 264 -54.45 33.94 48.28
N VAL A 265 -54.39 33.45 47.04
CA VAL A 265 -55.19 32.31 46.57
C VAL A 265 -54.58 31.03 47.13
N SER A 266 -55.32 30.29 47.95
CA SER A 266 -54.87 29.06 48.60
C SER A 266 -55.89 27.93 48.45
N LEU A 267 -55.42 26.68 48.36
CA LEU A 267 -56.25 25.48 48.36
C LEU A 267 -56.25 24.80 49.74
N ALA A 268 -57.28 24.00 50.01
CA ALA A 268 -57.43 23.25 51.26
C ALA A 268 -56.34 22.19 51.38
N GLY A 269 -55.63 22.19 52.52
CA GLY A 269 -54.54 21.25 52.80
C GLY A 269 -53.13 21.76 52.46
N GLU A 270 -52.99 22.90 51.80
CA GLU A 270 -51.69 23.53 51.54
C GLU A 270 -51.29 24.53 52.64
N SER A 271 -49.99 24.61 52.93
CA SER A 271 -49.41 25.55 53.90
C SER A 271 -48.99 26.89 53.28
N HIS A 272 -48.97 26.98 51.95
CA HIS A 272 -48.56 28.15 51.18
C HIS A 272 -49.64 28.52 50.16
N ASN A 273 -49.58 29.74 49.65
CA ASN A 273 -50.47 30.18 48.58
C ASN A 273 -50.20 29.37 47.29
N LEU A 274 -51.27 29.09 46.56
CA LEU A 274 -51.24 28.60 45.18
C LEU A 274 -50.92 29.75 44.22
N LEU A 275 -51.47 30.94 44.42
CA LEU A 275 -51.09 32.15 43.67
C LEU A 275 -51.07 33.34 44.63
N ASP A 276 -50.02 34.17 44.57
CA ASP A 276 -49.93 35.40 45.36
C ASP A 276 -50.86 36.47 44.80
N GLU A 277 -50.93 36.55 43.46
CA GLU A 277 -51.73 37.53 42.74
C GLU A 277 -52.23 36.94 41.41
N VAL A 278 -53.50 37.19 41.10
CA VAL A 278 -54.12 36.98 39.78
C VAL A 278 -54.81 38.26 39.39
N SER A 279 -54.37 38.89 38.31
CA SER A 279 -54.99 40.11 37.80
C SER A 279 -55.45 39.93 36.36
N SER A 280 -56.64 40.46 36.07
CA SER A 280 -57.22 40.39 34.73
C SER A 280 -58.19 41.53 34.48
N ARG A 281 -58.27 41.93 33.22
CA ARG A 281 -59.31 42.82 32.70
C ARG A 281 -60.15 42.04 31.72
N PHE A 282 -61.46 42.28 31.71
CA PHE A 282 -62.36 41.62 30.79
C PHE A 282 -63.40 42.57 30.23
N ARG A 283 -63.89 42.26 29.04
CA ARG A 283 -65.06 42.88 28.43
C ARG A 283 -65.94 41.81 27.82
N PHE A 284 -67.13 41.67 28.37
CA PHE A 284 -68.21 40.87 27.78
C PHE A 284 -69.09 41.77 26.91
N HIS A 285 -69.42 41.32 25.70
CA HIS A 285 -70.38 41.98 24.82
C HIS A 285 -71.28 40.94 24.15
N GLY A 286 -72.61 41.09 24.28
CA GLY A 286 -73.56 40.13 23.70
C GLY A 286 -75.02 40.56 23.79
N GLU A 287 -75.94 39.72 23.30
CA GLU A 287 -77.39 39.92 23.46
C GLU A 287 -77.85 39.61 24.89
N SER A 288 -77.17 38.67 25.54
CA SER A 288 -77.41 38.25 26.92
C SER A 288 -76.15 37.61 27.50
N ILE A 289 -76.13 37.34 28.80
CA ILE A 289 -75.07 36.57 29.47
C ILE A 289 -74.85 35.16 28.90
N SER A 290 -75.82 34.58 28.18
CA SER A 290 -75.72 33.24 27.58
C SER A 290 -75.39 33.26 26.08
N ARG A 291 -75.30 34.45 25.48
CA ARG A 291 -74.95 34.64 24.07
C ARG A 291 -74.13 35.91 23.90
N GLY A 292 -72.82 35.75 23.73
CA GLY A 292 -71.92 36.87 23.57
C GLY A 292 -70.46 36.47 23.46
N THR A 293 -69.61 37.48 23.48
CA THR A 293 -68.15 37.35 23.41
C THR A 293 -67.54 37.95 24.67
N LEU A 294 -66.58 37.24 25.26
CA LEU A 294 -65.77 37.67 26.39
C LEU A 294 -64.34 37.88 25.87
N SER A 295 -63.91 39.13 25.78
CA SER A 295 -62.54 39.50 25.49
C SER A 295 -61.78 39.74 26.78
N ILE A 296 -60.64 39.09 26.94
CA ILE A 296 -59.73 39.24 28.07
C ILE A 296 -58.39 39.70 27.48
N PRO A 297 -58.09 41.02 27.52
CA PRO A 297 -56.88 41.56 26.93
C PRO A 297 -55.60 40.97 27.52
N ASN A 298 -55.60 40.73 28.84
CA ASN A 298 -54.50 40.06 29.52
C ASN A 298 -54.96 39.37 30.81
N VAL A 299 -54.35 38.23 31.11
CA VAL A 299 -54.43 37.53 32.40
C VAL A 299 -53.01 37.35 32.90
N ARG A 300 -52.75 37.77 34.13
CA ARG A 300 -51.45 37.59 34.80
C ARG A 300 -51.61 36.75 36.06
N LEU A 301 -50.78 35.73 36.20
CA LEU A 301 -50.68 34.86 37.37
C LEU A 301 -49.29 35.03 37.99
N LYS A 302 -49.21 35.20 39.31
CA LYS A 302 -47.94 35.39 40.02
C LYS A 302 -47.86 34.56 41.29
N GLN A 303 -46.73 33.88 41.50
CA GLN A 303 -46.37 33.20 42.74
C GLN A 303 -44.85 33.23 42.96
N GLY A 304 -44.36 34.00 43.93
CA GLY A 304 -42.92 34.17 44.15
C GLY A 304 -42.20 34.71 42.90
N GLU A 305 -41.28 33.92 42.34
CA GLU A 305 -40.56 34.19 41.08
C GLU A 305 -41.32 33.69 39.83
N PHE A 306 -42.36 32.87 39.99
CA PHE A 306 -43.20 32.41 38.87
C PHE A 306 -44.16 33.53 38.45
N GLU A 307 -44.08 33.95 37.20
CA GLU A 307 -44.99 34.89 36.56
C GLU A 307 -45.41 34.30 35.20
N PHE A 308 -46.71 34.24 34.94
CA PHE A 308 -47.28 33.77 33.68
C PHE A 308 -48.29 34.79 33.18
N GLU A 309 -48.15 35.21 31.93
CA GLU A 309 -49.05 36.17 31.27
C GLU A 309 -49.59 35.59 29.97
N LEU A 310 -50.89 35.78 29.74
CA LEU A 310 -51.58 35.35 28.54
C LEU A 310 -52.44 36.49 28.00
N ASP A 311 -52.21 36.86 26.75
CA ASP A 311 -52.80 38.03 26.11
C ASP A 311 -53.89 37.66 25.10
N ASN A 312 -54.78 38.62 24.83
CA ASN A 312 -55.76 38.60 23.74
C ASN A 312 -56.64 37.34 23.69
N ILE A 313 -57.10 36.87 24.85
CA ILE A 313 -58.02 35.72 24.90
C ILE A 313 -59.41 36.19 24.48
N ALA A 314 -59.97 35.60 23.44
CA ALA A 314 -61.34 35.83 23.02
C ALA A 314 -62.15 34.56 23.21
N LEU A 315 -63.21 34.61 24.00
CA LEU A 315 -64.14 33.51 24.21
C LEU A 315 -65.50 33.89 23.63
N ALA A 316 -66.14 33.00 22.91
CA ALA A 316 -67.51 33.14 22.44
C ALA A 316 -68.37 32.04 23.06
N ILE A 317 -69.49 32.44 23.65
CA ILE A 317 -70.48 31.53 24.21
C ILE A 317 -71.79 31.72 23.47
N ASP A 318 -72.40 30.61 23.04
CA ASP A 318 -73.77 30.58 22.54
C ASP A 318 -74.47 29.37 23.12
N THR A 319 -75.41 29.64 24.02
CA THR A 319 -76.32 28.64 24.59
C THR A 319 -77.68 28.80 23.94
N GLY A 320 -78.03 27.84 23.08
CA GLY A 320 -79.28 27.79 22.35
C GLY A 320 -80.09 26.51 22.63
N PRO A 321 -81.25 26.35 21.97
CA PRO A 321 -82.07 25.14 22.09
C PRO A 321 -81.36 23.87 21.55
N LEU A 322 -80.31 24.06 20.74
CA LEU A 322 -79.54 23.00 20.08
C LEU A 322 -78.30 22.55 20.87
N GLY A 323 -77.98 23.19 21.99
CA GLY A 323 -76.79 22.89 22.80
C GLY A 323 -76.06 24.15 23.27
N SER A 324 -74.98 23.94 24.02
CA SER A 324 -74.07 25.02 24.44
C SER A 324 -72.77 24.87 23.66
N SER A 325 -72.35 25.92 22.97
CA SER A 325 -71.05 25.96 22.31
C SER A 325 -70.15 26.99 22.99
N LEU A 326 -68.90 26.59 23.24
CA LEU A 326 -67.84 27.45 23.71
C LEU A 326 -66.71 27.40 22.70
N ALA A 327 -66.40 28.55 22.10
CA ALA A 327 -65.23 28.71 21.25
C ALA A 327 -64.27 29.68 21.93
N GLY A 328 -62.98 29.37 21.88
CA GLY A 328 -61.90 30.23 22.35
C GLY A 328 -60.89 30.45 21.25
N GLN A 329 -60.40 31.68 21.12
CA GLN A 329 -59.33 32.05 20.20
C GLN A 329 -58.22 32.76 20.97
N LEU A 330 -56.97 32.41 20.64
CA LEU A 330 -55.76 33.12 21.03
C LEU A 330 -54.91 33.39 19.79
N ASP A 331 -54.38 34.60 19.67
CA ASP A 331 -53.58 35.00 18.51
C ASP A 331 -52.24 34.25 18.46
N GLN A 332 -51.56 34.18 19.59
CA GLN A 332 -50.28 33.53 19.74
C GLN A 332 -50.10 33.02 21.17
N VAL A 333 -49.53 31.84 21.31
CA VAL A 333 -49.11 31.29 22.59
C VAL A 333 -47.70 30.72 22.46
N ASP A 334 -46.80 31.15 23.32
CA ASP A 334 -45.46 30.58 23.45
C ASP A 334 -45.54 29.22 24.16
N VAL A 335 -45.02 28.18 23.50
CA VAL A 335 -45.07 26.81 24.01
C VAL A 335 -44.21 26.66 25.25
N SER A 336 -43.09 27.38 25.35
CA SER A 336 -42.21 27.36 26.52
C SER A 336 -42.90 27.97 27.74
N GLU A 337 -43.70 29.03 27.56
CA GLU A 337 -44.50 29.62 28.64
C GLU A 337 -45.63 28.69 29.10
N LEU A 338 -46.28 27.98 28.16
CA LEU A 338 -47.24 26.91 28.51
C LEU A 338 -46.57 25.76 29.24
N ALA A 339 -45.36 25.37 28.82
CA ALA A 339 -44.59 24.32 29.49
C ALA A 339 -44.26 24.71 30.93
N ARG A 340 -43.87 25.96 31.19
CA ARG A 340 -43.68 26.50 32.55
C ARG A 340 -44.96 26.49 33.38
N LEU A 341 -46.11 26.83 32.78
CA LEU A 341 -47.41 26.74 33.45
C LEU A 341 -47.76 25.28 33.82
N VAL A 342 -47.51 24.35 32.91
CA VAL A 342 -47.72 22.91 33.13
C VAL A 342 -46.77 22.36 34.19
N GLU A 343 -45.51 22.79 34.18
CA GLU A 343 -44.53 22.47 35.22
C GLU A 343 -45.02 22.96 36.59
N TYR A 344 -45.40 24.23 36.68
CA TYR A 344 -45.95 24.82 37.89
C TYR A 344 -47.16 24.04 38.39
N ALA A 345 -48.09 23.70 37.50
CA ALA A 345 -49.25 22.88 37.80
C ALA A 345 -48.87 21.46 38.26
N GLY A 346 -47.85 20.85 37.66
CA GLY A 346 -47.32 19.53 38.07
C GLY A 346 -46.68 19.55 39.45
N GLN A 347 -45.84 20.55 39.75
CA GLN A 347 -45.22 20.76 41.07
C GLN A 347 -46.28 20.98 42.17
N LYS A 348 -47.41 21.58 41.81
CA LYS A 348 -48.56 21.78 42.69
C LYS A 348 -49.53 20.60 42.71
N GLU A 349 -49.20 19.46 42.10
CA GLU A 349 -50.07 18.27 42.02
C GLU A 349 -51.45 18.55 41.39
N LEU A 350 -51.53 19.49 40.44
CA LEU A 350 -52.73 19.79 39.68
C LEU A 350 -52.85 18.95 38.40
N LEU A 351 -51.75 18.37 37.93
CA LEU A 351 -51.67 17.49 36.76
C LEU A 351 -51.01 16.15 37.12
N PRO A 352 -51.29 15.06 36.38
CA PRO A 352 -50.62 13.77 36.60
C PRO A 352 -49.10 13.86 36.39
N GLU A 353 -48.30 13.35 37.33
CA GLU A 353 -46.82 13.39 37.29
C GLU A 353 -46.22 12.85 35.98
N ARG A 354 -46.86 11.86 35.34
CA ARG A 354 -46.37 11.29 34.09
C ARG A 354 -46.41 12.29 32.93
N LEU A 355 -47.44 13.14 32.89
CA LEU A 355 -47.61 14.13 31.83
C LEU A 355 -46.62 15.29 32.02
N SER A 356 -46.48 15.78 33.25
CA SER A 356 -45.50 16.82 33.58
C SER A 356 -44.06 16.36 33.31
N ASN A 357 -43.70 15.14 33.74
CA ASN A 357 -42.36 14.61 33.53
C ASN A 357 -42.06 14.37 32.04
N ALA A 358 -43.04 13.93 31.25
CA ALA A 358 -42.87 13.73 29.81
C ALA A 358 -42.66 15.07 29.07
N LEU A 359 -43.48 16.09 29.36
CA LEU A 359 -43.34 17.43 28.77
C LEU A 359 -42.03 18.11 29.18
N LEU A 360 -41.63 17.99 30.45
CA LEU A 360 -40.35 18.52 30.92
C LEU A 360 -39.15 17.82 30.26
N SER A 361 -39.25 16.52 29.99
CA SER A 361 -38.16 15.77 29.39
C SER A 361 -37.95 16.09 27.91
N VAL A 362 -39.01 16.53 27.20
CA VAL A 362 -38.91 16.96 25.79
C VAL A 362 -38.70 18.47 25.65
N SER A 363 -38.81 19.25 26.73
CA SER A 363 -38.55 20.70 26.77
C SER A 363 -39.07 21.45 25.52
N PRO A 364 -40.40 21.41 25.25
CA PRO A 364 -40.93 21.90 24.00
C PRO A 364 -40.83 23.43 23.90
N ASP A 365 -40.47 23.91 22.72
CA ASP A 365 -40.33 25.34 22.41
C ASP A 365 -41.06 25.70 21.11
N GLY A 366 -41.25 26.99 20.86
CA GLY A 366 -41.87 27.54 19.65
C GLY A 366 -43.20 28.26 19.90
N GLU A 367 -43.92 28.56 18.83
CA GLU A 367 -45.14 29.37 18.87
C GLU A 367 -46.35 28.63 18.29
N LEU A 368 -47.47 28.67 19.01
CA LEU A 368 -48.80 28.30 18.51
C LEU A 368 -49.52 29.57 18.04
N LYS A 369 -49.76 29.70 16.74
CA LYS A 369 -50.48 30.83 16.15
C LYS A 369 -51.91 30.48 15.80
N ASN A 370 -52.79 31.46 15.90
CA ASN A 370 -54.22 31.35 15.60
C ASN A 370 -54.87 30.15 16.30
N LEU A 371 -54.58 29.98 17.60
CA LEU A 371 -55.07 28.86 18.37
C LEU A 371 -56.58 29.00 18.53
N LEU A 372 -57.32 28.06 17.95
CA LEU A 372 -58.76 27.94 18.05
C LEU A 372 -59.10 26.69 18.86
N PHE A 373 -59.87 26.87 19.91
CA PHE A 373 -60.42 25.79 20.73
C PHE A 373 -61.94 25.82 20.64
N ILE A 374 -62.56 24.69 20.34
CA ILE A 374 -64.02 24.56 20.27
C ILE A 374 -64.42 23.37 21.14
N THR A 375 -65.41 23.56 22.01
CA THR A 375 -65.99 22.49 22.81
C THR A 375 -67.49 22.70 23.07
N ASP A 376 -68.20 21.62 23.36
CA ASP A 376 -69.50 21.66 24.05
C ASP A 376 -69.23 21.39 25.54
N PRO A 377 -69.46 22.37 26.44
CA PRO A 377 -69.14 22.26 27.86
C PRO A 377 -69.83 21.10 28.59
N VAL A 378 -70.87 20.49 28.01
CA VAL A 378 -71.68 19.46 28.67
C VAL A 378 -71.28 18.04 28.23
N GLU A 379 -71.16 17.79 26.93
CA GLU A 379 -70.86 16.44 26.39
C GLU A 379 -69.86 16.43 25.21
N GLY A 380 -69.30 17.57 24.82
CA GLY A 380 -68.43 17.68 23.64
C GLY A 380 -67.01 17.17 23.86
N THR A 381 -66.41 16.65 22.79
CA THR A 381 -64.96 16.45 22.75
C THR A 381 -64.30 17.78 22.39
N PRO A 382 -63.31 18.25 23.17
CA PRO A 382 -62.58 19.47 22.81
C PRO A 382 -61.82 19.25 21.50
N HIS A 383 -61.91 20.24 20.61
CA HIS A 383 -61.14 20.28 19.37
C HIS A 383 -60.25 21.51 19.39
N LEU A 384 -58.94 21.30 19.30
CA LEU A 384 -57.93 22.34 19.23
C LEU A 384 -57.31 22.36 17.83
N VAL A 385 -57.17 23.55 17.26
CA VAL A 385 -56.54 23.77 15.96
C VAL A 385 -55.56 24.94 16.08
N SER A 386 -54.35 24.80 15.54
CA SER A 386 -53.36 25.88 15.56
C SER A 386 -52.32 25.71 14.43
N SER A 387 -51.70 26.81 14.04
CA SER A 387 -50.47 26.80 13.24
C SER A 387 -49.26 26.72 14.16
N LEU A 388 -48.40 25.76 13.91
CA LEU A 388 -47.15 25.53 14.61
C LEU A 388 -46.03 26.31 13.91
N VAL A 389 -45.28 27.14 14.62
CA VAL A 389 -44.16 27.92 14.08
C VAL A 389 -42.92 27.71 14.92
N GLY A 390 -41.84 27.25 14.28
CA GLY A 390 -40.54 27.05 14.90
C GLY A 390 -40.58 26.11 16.10
N PHE A 391 -41.41 25.07 16.06
CA PHE A 391 -41.55 24.15 17.17
C PHE A 391 -40.38 23.20 17.27
N SER A 392 -39.85 23.08 18.49
CA SER A 392 -38.71 22.24 18.76
C SER A 392 -38.95 21.38 19.99
N VAL A 393 -38.43 20.16 19.96
CA VAL A 393 -38.49 19.19 21.06
C VAL A 393 -37.20 18.39 21.15
N GLU A 394 -36.77 18.13 22.38
CA GLU A 394 -35.62 17.29 22.69
C GLU A 394 -35.96 15.79 22.57
N ALA A 395 -34.93 14.98 22.31
CA ALA A 395 -35.08 13.54 22.16
C ALA A 395 -35.52 12.89 23.49
N TYR A 396 -36.59 12.09 23.46
CA TYR A 396 -37.09 11.41 24.66
C TYR A 396 -37.61 10.01 24.37
N LEU A 397 -37.04 9.01 25.04
CA LEU A 397 -37.47 7.59 25.00
C LEU A 397 -37.67 7.02 23.58
N GLY A 398 -36.81 7.39 22.62
CA GLY A 398 -36.86 6.90 21.23
C GLY A 398 -37.69 7.76 20.27
N ILE A 399 -38.31 8.83 20.76
CA ILE A 399 -38.80 9.94 19.92
C ILE A 399 -37.57 10.78 19.52
N PRO A 400 -37.38 11.10 18.23
CA PRO A 400 -36.26 11.92 17.80
C PRO A 400 -36.37 13.34 18.37
N SER A 401 -35.25 14.04 18.50
CA SER A 401 -35.33 15.50 18.61
C SER A 401 -35.79 16.06 17.26
N ILE A 402 -36.57 17.13 17.31
CA ILE A 402 -37.02 17.85 16.13
C ILE A 402 -36.72 19.31 16.41
N ASP A 403 -36.09 20.00 15.47
CA ASP A 403 -35.85 21.43 15.56
C ASP A 403 -36.47 22.18 14.38
N ARG A 404 -37.05 23.35 14.66
CA ARG A 404 -37.66 24.28 13.70
C ARG A 404 -38.88 23.73 12.94
N LEU A 405 -39.71 22.88 13.54
CA LEU A 405 -40.91 22.33 12.91
C LEU A 405 -42.00 23.39 12.69
N ASN A 406 -42.49 23.48 11.46
CA ASN A 406 -43.59 24.35 11.04
C ASN A 406 -44.73 23.49 10.50
N GLY A 407 -45.96 23.92 10.73
CA GLY A 407 -47.09 23.16 10.24
C GLY A 407 -48.44 23.56 10.78
N PHE A 408 -49.40 22.68 10.58
CA PHE A 408 -50.77 22.85 11.07
C PHE A 408 -51.15 21.64 11.93
N VAL A 409 -51.63 21.91 13.13
CA VAL A 409 -52.01 20.89 14.09
C VAL A 409 -53.52 20.93 14.36
N SER A 410 -54.15 19.76 14.38
CA SER A 410 -55.55 19.55 14.75
C SER A 410 -55.65 18.40 15.76
N LEU A 411 -55.92 18.74 17.02
CA LEU A 411 -55.90 17.82 18.16
C LEU A 411 -57.31 17.61 18.74
N GLN A 412 -57.66 16.35 18.98
CA GLN A 412 -58.79 15.90 19.81
C GLN A 412 -58.28 14.84 20.81
N PRO A 413 -58.98 14.56 21.92
CA PRO A 413 -58.50 13.59 22.92
C PRO A 413 -58.21 12.19 22.39
N ASP A 414 -58.99 11.70 21.40
CA ASP A 414 -58.89 10.35 20.85
C ASP A 414 -58.14 10.30 19.51
N ARG A 415 -57.98 11.42 18.80
CA ARG A 415 -57.39 11.49 17.46
C ARG A 415 -56.82 12.86 17.14
N GLY A 416 -55.88 12.93 16.21
CA GLY A 416 -55.46 14.20 15.65
C GLY A 416 -54.44 14.02 14.54
N TYR A 417 -54.06 15.13 13.92
CA TYR A 417 -53.02 15.13 12.90
C TYR A 417 -52.20 16.42 12.94
N LEU A 418 -50.99 16.30 12.42
CA LEU A 418 -50.02 17.35 12.17
C LEU A 418 -49.68 17.30 10.67
N ASP A 419 -49.97 18.37 9.96
CA ASP A 419 -49.47 18.61 8.61
C ASP A 419 -48.16 19.38 8.71
N ILE A 420 -47.08 18.75 8.27
CA ILE A 420 -45.73 19.32 8.22
C ILE A 420 -45.60 20.04 6.88
N ASP A 421 -45.14 21.30 6.93
CA ASP A 421 -44.72 22.07 5.76
C ASP A 421 -43.56 22.97 6.18
N ASN A 422 -42.35 22.48 5.95
CA ASN A 422 -41.10 23.08 6.38
C ASN A 422 -40.21 23.40 5.18
N ASP A 423 -39.59 24.58 5.20
CA ASP A 423 -38.51 24.98 4.30
C ASP A 423 -37.11 24.66 4.88
N GLU A 424 -37.03 24.35 6.17
CA GLU A 424 -35.81 23.86 6.81
C GLU A 424 -36.23 23.20 8.12
N PHE A 425 -35.71 22.02 8.42
CA PHE A 425 -35.84 21.43 9.76
C PHE A 425 -34.75 20.38 10.00
N GLU A 426 -34.50 20.10 11.28
CA GLU A 426 -33.56 19.09 11.71
C GLU A 426 -34.28 18.01 12.52
N MET A 427 -33.86 16.76 12.34
CA MET A 427 -34.37 15.63 13.09
C MET A 427 -33.22 14.72 13.50
N ASN A 428 -33.12 14.37 14.78
CA ASN A 428 -32.05 13.50 15.27
C ASN A 428 -32.60 12.28 16.01
N PHE A 429 -32.22 11.07 15.57
CA PHE A 429 -32.49 9.83 16.29
C PHE A 429 -31.21 9.35 17.00
N GLU A 430 -30.84 9.98 18.11
CA GLU A 430 -29.59 9.71 18.86
C GLU A 430 -29.32 8.23 19.21
N SER A 431 -30.36 7.39 19.28
CA SER A 431 -30.20 5.96 19.57
C SER A 431 -29.88 5.09 18.35
N MET A 432 -29.95 5.63 17.14
CA MET A 432 -29.86 4.87 15.88
C MET A 432 -28.87 5.44 14.89
N PHE A 433 -28.64 6.76 14.89
CA PHE A 433 -27.68 7.43 14.01
C PHE A 433 -26.82 8.37 14.85
N ASP A 434 -25.56 8.56 14.44
CA ASP A 434 -24.60 9.40 15.18
C ASP A 434 -24.69 10.88 14.82
N SER A 435 -25.38 11.22 13.73
CA SER A 435 -25.52 12.58 13.23
C SER A 435 -26.99 12.98 13.07
N PRO A 436 -27.35 14.23 13.37
CA PRO A 436 -28.67 14.76 13.07
C PRO A 436 -28.89 14.83 11.56
N TRP A 437 -30.13 14.63 11.13
CA TRP A 437 -30.55 14.74 9.74
C TRP A 437 -31.12 16.13 9.49
N THR A 438 -30.46 16.89 8.64
CA THR A 438 -30.92 18.21 8.17
C THR A 438 -31.66 18.06 6.85
N PHE A 439 -32.77 18.78 6.69
CA PHE A 439 -33.56 18.75 5.45
C PHE A 439 -33.86 20.17 4.98
N ASP A 440 -33.66 20.41 3.69
CA ASP A 440 -34.04 21.63 2.95
C ASP A 440 -35.55 21.76 2.76
N SER A 441 -36.31 20.67 2.87
CA SER A 441 -37.76 20.77 3.03
C SER A 441 -38.36 19.47 3.58
N GLY A 442 -39.49 19.61 4.26
CA GLY A 442 -40.26 18.48 4.77
C GLY A 442 -41.75 18.70 4.60
N ARG A 443 -42.42 17.76 3.93
CA ARG A 443 -43.87 17.80 3.72
C ARG A 443 -44.51 16.46 4.02
N GLY A 444 -45.57 16.46 4.79
CA GLY A 444 -46.30 15.23 5.08
C GLY A 444 -47.34 15.38 6.17
N ARG A 445 -48.05 14.30 6.44
CA ARG A 445 -49.02 14.24 7.54
C ARG A 445 -48.63 13.16 8.53
N LEU A 446 -48.56 13.53 9.80
CA LEU A 446 -48.53 12.61 10.94
C LEU A 446 -49.92 12.59 11.58
N ALA A 447 -50.44 11.42 11.90
CA ALA A 447 -51.70 11.26 12.59
C ALA A 447 -51.51 10.37 13.83
N TYR A 448 -52.18 10.73 14.92
CA TYR A 448 -52.26 9.88 16.10
C TYR A 448 -53.69 9.45 16.37
N ARG A 449 -53.83 8.32 17.04
CA ARG A 449 -55.09 7.82 17.57
C ARG A 449 -54.85 7.15 18.91
N VAL A 450 -55.66 7.50 19.90
CA VAL A 450 -55.64 6.92 21.24
C VAL A 450 -56.78 5.90 21.33
N GLY A 451 -56.45 4.62 21.44
CA GLY A 451 -57.40 3.53 21.71
C GLY A 451 -57.46 3.18 23.20
N GLU A 452 -58.23 2.14 23.56
CA GLU A 452 -58.36 1.69 24.97
C GLU A 452 -57.02 1.23 25.57
N ASP A 453 -56.18 0.54 24.79
CA ASP A 453 -54.94 -0.11 25.28
C ASP A 453 -53.66 0.32 24.53
N SER A 454 -53.72 1.29 23.62
CA SER A 454 -52.53 1.75 22.87
C SER A 454 -52.72 3.11 22.23
N VAL A 455 -51.61 3.83 22.06
CA VAL A 455 -51.52 5.00 21.19
C VAL A 455 -50.86 4.58 19.88
N SER A 456 -51.54 4.77 18.75
CA SER A 456 -50.97 4.54 17.43
C SER A 456 -50.61 5.86 16.78
N VAL A 457 -49.38 6.01 16.31
CA VAL A 457 -48.92 7.14 15.49
C VAL A 457 -48.58 6.59 14.11
N ALA A 458 -49.06 7.21 13.05
CA ALA A 458 -48.73 6.80 11.69
C ALA A 458 -48.63 8.02 10.78
N SER A 459 -47.72 7.97 9.82
CA SER A 459 -47.64 8.99 8.79
C SER A 459 -48.34 8.56 7.50
N GLY A 460 -48.75 9.55 6.71
CA GLY A 460 -48.87 9.40 5.26
C GLY A 460 -47.50 9.24 4.62
N LEU A 461 -47.42 9.49 3.30
CA LEU A 461 -46.12 9.68 2.67
C LEU A 461 -45.54 11.01 3.16
N ILE A 462 -44.34 10.98 3.72
CA ILE A 462 -43.56 12.17 4.06
C ILE A 462 -42.51 12.32 2.98
N GLU A 463 -42.47 13.48 2.33
CA GLU A 463 -41.43 13.88 1.39
C GLU A 463 -40.42 14.75 2.12
N LEU A 464 -39.14 14.41 2.00
CA LEU A 464 -38.02 15.08 2.63
C LEU A 464 -36.95 15.32 1.57
N LEU A 465 -36.49 16.56 1.43
CA LEU A 465 -35.45 16.95 0.48
C LEU A 465 -34.22 17.46 1.22
N ASP A 466 -33.03 17.11 0.74
CA ASP A 466 -31.72 17.57 1.23
C ASP A 466 -30.75 17.69 0.05
N GLY A 467 -30.57 18.90 -0.49
CA GLY A 467 -29.86 19.13 -1.75
C GLY A 467 -30.51 18.42 -2.94
N ASP A 468 -29.75 17.53 -3.59
CA ASP A 468 -30.24 16.66 -4.67
C ASP A 468 -30.90 15.36 -4.15
N LEU A 469 -30.80 15.09 -2.84
CA LEU A 469 -31.38 13.92 -2.19
C LEU A 469 -32.89 14.09 -2.07
N SER A 470 -33.64 13.19 -2.72
CA SER A 470 -35.09 13.11 -2.53
C SER A 470 -35.42 11.85 -1.75
N SER A 471 -36.10 11.99 -0.62
CA SER A 471 -36.49 10.86 0.22
C SER A 471 -37.98 10.86 0.56
N TYR A 472 -38.54 9.65 0.60
CA TYR A 472 -39.96 9.39 0.77
C TYR A 472 -40.15 8.36 1.87
N GLY A 473 -40.73 8.80 2.98
CA GLY A 473 -40.82 8.02 4.21
C GLY A 473 -42.25 7.68 4.62
N LYS A 474 -42.40 6.54 5.30
CA LYS A 474 -43.56 6.22 6.14
C LYS A 474 -43.12 5.79 7.52
N LEU A 475 -43.74 6.38 8.53
CA LEU A 475 -43.55 6.06 9.94
C LEU A 475 -44.81 5.40 10.49
N SER A 476 -44.62 4.39 11.34
CA SER A 476 -45.68 3.80 12.15
C SER A 476 -45.15 3.48 13.54
N MET A 477 -45.90 3.79 14.58
CA MET A 477 -45.58 3.47 15.96
C MET A 477 -46.84 2.95 16.65
N ASN A 478 -46.65 1.90 17.44
CA ASN A 478 -47.67 1.35 18.32
C ASN A 478 -47.15 1.36 19.75
N LEU A 479 -47.80 2.16 20.61
CA LEU A 479 -47.34 2.50 21.94
C LEU A 479 -48.35 2.00 23.01
N PRO A 480 -48.39 0.68 23.30
CA PRO A 480 -49.11 0.17 24.46
C PRO A 480 -48.44 0.61 25.79
N PRO A 481 -49.15 0.54 26.93
CA PRO A 481 -48.63 0.91 28.25
C PRO A 481 -47.35 0.18 28.67
N ALA A 482 -47.20 -1.09 28.26
CA ALA A 482 -46.01 -1.90 28.53
C ALA A 482 -44.88 -1.55 27.55
N ARG A 483 -43.82 -0.90 28.05
CA ARG A 483 -42.66 -0.46 27.26
C ARG A 483 -42.02 -1.57 26.40
N GLU A 484 -41.97 -2.80 26.90
CA GLU A 484 -41.36 -3.96 26.21
C GLU A 484 -42.16 -4.44 24.97
N LEU A 485 -43.41 -3.99 24.83
CA LEU A 485 -44.31 -4.31 23.73
C LEU A 485 -44.44 -3.17 22.72
N GLN A 486 -43.80 -2.02 22.96
CA GLN A 486 -43.84 -0.88 22.06
C GLN A 486 -43.04 -1.17 20.81
N THR A 487 -43.66 -0.96 19.65
CA THR A 487 -43.04 -1.21 18.35
C THR A 487 -43.12 0.01 17.46
N TRP A 488 -42.19 0.08 16.52
CA TRP A 488 -42.18 1.08 15.48
C TRP A 488 -41.74 0.47 14.16
N GLY A 489 -42.08 1.14 13.08
CA GLY A 489 -41.69 0.80 11.72
C GLY A 489 -41.43 2.08 10.94
N LEU A 490 -40.31 2.12 10.25
CA LEU A 490 -39.87 3.20 9.39
C LEU A 490 -39.47 2.62 8.05
N THR A 491 -40.06 3.09 6.97
CA THR A 491 -39.63 2.77 5.61
C THR A 491 -39.30 4.06 4.91
N ILE A 492 -38.07 4.22 4.46
CA ILE A 492 -37.58 5.37 3.70
C ILE A 492 -37.08 4.86 2.36
N GLY A 493 -37.60 5.40 1.27
CA GLY A 493 -36.99 5.30 -0.05
C GLY A 493 -36.21 6.58 -0.31
N VAL A 494 -35.00 6.46 -0.85
CA VAL A 494 -34.09 7.55 -1.17
C VAL A 494 -33.70 7.42 -2.63
N ALA A 495 -33.73 8.52 -3.35
CA ALA A 495 -33.24 8.60 -4.73
C ALA A 495 -32.17 9.70 -4.85
N ASN A 496 -31.22 9.47 -5.76
CA ASN A 496 -30.09 10.34 -6.06
C ASN A 496 -29.14 10.57 -4.86
N ALA A 497 -28.89 9.55 -4.05
CA ALA A 497 -27.95 9.61 -2.94
C ALA A 497 -26.50 9.59 -3.43
N GLU A 498 -25.68 10.52 -2.94
CA GLU A 498 -24.22 10.46 -3.10
C GLU A 498 -23.64 9.58 -1.97
N LEU A 499 -22.86 8.56 -2.32
CA LEU A 499 -22.44 7.53 -1.36
C LEU A 499 -21.53 8.07 -0.26
N LEU A 500 -20.72 9.09 -0.56
CA LEU A 500 -19.85 9.73 0.43
C LEU A 500 -20.63 10.49 1.50
N SER A 501 -21.79 11.04 1.14
CA SER A 501 -22.71 11.71 2.07
C SER A 501 -23.63 10.72 2.79
N ALA A 502 -23.72 9.48 2.29
CA ALA A 502 -24.63 8.48 2.81
C ALA A 502 -24.25 7.94 4.20
N ASN A 503 -23.01 8.18 4.66
CA ASN A 503 -22.50 7.77 5.97
C ASN A 503 -23.39 8.26 7.13
N ALA A 504 -24.00 9.44 7.00
CA ALA A 504 -24.91 9.99 8.01
C ALA A 504 -26.22 9.18 8.19
N TYR A 505 -26.54 8.31 7.24
CA TYR A 505 -27.75 7.47 7.25
C TYR A 505 -27.46 5.98 7.51
N ILE A 506 -26.21 5.61 7.82
CA ILE A 506 -25.84 4.24 8.20
C ILE A 506 -26.22 4.00 9.66
N PRO A 507 -27.08 3.02 9.98
CA PRO A 507 -27.53 2.78 11.36
C PRO A 507 -26.42 2.24 12.29
N ASN A 508 -26.53 2.59 13.58
CA ASN A 508 -25.70 2.08 14.66
C ASN A 508 -25.84 0.58 14.96
N SER A 509 -26.72 -0.12 14.25
CA SER A 509 -26.82 -1.59 14.30
C SER A 509 -25.73 -2.29 13.48
N ILE A 510 -25.10 -1.60 12.53
CA ILE A 510 -23.95 -2.12 11.80
C ILE A 510 -22.72 -2.06 12.73
N PRO A 511 -21.98 -3.17 12.91
CA PRO A 511 -20.76 -3.19 13.70
C PRO A 511 -19.80 -2.06 13.36
N GLU A 512 -19.25 -1.41 14.38
CA GLU A 512 -18.36 -0.24 14.23
C GLU A 512 -17.18 -0.50 13.27
N ASN A 513 -16.61 -1.70 13.37
CA ASN A 513 -15.49 -2.12 12.52
C ASN A 513 -15.89 -2.33 11.05
N LEU A 514 -17.10 -2.80 10.78
CA LEU A 514 -17.62 -2.92 9.41
C LEU A 514 -17.97 -1.55 8.84
N ARG A 515 -18.56 -0.66 9.65
CA ARG A 515 -18.83 0.72 9.26
C ARG A 515 -17.55 1.46 8.90
N SER A 516 -16.54 1.41 9.77
CA SER A 516 -15.24 2.04 9.52
C SER A 516 -14.57 1.49 8.26
N TRP A 517 -14.74 0.19 7.96
CA TRP A 517 -14.29 -0.38 6.69
C TRP A 517 -15.08 0.16 5.49
N ILE A 518 -16.41 0.22 5.55
CA ILE A 518 -17.24 0.79 4.46
C ILE A 518 -16.86 2.27 4.21
N GLU A 519 -16.72 3.07 5.27
CA GLU A 519 -16.37 4.49 5.20
C GLU A 519 -14.99 4.73 4.56
N SER A 520 -14.04 3.83 4.79
CA SER A 520 -12.69 3.92 4.22
C SER A 520 -12.61 3.31 2.81
N ALA A 521 -13.42 2.28 2.53
CA ALA A 521 -13.40 1.56 1.26
C ALA A 521 -14.12 2.31 0.15
N VAL A 522 -15.26 2.94 0.41
CA VAL A 522 -16.03 3.66 -0.64
C VAL A 522 -15.39 5.03 -0.90
N LYS A 523 -14.74 5.21 -2.05
CA LYS A 523 -14.07 6.47 -2.43
C LYS A 523 -14.96 7.43 -3.21
N GLY A 524 -16.05 6.93 -3.78
CA GLY A 524 -17.00 7.73 -4.54
C GLY A 524 -18.07 6.86 -5.19
N GLY A 525 -19.18 7.49 -5.61
CA GLY A 525 -20.26 6.81 -6.31
C GLY A 525 -21.63 7.41 -5.99
N ARG A 526 -22.64 6.99 -6.74
CA ARG A 526 -24.03 7.44 -6.57
C ARG A 526 -24.98 6.25 -6.50
N SER A 527 -26.05 6.42 -5.75
CA SER A 527 -27.17 5.49 -5.69
C SER A 527 -28.45 6.17 -6.12
N ASN A 528 -29.02 5.71 -7.24
CA ASN A 528 -30.29 6.23 -7.73
C ASN A 528 -31.48 5.62 -6.99
N GLU A 529 -31.29 4.46 -6.36
CA GLU A 529 -32.32 3.71 -5.65
C GLU A 529 -31.72 3.16 -4.35
N ALA A 530 -32.07 3.78 -3.23
CA ALA A 530 -31.76 3.27 -1.90
C ALA A 530 -33.04 3.15 -1.07
N GLY A 531 -33.09 2.17 -0.19
CA GLY A 531 -34.26 1.89 0.64
C GLY A 531 -33.83 1.40 2.00
N VAL A 532 -34.40 1.98 3.05
CA VAL A 532 -34.20 1.54 4.44
C VAL A 532 -35.56 1.15 5.00
N THR A 533 -35.68 -0.07 5.49
CA THR A 533 -36.82 -0.51 6.30
C THR A 533 -36.32 -0.92 7.67
N VAL A 534 -36.81 -0.27 8.71
CA VAL A 534 -36.57 -0.62 10.10
C VAL A 534 -37.89 -1.03 10.74
N HIS A 535 -37.93 -2.17 11.41
CA HIS A 535 -39.09 -2.62 12.16
C HIS A 535 -38.67 -3.31 13.45
N GLY A 536 -39.24 -2.90 14.58
CA GLY A 536 -38.91 -3.58 15.82
C GLY A 536 -39.38 -2.93 17.10
N ALA A 537 -38.87 -3.45 18.21
CA ALA A 537 -39.14 -2.95 19.56
C ALA A 537 -38.40 -1.63 19.84
N LEU A 538 -39.12 -0.64 20.39
CA LEU A 538 -38.55 0.66 20.81
C LEU A 538 -37.70 0.56 22.09
N PHE A 539 -37.91 -0.48 22.90
CA PHE A 539 -37.21 -0.65 24.17
C PHE A 539 -35.73 -1.03 23.97
N ARG A 540 -34.81 -0.21 24.50
CA ARG A 540 -33.35 -0.43 24.35
C ARG A 540 -32.91 -1.84 24.76
N GLY A 541 -33.47 -2.37 25.86
CA GLY A 541 -33.14 -3.72 26.37
C GLY A 541 -33.78 -4.88 25.61
N SER A 542 -34.54 -4.65 24.54
CA SER A 542 -35.06 -5.74 23.71
C SER A 542 -33.93 -6.46 22.96
N PRO A 543 -33.99 -7.80 22.84
CA PRO A 543 -33.03 -8.58 22.05
C PRO A 543 -32.89 -8.06 20.62
N ALA A 544 -31.69 -8.17 20.04
CA ALA A 544 -31.40 -7.72 18.67
C ALA A 544 -32.34 -8.32 17.62
N VAL A 545 -32.78 -9.58 17.79
CA VAL A 545 -33.76 -10.24 16.91
C VAL A 545 -35.13 -9.55 16.83
N ARG A 546 -35.49 -8.71 17.83
CA ARG A 546 -36.71 -7.91 17.82
C ARG A 546 -36.50 -6.52 17.19
N LYS A 547 -35.33 -6.25 16.60
CA LYS A 547 -34.95 -5.00 15.94
C LYS A 547 -34.40 -5.35 14.56
N ALA A 548 -35.29 -5.52 13.59
CA ALA A 548 -34.91 -5.83 12.22
C ALA A 548 -34.65 -4.52 11.45
N HIS A 549 -33.55 -4.50 10.70
CA HIS A 549 -33.28 -3.50 9.69
C HIS A 549 -32.92 -4.20 8.39
N ASP A 550 -33.36 -3.60 7.30
CA ASP A 550 -33.10 -4.04 5.94
C ASP A 550 -32.77 -2.78 5.13
N LEU A 551 -31.53 -2.73 4.66
CA LEU A 551 -31.01 -1.66 3.83
C LEU A 551 -30.69 -2.23 2.45
N TYR A 552 -31.19 -1.54 1.43
CA TYR A 552 -31.03 -1.86 0.02
C TYR A 552 -30.42 -0.64 -0.67
N LEU A 553 -29.34 -0.83 -1.42
CA LEU A 553 -28.76 0.23 -2.25
C LEU A 553 -28.40 -0.31 -3.63
N LYS A 554 -28.83 0.37 -4.68
CA LYS A 554 -28.31 0.15 -6.03
C LYS A 554 -27.28 1.22 -6.33
N VAL A 555 -26.02 0.82 -6.47
CA VAL A 555 -24.89 1.73 -6.69
C VAL A 555 -24.41 1.66 -8.13
N GLU A 556 -24.00 2.78 -8.68
CA GLU A 556 -23.51 2.92 -10.06
C GLU A 556 -22.28 3.83 -10.08
N ASN A 557 -21.32 3.55 -10.96
CA ASN A 557 -20.04 4.27 -11.09
C ASN A 557 -19.33 4.43 -9.73
N THR A 558 -19.25 3.35 -8.97
CA THR A 558 -18.69 3.36 -7.62
C THR A 558 -17.22 2.96 -7.65
N GLU A 559 -16.43 3.61 -6.81
CA GLU A 559 -15.03 3.27 -6.58
C GLU A 559 -14.87 2.70 -5.16
N VAL A 560 -14.33 1.48 -5.07
CA VAL A 560 -14.16 0.74 -3.82
C VAL A 560 -12.70 0.29 -3.66
N GLU A 561 -12.02 0.85 -2.67
CA GLU A 561 -10.70 0.43 -2.20
C GLU A 561 -10.87 -0.60 -1.08
N TYR A 562 -10.99 -1.88 -1.43
CA TYR A 562 -11.22 -2.94 -0.46
C TYR A 562 -10.01 -3.26 0.44
N HIS A 563 -8.79 -2.91 -0.01
CA HIS A 563 -7.54 -2.97 0.77
C HIS A 563 -6.49 -1.98 0.19
N PRO A 564 -5.67 -1.29 1.00
CA PRO A 564 -4.74 -0.27 0.52
C PRO A 564 -3.61 -0.80 -0.38
N ASP A 565 -3.13 -2.03 -0.12
CA ASP A 565 -2.07 -2.66 -0.93
C ASP A 565 -2.60 -3.40 -2.18
N TRP A 566 -3.90 -3.32 -2.47
CA TRP A 566 -4.53 -3.95 -3.63
C TRP A 566 -5.22 -2.88 -4.50
N PRO A 567 -5.31 -3.08 -5.82
CA PRO A 567 -5.94 -2.11 -6.70
C PRO A 567 -7.42 -1.89 -6.36
N PRO A 568 -7.93 -0.65 -6.41
CA PRO A 568 -9.34 -0.40 -6.19
C PRO A 568 -10.19 -0.98 -7.33
N ALA A 569 -11.42 -1.38 -6.99
CA ALA A 569 -12.45 -1.67 -7.97
C ALA A 569 -13.10 -0.35 -8.42
N THR A 570 -13.15 -0.11 -9.74
CA THR A 570 -13.70 1.09 -10.36
C THR A 570 -14.92 0.74 -11.22
N ASP A 571 -15.68 1.74 -11.65
CA ASP A 571 -16.92 1.58 -12.43
C ASP A 571 -17.90 0.56 -11.84
N LEU A 572 -17.86 0.36 -10.51
CA LEU A 572 -18.63 -0.67 -9.84
C LEU A 572 -20.11 -0.32 -9.89
N THR A 573 -20.89 -1.26 -10.42
CA THR A 573 -22.34 -1.26 -10.42
C THR A 573 -22.80 -2.51 -9.67
N ALA A 574 -23.54 -2.33 -8.58
CA ALA A 574 -23.93 -3.43 -7.70
C ALA A 574 -25.26 -3.14 -6.99
N THR A 575 -25.97 -4.19 -6.62
CA THR A 575 -27.06 -4.11 -5.65
C THR A 575 -26.57 -4.62 -4.31
N ILE A 576 -26.48 -3.74 -3.32
CA ILE A 576 -26.03 -4.04 -1.96
C ILE A 576 -27.24 -4.26 -1.07
N HIS A 577 -27.24 -5.36 -0.32
CA HIS A 577 -28.25 -5.66 0.69
C HIS A 577 -27.56 -5.85 2.05
N ILE A 578 -28.05 -5.13 3.06
CA ILE A 578 -27.52 -5.14 4.41
C ILE A 578 -28.67 -5.44 5.36
N ASP A 579 -28.57 -6.55 6.07
CA ASP A 579 -29.52 -6.92 7.12
C ASP A 579 -28.81 -7.17 8.47
N ASN A 580 -29.55 -7.68 9.45
CA ASN A 580 -29.02 -7.98 10.78
C ASN A 580 -27.87 -9.02 10.83
N HIS A 581 -27.71 -9.84 9.80
CA HIS A 581 -26.84 -11.03 9.80
C HIS A 581 -25.79 -11.00 8.71
N HIS A 582 -25.99 -10.23 7.64
CA HIS A 582 -25.07 -10.21 6.51
C HIS A 582 -25.14 -8.92 5.70
N VAL A 583 -24.00 -8.61 5.08
CA VAL A 583 -23.89 -7.74 3.91
C VAL A 583 -23.66 -8.65 2.72
N LEU A 584 -24.49 -8.54 1.69
CA LEU A 584 -24.27 -9.19 0.41
C LEU A 584 -24.38 -8.20 -0.74
N THR A 585 -23.73 -8.53 -1.83
CA THR A 585 -23.93 -7.87 -3.12
C THR A 585 -24.57 -8.85 -4.09
N ASN A 586 -25.41 -8.34 -4.98
CA ASN A 586 -26.00 -9.08 -6.08
C ASN A 586 -25.73 -8.33 -7.39
N ASP A 587 -25.56 -9.08 -8.48
CA ASP A 587 -25.38 -8.58 -9.84
C ASP A 587 -24.24 -7.55 -9.94
N ALA A 588 -23.17 -7.71 -9.14
CA ALA A 588 -22.09 -6.74 -9.12
C ALA A 588 -21.14 -6.94 -10.30
N THR A 589 -20.83 -5.83 -10.96
CA THR A 589 -19.92 -5.72 -12.10
C THR A 589 -19.06 -4.49 -11.94
N GLY A 590 -17.85 -4.48 -12.47
CA GLY A 590 -16.95 -3.33 -12.35
C GLY A 590 -15.65 -3.57 -13.10
N LYS A 591 -14.59 -2.90 -12.68
CA LYS A 591 -13.26 -3.06 -13.24
C LYS A 591 -12.20 -3.12 -12.17
N VAL A 592 -11.21 -3.98 -12.35
CA VAL A 592 -9.96 -3.96 -11.61
C VAL A 592 -8.85 -3.77 -12.64
N TYR A 593 -8.09 -2.68 -12.52
CA TYR A 593 -7.22 -2.19 -13.59
C TYR A 593 -7.99 -1.97 -14.91
N SER A 594 -7.60 -2.65 -16.00
CA SER A 594 -8.26 -2.58 -17.30
C SER A 594 -9.20 -3.77 -17.54
N SER A 595 -9.27 -4.72 -16.61
CA SER A 595 -10.04 -5.94 -16.71
C SER A 595 -11.47 -5.75 -16.20
N ASP A 596 -12.44 -6.23 -16.98
CA ASP A 596 -13.86 -6.24 -16.62
C ASP A 596 -14.10 -7.33 -15.56
N ALA A 597 -14.70 -6.94 -14.44
CA ALA A 597 -15.13 -7.81 -13.36
C ALA A 597 -16.62 -8.13 -13.51
N ALA A 598 -16.96 -9.41 -13.52
CA ALA A 598 -18.30 -9.96 -13.55
C ALA A 598 -18.48 -11.01 -12.45
N ASP A 599 -19.72 -11.39 -12.15
CA ASP A 599 -20.06 -12.33 -11.07
C ASP A 599 -19.37 -11.95 -9.74
N VAL A 600 -19.37 -10.64 -9.44
CA VAL A 600 -18.73 -10.12 -8.22
C VAL A 600 -19.67 -10.40 -7.04
N ASP A 601 -19.18 -11.16 -6.08
CA ASP A 601 -19.89 -11.49 -4.85
C ASP A 601 -19.06 -11.01 -3.65
N VAL A 602 -19.52 -9.94 -3.01
CA VAL A 602 -19.05 -9.48 -1.70
C VAL A 602 -19.99 -10.00 -0.63
N PHE A 603 -19.43 -10.70 0.37
CA PHE A 603 -20.17 -11.23 1.51
C PHE A 603 -19.44 -10.89 2.82
N ALA A 604 -20.17 -10.31 3.78
CA ALA A 604 -19.67 -10.11 5.14
C ALA A 604 -20.72 -10.58 6.15
N ALA A 605 -20.37 -11.54 7.00
CA ALA A 605 -21.26 -11.99 8.07
C ALA A 605 -21.23 -11.02 9.27
N ILE A 606 -22.40 -10.67 9.78
CA ILE A 606 -22.63 -9.89 10.99
C ILE A 606 -23.07 -10.87 12.09
N PRO A 607 -22.15 -11.40 12.91
CA PRO A 607 -22.49 -12.33 13.99
C PRO A 607 -23.23 -11.62 15.14
N ASP A 608 -23.98 -12.39 15.95
CA ASP A 608 -24.73 -11.90 17.11
C ASP A 608 -23.87 -11.13 18.15
N SER A 609 -22.54 -11.32 18.13
CA SER A 609 -21.59 -10.57 18.94
C SER A 609 -21.48 -9.09 18.55
N GLY A 610 -21.98 -8.69 17.37
CA GLY A 610 -21.90 -7.33 16.85
C GLY A 610 -20.50 -6.94 16.35
N GLN A 611 -19.66 -7.89 15.96
CA GLN A 611 -18.32 -7.65 15.39
C GLN A 611 -18.11 -8.50 14.13
N ALA A 612 -18.13 -7.88 12.95
CA ALA A 612 -17.77 -8.55 11.70
C ALA A 612 -16.24 -8.58 11.57
N ASN A 613 -15.63 -9.74 11.31
CA ASN A 613 -14.16 -9.87 11.31
C ASN A 613 -13.58 -10.30 9.94
N LEU A 614 -14.44 -10.48 8.93
CA LEU A 614 -14.05 -10.97 7.62
C LEU A 614 -14.99 -10.41 6.56
N VAL A 615 -14.42 -9.95 5.46
CA VAL A 615 -15.13 -9.69 4.20
C VAL A 615 -14.60 -10.67 3.16
N MET A 616 -15.49 -11.40 2.51
CA MET A 616 -15.15 -12.29 1.41
C MET A 616 -15.54 -11.60 0.10
N VAL A 617 -14.63 -11.55 -0.86
CA VAL A 617 -14.84 -10.96 -2.19
C VAL A 617 -14.48 -12.01 -3.22
N SER A 618 -15.44 -12.45 -4.04
CA SER A 618 -15.15 -13.27 -5.23
C SER A 618 -15.55 -12.54 -6.51
N ALA A 619 -14.81 -12.76 -7.59
CA ALA A 619 -15.08 -12.13 -8.89
C ALA A 619 -14.52 -12.97 -10.05
N GLY A 620 -15.21 -12.98 -11.18
CA GLY A 620 -14.64 -13.37 -12.47
C GLY A 620 -14.08 -12.14 -13.19
N LEU A 621 -12.81 -12.14 -13.55
CA LEU A 621 -12.15 -11.07 -14.30
C LEU A 621 -11.89 -11.52 -15.75
N SER A 622 -12.06 -10.61 -16.70
CA SER A 622 -11.64 -10.82 -18.09
C SER A 622 -11.04 -9.54 -18.65
N GLY A 623 -9.87 -9.64 -19.28
CA GLY A 623 -9.17 -8.47 -19.81
C GLY A 623 -7.73 -8.77 -20.23
N PRO A 624 -6.88 -7.75 -20.36
CA PRO A 624 -5.52 -7.92 -20.85
C PRO A 624 -4.65 -8.68 -19.85
N PHE A 625 -3.82 -9.60 -20.35
CA PHE A 625 -2.85 -10.35 -19.54
C PHE A 625 -1.80 -9.44 -18.88
N GLU A 626 -1.60 -8.22 -19.40
CA GLU A 626 -0.80 -7.17 -18.75
C GLU A 626 -1.22 -6.90 -17.31
N ASP A 627 -2.51 -6.97 -16.99
CA ASP A 627 -3.02 -6.74 -15.63
C ASP A 627 -2.50 -7.79 -14.63
N VAL A 628 -2.15 -8.99 -15.09
CA VAL A 628 -1.50 -10.03 -14.27
C VAL A 628 -0.07 -9.63 -13.93
N ILE A 629 0.68 -9.11 -14.90
CA ILE A 629 2.03 -8.59 -14.68
C ILE A 629 1.99 -7.38 -13.76
N ARG A 630 1.00 -6.49 -13.91
CA ARG A 630 0.78 -5.37 -12.99
C ARG A 630 0.46 -5.84 -11.58
N ALA A 631 -0.37 -6.87 -11.41
CA ALA A 631 -0.61 -7.47 -10.09
C ALA A 631 0.67 -8.00 -9.46
N LEU A 632 1.59 -8.61 -10.22
CA LEU A 632 2.90 -9.05 -9.74
C LEU A 632 3.85 -7.90 -9.39
N LYS A 633 3.60 -6.66 -9.85
CA LYS A 633 4.42 -5.47 -9.57
C LYS A 633 3.87 -4.59 -8.46
N GLU A 634 2.56 -4.33 -8.49
CA GLU A 634 1.90 -3.29 -7.69
C GLU A 634 1.31 -3.82 -6.37
N THR A 635 1.22 -5.14 -6.18
CA THR A 635 0.65 -5.78 -4.98
C THR A 635 1.75 -6.43 -4.11
N PRO A 636 1.44 -6.89 -2.88
CA PRO A 636 2.39 -7.64 -2.04
C PRO A 636 2.99 -8.88 -2.71
N LEU A 637 2.40 -9.36 -3.82
CA LEU A 637 2.94 -10.45 -4.64
C LEU A 637 4.34 -10.14 -5.20
N ALA A 638 4.69 -8.87 -5.39
CA ALA A 638 6.01 -8.45 -5.85
C ALA A 638 7.14 -8.98 -4.94
N GLN A 639 6.92 -8.93 -3.62
CA GLN A 639 7.89 -9.43 -2.65
C GLN A 639 7.99 -10.97 -2.69
N THR A 640 6.89 -11.67 -2.94
CA THR A 640 6.87 -13.14 -3.07
C THR A 640 7.45 -13.65 -4.40
N THR A 641 7.61 -12.76 -5.38
CA THR A 641 8.25 -13.05 -6.67
C THR A 641 9.63 -12.39 -6.79
N SER A 642 10.20 -11.93 -5.67
CA SER A 642 11.51 -11.27 -5.61
C SER A 642 11.68 -10.11 -6.60
N ASN A 643 10.57 -9.42 -6.91
CA ASN A 643 10.47 -8.33 -7.88
C ASN A 643 10.97 -8.72 -9.29
N MET A 644 10.95 -10.01 -9.65
CA MET A 644 11.45 -10.48 -10.94
C MET A 644 10.68 -9.87 -12.13
N ALA A 645 9.41 -9.51 -11.91
CA ALA A 645 8.53 -9.02 -12.95
C ALA A 645 8.69 -7.52 -13.25
N ASP A 646 9.51 -6.75 -12.53
CA ASP A 646 9.58 -5.28 -12.59
C ASP A 646 9.71 -4.72 -14.01
N GLN A 647 10.53 -5.34 -14.85
CA GLN A 647 10.72 -4.93 -16.25
C GLN A 647 9.93 -5.76 -17.27
N TRP A 648 9.17 -6.77 -16.83
CA TRP A 648 8.41 -7.62 -17.74
C TRP A 648 7.20 -6.87 -18.29
N SER A 649 6.80 -7.22 -19.51
CA SER A 649 5.56 -6.74 -20.12
C SER A 649 4.85 -7.90 -20.81
N ALA A 650 3.54 -7.81 -20.93
CA ALA A 650 2.78 -8.88 -21.56
C ALA A 650 1.62 -8.34 -22.42
N GLU A 651 1.30 -9.09 -23.47
CA GLU A 651 0.17 -8.84 -24.35
C GLU A 651 -0.70 -10.10 -24.45
N GLY A 652 -1.98 -9.93 -24.81
CA GLY A 652 -2.96 -11.01 -24.91
C GLY A 652 -4.11 -10.86 -23.92
N GLU A 653 -5.06 -11.79 -23.97
CA GLU A 653 -6.26 -11.79 -23.13
C GLU A 653 -6.16 -12.88 -22.06
N MET A 654 -6.77 -12.62 -20.90
CA MET A 654 -6.86 -13.56 -19.79
C MET A 654 -8.28 -13.62 -19.22
N GLN A 655 -8.57 -14.72 -18.54
CA GLN A 655 -9.71 -14.89 -17.67
C GLN A 655 -9.19 -15.26 -16.28
N ALA A 656 -9.71 -14.66 -15.23
CA ALA A 656 -9.32 -15.02 -13.87
C ALA A 656 -10.53 -15.23 -12.97
N ALA A 657 -10.43 -16.19 -12.04
CA ALA A 657 -11.33 -16.34 -10.92
C ALA A 657 -10.60 -15.89 -9.66
N LEU A 658 -11.12 -14.84 -9.02
CA LEU A 658 -10.57 -14.22 -7.83
C LEU A 658 -11.43 -14.56 -6.63
N SER A 659 -10.83 -14.94 -5.51
CA SER A 659 -11.46 -15.04 -4.19
C SER A 659 -10.51 -14.46 -3.14
N ILE A 660 -10.88 -13.37 -2.48
CA ILE A 660 -10.09 -12.69 -1.46
C ILE A 660 -10.85 -12.73 -0.13
N GLU A 661 -10.18 -13.22 0.91
CA GLU A 661 -10.62 -13.01 2.29
C GLU A 661 -9.87 -11.81 2.89
N VAL A 662 -10.59 -10.74 3.23
CA VAL A 662 -10.07 -9.51 3.85
C VAL A 662 -10.41 -9.51 5.34
N PRO A 663 -9.43 -9.72 6.24
CA PRO A 663 -9.63 -9.61 7.67
C PRO A 663 -9.94 -8.16 8.08
N ILE A 664 -11.03 -7.95 8.83
CA ILE A 664 -11.42 -6.63 9.36
C ILE A 664 -11.52 -6.65 10.89
N GLY A 665 -11.61 -5.47 11.52
CA GLY A 665 -11.79 -5.36 12.97
C GLY A 665 -10.61 -5.91 13.78
N ALA A 666 -10.89 -6.85 14.69
CA ALA A 666 -9.87 -7.43 15.57
C ALA A 666 -8.82 -8.25 14.81
N ARG A 667 -9.13 -8.69 13.58
CA ARG A 667 -8.23 -9.48 12.73
C ARG A 667 -7.50 -8.63 11.68
N ARG A 668 -7.65 -7.30 11.69
CA ARG A 668 -7.09 -6.40 10.66
C ARG A 668 -5.56 -6.46 10.49
N GLU A 669 -4.84 -7.01 11.48
CA GLU A 669 -3.38 -7.19 11.43
C GLU A 669 -2.98 -8.52 10.78
N GLU A 670 -3.94 -9.41 10.50
CA GLU A 670 -3.71 -10.64 9.74
C GLU A 670 -3.59 -10.33 8.24
N GLU A 671 -2.78 -11.12 7.53
CA GLU A 671 -2.61 -10.97 6.09
C GLU A 671 -3.91 -11.31 5.32
N VAL A 672 -4.14 -10.57 4.24
CA VAL A 672 -5.17 -10.87 3.24
C VAL A 672 -4.88 -12.23 2.62
N ARG A 673 -5.91 -13.07 2.44
CA ARG A 673 -5.79 -14.39 1.82
C ARG A 673 -6.42 -14.38 0.43
N PRO A 674 -5.65 -14.10 -0.62
CA PRO A 674 -6.11 -14.25 -1.99
C PRO A 674 -6.02 -15.72 -2.44
N ASP A 675 -6.95 -16.13 -3.27
CA ASP A 675 -6.95 -17.35 -4.07
C ASP A 675 -7.34 -16.93 -5.49
N VAL A 676 -6.36 -16.88 -6.39
CA VAL A 676 -6.53 -16.36 -7.75
C VAL A 676 -6.15 -17.45 -8.72
N LEU A 677 -7.04 -17.81 -9.64
CA LEU A 677 -6.76 -18.68 -10.78
C LEU A 677 -6.84 -17.84 -12.05
N VAL A 678 -5.78 -17.81 -12.84
CA VAL A 678 -5.67 -17.08 -14.11
C VAL A 678 -5.47 -18.09 -15.23
N SER A 679 -6.27 -17.99 -16.29
CA SER A 679 -6.20 -18.79 -17.50
C SER A 679 -5.97 -17.90 -18.71
N PHE A 680 -5.06 -18.31 -19.60
CA PHE A 680 -4.74 -17.60 -20.85
C PHE A 680 -4.43 -18.60 -21.96
N GLU A 681 -4.73 -18.26 -23.22
CA GLU A 681 -4.60 -19.18 -24.36
C GLU A 681 -3.54 -18.76 -25.39
N SER A 682 -3.18 -17.48 -25.46
CA SER A 682 -2.21 -16.98 -26.44
C SER A 682 -1.63 -15.63 -26.04
N ALA A 683 -0.89 -15.62 -24.93
CA ALA A 683 -0.19 -14.44 -24.45
C ALA A 683 1.20 -14.29 -25.08
N LEU A 684 1.70 -13.06 -25.15
CA LEU A 684 3.09 -12.72 -25.37
C LEU A 684 3.65 -12.22 -24.04
N LEU A 685 4.75 -12.79 -23.57
CA LEU A 685 5.50 -12.31 -22.42
C LEU A 685 6.89 -11.86 -22.88
N HIS A 686 7.22 -10.59 -22.64
CA HIS A 686 8.51 -9.99 -22.95
C HIS A 686 9.29 -9.75 -21.65
N MET A 687 10.50 -10.31 -21.58
CA MET A 687 11.39 -10.24 -20.41
C MET A 687 12.74 -9.63 -20.81
N PRO A 688 12.84 -8.28 -20.85
CA PRO A 688 14.02 -7.59 -21.41
C PRO A 688 15.30 -7.82 -20.61
N ASP A 689 15.20 -8.03 -19.29
CA ASP A 689 16.35 -8.34 -18.42
C ASP A 689 17.06 -9.65 -18.81
N PHE A 690 16.38 -10.53 -19.57
CA PHE A 690 16.91 -11.80 -20.06
C PHE A 690 16.98 -11.86 -21.59
N ASP A 691 16.69 -10.76 -22.30
CA ASP A 691 16.50 -10.70 -23.75
C ASP A 691 15.64 -11.88 -24.29
N LEU A 692 14.54 -12.17 -23.60
CA LEU A 692 13.74 -13.37 -23.85
C LEU A 692 12.26 -13.05 -24.07
N ASP A 693 11.73 -13.59 -25.18
CA ASP A 693 10.31 -13.54 -25.54
C ASP A 693 9.67 -14.92 -25.48
N ILE A 694 8.49 -15.01 -24.86
CA ILE A 694 7.62 -16.19 -24.93
C ILE A 694 6.33 -15.81 -25.64
N THR A 695 6.17 -16.31 -26.86
CA THR A 695 4.98 -16.11 -27.70
C THR A 695 4.00 -17.28 -27.54
N ARG A 696 2.72 -17.06 -27.83
CA ARG A 696 1.66 -18.10 -27.75
C ARG A 696 1.62 -18.83 -26.40
N LEU A 697 1.95 -18.12 -25.33
CA LEU A 697 1.93 -18.63 -23.96
C LEU A 697 0.48 -18.97 -23.59
N ALA A 698 0.26 -20.20 -23.13
CA ALA A 698 -1.03 -20.76 -22.78
C ALA A 698 -0.91 -21.62 -21.52
N GLY A 699 -1.87 -21.53 -20.60
CA GLY A 699 -1.86 -22.30 -19.36
C GLY A 699 -2.72 -21.69 -18.27
N ASP A 700 -2.71 -22.37 -17.13
CA ASP A 700 -3.39 -21.94 -15.91
C ASP A 700 -2.36 -21.64 -14.82
N ILE A 701 -2.45 -20.48 -14.19
CA ILE A 701 -1.61 -20.05 -13.06
C ILE A 701 -2.52 -19.79 -11.87
N ARG A 702 -2.22 -20.39 -10.72
CA ARG A 702 -2.93 -20.12 -9.47
C ARG A 702 -1.99 -19.57 -8.41
N TYR A 703 -2.49 -18.64 -7.61
CA TYR A 703 -1.80 -18.11 -6.44
C TYR A 703 -2.69 -18.21 -5.20
N SER A 704 -2.16 -18.76 -4.10
CA SER A 704 -2.73 -18.58 -2.76
C SER A 704 -1.64 -18.49 -1.70
N ASN A 705 -1.94 -17.95 -0.51
CA ASN A 705 -0.93 -17.90 0.56
C ASN A 705 -0.48 -19.30 1.03
N GLU A 706 -1.33 -20.32 0.92
CA GLU A 706 -1.03 -21.70 1.32
C GLU A 706 -0.24 -22.49 0.27
N SER A 707 -0.37 -22.14 -1.01
CA SER A 707 0.20 -22.90 -2.13
C SER A 707 1.21 -22.12 -2.97
N GLY A 708 1.34 -20.82 -2.74
CA GLY A 708 2.20 -19.91 -3.49
C GLY A 708 1.77 -19.79 -4.95
N LEU A 709 2.68 -19.29 -5.79
CA LEU A 709 2.49 -19.28 -7.24
C LEU A 709 2.71 -20.70 -7.79
N ASN A 710 1.69 -21.26 -8.44
CA ASN A 710 1.76 -22.59 -9.04
C ASN A 710 1.05 -22.66 -10.40
N SER A 711 1.43 -23.66 -11.18
CA SER A 711 0.82 -24.00 -12.47
C SER A 711 1.05 -25.48 -12.72
N ASP A 712 -0.03 -26.24 -12.94
CA ASP A 712 0.03 -27.67 -13.28
C ASP A 712 0.67 -27.90 -14.66
N GLY A 713 0.61 -26.90 -15.54
CA GLY A 713 1.19 -26.94 -16.87
C GLY A 713 0.97 -25.64 -17.65
N PHE A 714 2.01 -25.18 -18.35
CA PHE A 714 1.93 -24.14 -19.37
C PHE A 714 2.67 -24.58 -20.63
N ALA A 715 2.30 -24.02 -21.78
CA ALA A 715 2.97 -24.21 -23.05
C ALA A 715 3.16 -22.87 -23.74
N GLY A 716 4.19 -22.75 -24.57
CA GLY A 716 4.47 -21.51 -25.31
C GLY A 716 5.50 -21.73 -26.40
N MET A 717 6.00 -20.66 -26.99
CA MET A 717 7.07 -20.68 -27.97
C MET A 717 8.13 -19.65 -27.64
N THR A 718 9.36 -20.11 -27.47
CA THR A 718 10.55 -19.25 -27.32
C THR A 718 11.69 -19.82 -28.18
N PHE A 719 12.66 -18.99 -28.55
CA PHE A 719 13.70 -19.34 -29.52
C PHE A 719 13.18 -19.98 -30.84
N GLY A 720 11.95 -19.65 -31.24
CA GLY A 720 11.28 -20.22 -32.42
C GLY A 720 10.76 -21.67 -32.27
N ARG A 721 10.81 -22.26 -31.07
CA ARG A 721 10.40 -23.66 -30.78
C ARG A 721 9.41 -23.74 -29.64
N GLU A 722 8.66 -24.84 -29.58
CA GLU A 722 7.67 -25.08 -28.51
C GLU A 722 8.36 -25.40 -27.19
N ILE A 723 7.83 -24.83 -26.10
CA ILE A 723 8.21 -25.14 -24.72
C ILE A 723 6.98 -25.60 -23.94
N SER A 724 7.22 -26.45 -22.95
CA SER A 724 6.21 -26.82 -21.94
C SER A 724 6.83 -26.77 -20.56
N GLY A 725 6.07 -26.37 -19.57
CA GLY A 725 6.60 -26.22 -18.22
C GLY A 725 5.53 -26.29 -17.14
N ARG A 726 5.97 -26.18 -15.90
CA ARG A 726 5.12 -26.13 -14.70
C ARG A 726 5.75 -25.22 -13.66
N ILE A 727 4.94 -24.62 -12.81
CA ILE A 727 5.39 -23.74 -11.73
C ILE A 727 5.02 -24.41 -10.41
N SER A 728 5.96 -24.47 -9.48
CA SER A 728 5.73 -24.98 -8.12
C SER A 728 6.35 -24.06 -7.10
N ASN A 729 5.79 -24.02 -5.90
CA ASN A 729 6.31 -23.21 -4.80
C ASN A 729 6.70 -24.11 -3.62
N GLN A 730 7.87 -23.83 -3.02
CA GLN A 730 8.35 -24.49 -1.80
C GLN A 730 8.49 -23.45 -0.68
N PHE A 731 7.87 -23.70 0.47
CA PHE A 731 7.90 -22.76 1.60
C PHE A 731 9.02 -23.08 2.59
N TYR A 732 9.74 -22.05 3.04
CA TYR A 732 10.84 -22.11 4.02
C TYR A 732 10.66 -21.05 5.11
N GLY A 733 9.87 -21.37 6.15
CA GLY A 733 9.63 -20.43 7.26
C GLY A 733 8.78 -19.22 6.80
N GLU A 734 9.32 -18.01 6.94
CA GLU A 734 8.69 -16.76 6.46
C GLU A 734 8.99 -16.46 4.97
N GLY A 735 9.83 -17.28 4.33
CA GLY A 735 10.15 -17.18 2.90
C GLY A 735 9.80 -18.44 2.12
N GLY A 736 10.27 -18.52 0.89
CA GLY A 736 10.04 -19.67 0.01
C GLY A 736 10.86 -19.58 -1.27
N GLU A 737 10.57 -20.49 -2.20
CA GLU A 737 11.22 -20.58 -3.50
C GLU A 737 10.20 -20.99 -4.56
N ILE A 738 10.09 -20.18 -5.60
CA ILE A 738 9.33 -20.52 -6.81
C ILE A 738 10.28 -21.30 -7.73
N VAL A 739 9.88 -22.50 -8.13
CA VAL A 739 10.62 -23.35 -9.07
C VAL A 739 9.81 -23.50 -10.35
N VAL A 740 10.32 -22.94 -11.44
CA VAL A 740 9.75 -23.04 -12.79
C VAL A 740 10.51 -24.11 -13.56
N HIS A 741 9.83 -25.20 -13.93
CA HIS A 741 10.41 -26.22 -14.79
C HIS A 741 10.01 -25.93 -16.23
N VAL A 742 10.95 -25.97 -17.16
CA VAL A 742 10.74 -25.74 -18.59
C VAL A 742 11.46 -26.81 -19.38
N ASP A 743 10.72 -27.60 -20.14
CA ASP A 743 11.25 -28.52 -21.13
C ASP A 743 11.10 -27.87 -22.52
N GLY A 744 12.17 -27.90 -23.33
CA GLY A 744 12.20 -27.24 -24.62
C GLY A 744 13.33 -27.71 -25.52
N ALA A 745 13.42 -27.05 -26.67
CA ALA A 745 14.50 -27.27 -27.63
C ALA A 745 14.92 -25.93 -28.24
N VAL A 746 16.20 -25.76 -28.56
CA VAL A 746 16.73 -24.55 -29.21
C VAL A 746 17.71 -24.92 -30.31
N ASP A 747 17.65 -24.23 -31.45
CA ASP A 747 18.69 -24.33 -32.47
C ASP A 747 19.96 -23.66 -31.95
N VAL A 748 21.10 -24.37 -31.97
CA VAL A 748 22.35 -23.86 -31.38
C VAL A 748 22.78 -22.49 -31.94
N PRO A 749 22.63 -22.19 -33.25
CA PRO A 749 22.90 -20.84 -33.77
C PRO A 749 22.00 -19.74 -33.17
N VAL A 750 20.75 -20.07 -32.80
CA VAL A 750 19.85 -19.13 -32.12
C VAL A 750 20.29 -18.95 -30.66
N LEU A 751 20.71 -20.03 -30.00
CA LEU A 751 21.26 -19.95 -28.64
C LEU A 751 22.56 -19.13 -28.60
N TYR A 752 23.42 -19.27 -29.61
CA TYR A 752 24.61 -18.44 -29.80
C TYR A 752 24.23 -16.96 -29.90
N GLY A 753 23.30 -16.60 -30.80
CA GLY A 753 22.86 -15.21 -30.95
C GLY A 753 22.13 -14.61 -29.75
N TRP A 754 21.66 -15.42 -28.81
CA TRP A 754 21.06 -14.96 -27.54
C TRP A 754 22.08 -14.84 -26.40
N SER A 755 23.08 -15.73 -26.36
CA SER A 755 24.03 -15.82 -25.23
C SER A 755 25.40 -15.17 -25.50
N ASP A 756 25.71 -14.88 -26.76
CA ASP A 756 27.02 -14.41 -27.26
C ASP A 756 28.22 -15.28 -26.85
N GLN A 757 27.98 -16.55 -26.48
CA GLN A 757 29.04 -17.47 -26.07
C GLN A 757 29.81 -17.99 -27.29
N ILE A 758 31.04 -17.50 -27.48
CA ILE A 758 31.85 -17.75 -28.69
C ILE A 758 32.06 -19.24 -29.00
N LEU A 759 32.12 -20.11 -27.98
CA LEU A 759 32.24 -21.56 -28.17
C LEU A 759 31.04 -22.18 -28.90
N LEU A 760 29.85 -21.57 -28.81
CA LEU A 760 28.65 -22.03 -29.53
C LEU A 760 28.71 -21.72 -31.03
N SER A 761 29.61 -20.84 -31.50
CA SER A 761 29.81 -20.56 -32.93
C SER A 761 30.28 -21.79 -33.72
N ARG A 762 30.94 -22.73 -33.03
CA ARG A 762 31.39 -24.03 -33.56
C ARG A 762 30.44 -25.18 -33.23
N ALA A 763 29.29 -24.89 -32.65
CA ALA A 763 28.29 -25.89 -32.35
C ALA A 763 27.07 -25.74 -33.28
N SER A 764 26.49 -26.87 -33.66
CA SER A 764 25.35 -26.89 -34.60
C SER A 764 24.36 -27.99 -34.25
N GLY A 765 23.15 -27.86 -34.77
CA GLY A 765 22.04 -28.79 -34.49
C GLY A 765 21.04 -28.22 -33.51
N VAL A 766 20.30 -29.11 -32.84
CA VAL A 766 19.21 -28.76 -31.93
C VAL A 766 19.55 -29.27 -30.54
N LEU A 767 19.57 -28.38 -29.57
CA LEU A 767 19.78 -28.68 -28.16
C LEU A 767 18.42 -28.87 -27.49
N ASP A 768 18.06 -30.12 -27.18
CA ASP A 768 16.96 -30.41 -26.26
C ASP A 768 17.42 -30.13 -24.82
N TYR A 769 16.65 -29.34 -24.07
CA TYR A 769 17.01 -28.92 -22.72
C TYR A 769 15.86 -29.07 -21.74
N ARG A 770 16.22 -29.32 -20.48
CA ARG A 770 15.33 -29.26 -19.33
C ARG A 770 15.87 -28.26 -18.33
N THR A 771 15.11 -27.23 -18.03
CA THR A 771 15.56 -26.10 -17.22
C THR A 771 14.71 -25.98 -15.97
N GLU A 772 15.36 -25.72 -14.84
CA GLU A 772 14.74 -25.34 -13.58
C GLU A 772 15.19 -23.93 -13.21
N ILE A 773 14.26 -23.00 -13.12
CA ILE A 773 14.51 -21.63 -12.68
C ILE A 773 14.06 -21.53 -11.23
N HIS A 774 15.01 -21.21 -10.36
CA HIS A 774 14.81 -21.14 -8.91
C HIS A 774 14.79 -19.68 -8.49
N VAL A 775 13.67 -19.24 -7.92
CA VAL A 775 13.48 -17.86 -7.46
C VAL A 775 13.15 -17.85 -5.97
N PRO A 776 14.18 -17.80 -5.10
CA PRO A 776 14.02 -17.61 -3.67
C PRO A 776 13.43 -16.25 -3.32
N TYR A 777 12.54 -16.20 -2.33
CA TYR A 777 11.96 -14.98 -1.74
C TYR A 777 11.94 -15.04 -0.21
N GLY A 778 11.76 -13.90 0.45
CA GLY A 778 11.71 -13.82 1.92
C GLY A 778 13.05 -14.04 2.64
N GLY A 779 14.19 -13.89 1.93
CA GLY A 779 15.53 -13.83 2.52
C GLY A 779 16.12 -15.15 3.05
N ALA A 780 15.45 -16.29 2.80
CA ALA A 780 15.85 -17.60 3.33
C ALA A 780 16.92 -18.33 2.47
N MET A 781 17.06 -18.01 1.19
CA MET A 781 18.04 -18.62 0.26
C MET A 781 18.66 -17.60 -0.72
N ASP A 782 19.71 -18.04 -1.43
CA ASP A 782 20.58 -17.31 -2.36
C ASP A 782 19.82 -16.49 -3.45
N LYS A 783 20.59 -15.76 -4.28
CA LYS A 783 20.08 -15.05 -5.46
C LYS A 783 19.47 -16.02 -6.49
N ILE A 784 18.61 -15.51 -7.39
CA ILE A 784 18.00 -16.27 -8.49
C ILE A 784 19.06 -17.09 -9.22
N TYR A 785 18.76 -18.36 -9.49
CA TYR A 785 19.62 -19.21 -10.31
C TYR A 785 18.83 -20.09 -11.25
N ILE A 786 19.48 -20.47 -12.35
CA ILE A 786 18.94 -21.33 -13.39
C ILE A 786 19.79 -22.59 -13.42
N GLU A 787 19.17 -23.76 -13.52
CA GLU A 787 19.83 -25.02 -13.82
C GLU A 787 19.26 -25.56 -15.13
N ALA A 788 20.10 -25.96 -16.08
CA ALA A 788 19.73 -26.55 -17.35
C ALA A 788 20.46 -27.88 -17.54
N PHE A 789 19.74 -28.87 -18.05
CA PHE A 789 20.21 -30.22 -18.27
C PHE A 789 19.94 -30.62 -19.72
N SER A 790 20.94 -31.18 -20.39
CA SER A 790 20.82 -31.76 -21.74
C SER A 790 21.62 -33.04 -21.82
N ASP A 791 21.21 -33.95 -22.71
CA ASP A 791 21.98 -35.14 -23.06
C ASP A 791 22.84 -34.94 -24.33
N LEU A 792 22.88 -33.70 -24.85
CA LEU A 792 23.56 -33.23 -26.07
C LEU A 792 23.28 -34.05 -27.33
N ARG A 793 22.25 -34.91 -27.33
CA ARG A 793 21.82 -35.61 -28.54
C ARG A 793 21.26 -34.61 -29.54
N GLY A 794 21.68 -34.72 -30.81
CA GLY A 794 21.25 -33.79 -31.85
C GLY A 794 22.16 -32.56 -32.01
N VAL A 795 23.19 -32.43 -31.17
CA VAL A 795 24.20 -31.35 -31.24
C VAL A 795 25.54 -31.91 -31.71
N ILE A 796 26.19 -31.22 -32.64
CA ILE A 796 27.60 -31.40 -33.00
C ILE A 796 28.39 -30.24 -32.40
N VAL A 797 29.51 -30.53 -31.76
CA VAL A 797 30.48 -29.53 -31.29
C VAL A 797 31.77 -29.72 -32.09
N ASP A 798 32.04 -28.80 -33.01
CA ASP A 798 33.20 -28.80 -33.90
C ASP A 798 34.37 -28.02 -33.26
N LEU A 799 34.75 -28.46 -32.05
CA LEU A 799 35.93 -28.00 -31.34
C LEU A 799 36.99 -29.12 -31.33
N PRO A 800 38.29 -28.80 -31.16
CA PRO A 800 39.32 -29.80 -30.96
C PRO A 800 39.10 -30.58 -29.66
N GLU A 801 39.71 -31.77 -29.57
CA GLU A 801 39.75 -32.53 -28.31
C GLU A 801 40.39 -31.66 -27.21
N PRO A 802 39.85 -31.64 -25.97
CA PRO A 802 38.87 -32.58 -25.41
C PRO A 802 37.39 -32.16 -25.53
N LEU A 803 37.09 -31.05 -26.21
CA LEU A 803 35.71 -30.52 -26.30
C LEU A 803 34.96 -30.99 -27.55
N SER A 804 35.57 -31.86 -28.34
CA SER A 804 34.98 -32.33 -29.59
C SER A 804 33.78 -33.22 -29.35
N LYS A 805 32.71 -32.99 -30.12
CA LYS A 805 31.57 -33.90 -30.22
C LYS A 805 31.13 -34.02 -31.68
N PRO A 806 31.85 -34.81 -32.50
CA PRO A 806 31.59 -34.87 -33.94
C PRO A 806 30.36 -35.73 -34.30
N VAL A 807 29.93 -36.63 -33.41
CA VAL A 807 28.80 -37.54 -33.64
C VAL A 807 27.51 -36.93 -33.10
N MET A 808 26.58 -36.58 -33.99
CA MET A 808 25.31 -35.95 -33.63
C MET A 808 24.47 -36.79 -32.64
N ASP A 809 24.47 -38.12 -32.80
CA ASP A 809 23.68 -39.04 -31.95
C ASP A 809 24.38 -39.44 -30.63
N SER A 810 25.64 -39.02 -30.39
CA SER A 810 26.30 -39.32 -29.12
C SER A 810 25.63 -38.57 -27.97
N VAL A 811 25.59 -39.23 -26.82
CA VAL A 811 24.96 -38.71 -25.59
C VAL A 811 26.05 -38.35 -24.60
N HIS A 812 25.98 -37.13 -24.09
CA HIS A 812 26.87 -36.61 -23.05
C HIS A 812 26.03 -35.86 -22.02
N GLU A 813 26.22 -36.16 -20.73
CA GLU A 813 25.49 -35.46 -19.68
C GLU A 813 26.00 -34.02 -19.56
N PHE A 814 25.23 -33.07 -20.06
CA PHE A 814 25.52 -31.64 -19.93
C PHE A 814 24.68 -31.02 -18.84
N ARG A 815 25.33 -30.37 -17.88
CA ARG A 815 24.68 -29.58 -16.82
C ARG A 815 25.24 -28.18 -16.85
N TYR A 816 24.34 -27.23 -16.75
CA TYR A 816 24.65 -25.81 -16.71
C TYR A 816 23.89 -25.20 -15.54
N ARG A 817 24.56 -24.42 -14.71
CA ARG A 817 23.95 -23.66 -13.63
C ARG A 817 24.42 -22.23 -13.70
N GLN A 818 23.49 -21.28 -13.75
CA GLN A 818 23.78 -19.86 -13.74
C GLN A 818 23.19 -19.21 -12.51
N ALA A 819 24.03 -18.66 -11.64
CA ALA A 819 23.62 -17.88 -10.47
C ALA A 819 23.87 -16.39 -10.70
N PHE A 820 22.82 -15.57 -10.66
CA PHE A 820 22.91 -14.13 -10.91
C PHE A 820 23.49 -13.40 -9.69
N LYS A 821 24.41 -12.45 -9.91
CA LYS A 821 25.05 -11.60 -8.88
C LYS A 821 24.88 -10.12 -9.22
N GLU A 822 25.29 -9.23 -8.31
CA GLU A 822 25.13 -7.77 -8.50
C GLU A 822 26.05 -7.19 -9.59
N SER A 823 27.21 -7.82 -9.85
CA SER A 823 28.21 -7.36 -10.83
C SER A 823 28.35 -8.26 -12.06
N GLY A 824 27.41 -9.19 -12.28
CA GLY A 824 27.51 -10.22 -13.33
C GLY A 824 26.85 -11.52 -12.90
N TYR A 825 27.35 -12.66 -13.36
CA TYR A 825 26.80 -13.98 -13.01
C TYR A 825 27.90 -15.03 -12.84
N ARG A 826 27.58 -16.12 -12.14
CA ARG A 826 28.43 -17.30 -12.03
C ARG A 826 27.84 -18.42 -12.87
N ILE A 827 28.66 -19.02 -13.72
CA ILE A 827 28.35 -20.25 -14.43
C ILE A 827 29.03 -21.41 -13.70
N ASP A 828 28.30 -22.47 -13.40
CA ASP A 828 28.85 -23.80 -13.12
C ASP A 828 28.42 -24.73 -14.26
N LEU A 829 29.36 -25.39 -14.92
CA LEU A 829 29.13 -26.24 -16.09
C LEU A 829 29.79 -27.60 -15.87
N SER A 830 29.13 -28.68 -16.30
CA SER A 830 29.76 -29.99 -16.39
C SER A 830 29.36 -30.70 -17.67
N MET A 831 30.31 -31.39 -18.29
CA MET A 831 30.07 -32.29 -19.42
C MET A 831 30.65 -33.66 -19.07
N ASP A 832 29.76 -34.63 -18.88
CA ASP A 832 30.06 -35.93 -18.27
C ASP A 832 30.80 -35.75 -16.92
N ASP A 833 31.64 -36.72 -16.56
CA ASP A 833 32.56 -36.63 -15.41
C ASP A 833 33.95 -36.08 -15.82
N ASN A 834 34.11 -35.64 -17.08
CA ASN A 834 35.42 -35.31 -17.67
C ASN A 834 35.69 -33.81 -17.75
N LEU A 835 34.67 -32.95 -17.63
CA LEU A 835 34.82 -31.51 -17.67
C LEU A 835 33.95 -30.87 -16.59
N HIS A 836 34.57 -30.07 -15.74
CA HIS A 836 33.88 -29.24 -14.74
C HIS A 836 34.40 -27.80 -14.82
N ALA A 837 33.53 -26.83 -14.90
CA ALA A 837 33.88 -25.42 -14.90
C ALA A 837 33.02 -24.64 -13.90
N SER A 838 33.61 -23.63 -13.26
CA SER A 838 32.94 -22.66 -12.39
C SER A 838 33.58 -21.31 -12.67
N LEU A 839 32.88 -20.48 -13.42
CA LEU A 839 33.39 -19.24 -14.00
C LEU A 839 32.57 -18.06 -13.50
N LYS A 840 33.25 -16.97 -13.17
CA LYS A 840 32.65 -15.66 -12.90
C LYS A 840 32.67 -14.87 -14.19
N ILE A 841 31.49 -14.48 -14.66
CA ILE A 841 31.31 -13.67 -15.86
C ILE A 841 30.94 -12.25 -15.44
N GLU A 842 31.67 -11.25 -15.96
CA GLU A 842 31.38 -9.83 -15.81
C GLU A 842 31.44 -9.17 -17.21
N ASP A 843 30.43 -8.38 -17.56
CA ASP A 843 30.30 -7.72 -18.87
C ASP A 843 30.49 -8.68 -20.09
N GLY A 844 30.05 -9.93 -19.94
CA GLY A 844 30.16 -10.97 -20.97
C GLY A 844 31.49 -11.75 -20.98
N ILE A 845 32.48 -11.33 -20.18
CA ILE A 845 33.83 -11.90 -20.17
C ILE A 845 34.05 -12.76 -18.92
N ALA A 846 34.71 -13.91 -19.08
CA ALA A 846 35.12 -14.74 -17.96
C ALA A 846 36.33 -14.11 -17.23
N THR A 847 36.13 -13.59 -16.02
CA THR A 847 37.16 -12.85 -15.27
C THR A 847 37.87 -13.68 -14.20
N GLY A 848 37.30 -14.82 -13.81
CA GLY A 848 37.94 -15.70 -12.85
C GLY A 848 37.18 -16.99 -12.60
N GLY A 849 37.85 -18.01 -12.07
CA GLY A 849 37.22 -19.30 -11.82
C GLY A 849 38.16 -20.47 -12.02
N ARG A 850 37.57 -21.64 -12.25
CA ARG A 850 38.33 -22.86 -12.52
C ARG A 850 37.69 -23.70 -13.62
N VAL A 851 38.51 -24.18 -14.55
CA VAL A 851 38.17 -25.24 -15.50
C VAL A 851 38.99 -26.48 -15.11
N HIS A 852 38.32 -27.62 -14.93
CA HIS A 852 38.95 -28.86 -14.53
C HIS A 852 38.62 -29.97 -15.52
N PHE A 853 39.64 -30.72 -15.92
CA PHE A 853 39.53 -31.87 -16.80
C PHE A 853 39.75 -33.18 -16.02
N GLY A 854 38.98 -34.21 -16.35
CA GLY A 854 39.03 -35.52 -15.70
C GLY A 854 38.16 -35.66 -14.45
N VAL A 855 38.18 -36.87 -13.89
CA VAL A 855 37.27 -37.34 -12.84
C VAL A 855 37.72 -37.01 -11.41
N SER A 856 38.85 -36.31 -11.27
CA SER A 856 39.48 -36.02 -9.98
C SER A 856 38.76 -34.88 -9.24
N GLY A 857 39.07 -34.68 -7.95
CA GLY A 857 38.37 -33.69 -7.13
C GLY A 857 38.63 -32.25 -7.59
N TYR A 858 37.57 -31.57 -8.06
CA TYR A 858 37.50 -30.18 -8.56
C TYR A 858 38.16 -29.08 -7.68
N GLY A 859 38.47 -29.38 -6.41
CA GLY A 859 39.17 -28.49 -5.48
C GLY A 859 38.42 -27.19 -5.12
N ALA A 860 39.10 -26.26 -4.44
CA ALA A 860 38.54 -24.95 -4.12
C ALA A 860 38.63 -24.00 -5.32
N VAL A 861 37.52 -23.36 -5.68
CA VAL A 861 37.47 -22.35 -6.74
C VAL A 861 37.70 -20.96 -6.16
N THR A 862 38.63 -20.22 -6.76
CA THR A 862 38.78 -18.78 -6.56
C THR A 862 38.34 -18.06 -7.84
N TYR A 863 37.85 -16.83 -7.70
CA TYR A 863 37.27 -16.04 -8.81
C TYR A 863 38.05 -14.74 -9.05
N ASP A 864 39.35 -14.75 -8.75
CA ASP A 864 40.31 -13.66 -8.98
C ASP A 864 40.99 -13.76 -10.35
N ALA A 865 41.11 -14.97 -10.88
CA ALA A 865 41.63 -15.30 -12.21
C ALA A 865 41.18 -16.73 -12.57
N ILE A 866 41.18 -17.08 -13.84
CA ILE A 866 40.85 -18.42 -14.36
C ILE A 866 42.07 -19.32 -14.17
N ARG A 867 41.83 -20.52 -13.63
CA ARG A 867 42.84 -21.56 -13.49
C ARG A 867 42.34 -22.85 -14.12
N MET A 868 43.18 -23.46 -14.95
CA MET A 868 42.87 -24.75 -15.59
C MET A 868 43.64 -25.85 -14.88
N SER A 869 43.04 -27.01 -14.68
CA SER A 869 43.78 -28.15 -14.12
C SER A 869 43.21 -29.51 -14.51
N GLY A 870 43.99 -30.58 -14.37
CA GLY A 870 43.46 -31.95 -14.41
C GLY A 870 44.12 -32.87 -15.43
N GLU A 871 43.43 -33.94 -15.79
CA GLU A 871 43.94 -35.04 -16.60
C GLU A 871 43.24 -35.05 -17.97
N LEU A 872 44.03 -35.10 -19.05
CA LEU A 872 43.56 -35.11 -20.44
C LEU A 872 44.09 -36.36 -21.15
N PRO A 873 43.24 -37.13 -21.85
CA PRO A 873 43.71 -38.26 -22.65
C PRO A 873 44.45 -37.81 -23.91
N PHE A 874 44.07 -36.69 -24.50
CA PHE A 874 44.64 -36.19 -25.73
C PHE A 874 44.48 -34.67 -25.83
N LEU A 875 45.51 -33.97 -26.30
CA LEU A 875 45.46 -32.55 -26.63
C LEU A 875 46.23 -32.28 -27.92
N ASP A 876 45.58 -31.64 -28.89
CA ASP A 876 46.21 -31.18 -30.14
C ASP A 876 46.42 -29.66 -30.09
N TYR A 877 47.66 -29.23 -29.86
CA TYR A 877 47.98 -27.82 -29.73
C TYR A 877 47.73 -27.05 -31.04
N GLY A 878 48.13 -27.60 -32.19
CA GLY A 878 47.98 -26.94 -33.49
C GLY A 878 46.52 -26.76 -33.90
N ALA A 879 45.66 -27.72 -33.55
CA ALA A 879 44.22 -27.59 -33.75
C ALA A 879 43.61 -26.48 -32.86
N TRP A 880 44.05 -26.34 -31.61
CA TRP A 880 43.60 -25.26 -30.72
C TRP A 880 44.09 -23.89 -31.18
N GLU A 881 45.35 -23.76 -31.59
CA GLU A 881 45.93 -22.52 -32.15
C GLU A 881 45.11 -22.02 -33.35
N THR A 882 44.80 -22.92 -34.29
CA THR A 882 43.96 -22.59 -35.45
C THR A 882 42.57 -22.09 -35.04
N VAL A 883 41.94 -22.75 -34.06
CA VAL A 883 40.60 -22.38 -33.59
C VAL A 883 40.60 -21.06 -32.83
N THR A 884 41.64 -20.75 -32.05
CA THR A 884 41.77 -19.47 -31.35
C THR A 884 41.98 -18.30 -32.31
N GLU A 885 42.79 -18.47 -33.35
CA GLU A 885 42.94 -17.48 -34.43
C GLU A 885 41.60 -17.22 -35.14
N GLU A 886 40.87 -18.29 -35.47
CA GLU A 886 39.56 -18.18 -36.11
C GLU A 886 38.52 -17.46 -35.22
N PHE A 887 38.57 -17.64 -33.89
CA PHE A 887 37.74 -16.88 -32.96
C PHE A 887 38.05 -15.37 -32.99
N GLY A 888 39.32 -15.01 -33.15
CA GLY A 888 39.74 -13.61 -33.33
C GLY A 888 39.18 -12.94 -34.59
N LEU A 889 38.75 -13.71 -35.60
CA LEU A 889 38.14 -13.18 -36.83
C LEU A 889 36.64 -12.88 -36.69
N ILE A 890 35.97 -13.46 -35.69
CA ILE A 890 34.50 -13.38 -35.51
C ILE A 890 34.09 -12.63 -34.23
N SER A 891 35.02 -12.37 -33.31
CA SER A 891 34.79 -11.61 -32.08
C SER A 891 35.32 -10.17 -32.22
N ASP A 892 34.62 -9.21 -31.62
CA ASP A 892 35.09 -7.81 -31.52
C ASP A 892 36.21 -7.64 -30.46
N VAL A 893 36.40 -8.65 -29.60
CA VAL A 893 37.45 -8.72 -28.57
C VAL A 893 38.39 -9.88 -28.88
N SER A 894 39.71 -9.65 -28.81
CA SER A 894 40.70 -10.70 -29.02
C SER A 894 40.61 -11.75 -27.91
N PHE A 895 40.36 -13.01 -28.29
CA PHE A 895 40.31 -14.13 -27.36
C PHE A 895 41.67 -14.35 -26.66
N GLU A 896 42.77 -14.07 -27.36
CA GLU A 896 44.13 -14.13 -26.81
C GLU A 896 44.35 -13.06 -25.74
N ASP A 897 43.85 -11.84 -25.95
CA ASP A 897 43.91 -10.77 -24.95
C ASP A 897 43.13 -11.14 -23.68
N GLU A 898 41.96 -11.77 -23.82
CA GLU A 898 41.16 -12.24 -22.70
C GLU A 898 41.87 -13.37 -21.92
N ILE A 899 42.49 -14.32 -22.63
CA ILE A 899 43.32 -15.37 -22.01
C ILE A 899 44.48 -14.72 -21.25
N ALA A 900 45.21 -13.78 -21.87
CA ALA A 900 46.33 -13.07 -21.26
C ALA A 900 45.94 -12.24 -20.03
N ALA A 901 44.74 -11.66 -20.04
CA ALA A 901 44.23 -10.81 -18.96
C ALA A 901 43.65 -11.60 -17.78
N HIS A 902 43.02 -12.75 -18.03
CA HIS A 902 42.21 -13.44 -17.03
C HIS A 902 42.67 -14.84 -16.66
N VAL A 903 43.46 -15.53 -17.50
CA VAL A 903 43.99 -16.86 -17.17
C VAL A 903 45.31 -16.72 -16.40
N ALA A 904 45.39 -17.32 -15.21
CA ALA A 904 46.59 -17.27 -14.37
C ALA A 904 47.49 -18.49 -14.55
N SER A 905 46.91 -19.68 -14.71
CA SER A 905 47.68 -20.93 -14.84
C SER A 905 46.88 -22.07 -15.46
N ALA A 906 47.58 -23.01 -16.09
CA ALA A 906 47.07 -24.32 -16.48
C ALA A 906 48.01 -25.43 -15.97
N GLU A 907 47.50 -26.35 -15.16
CA GLU A 907 48.25 -27.49 -14.59
C GLU A 907 47.64 -28.80 -15.11
N LEU A 908 48.19 -29.35 -16.18
CA LEU A 908 47.60 -30.44 -16.94
C LEU A 908 48.54 -31.64 -17.01
N SER A 909 48.01 -32.82 -16.74
CA SER A 909 48.64 -34.11 -17.03
C SER A 909 47.99 -34.66 -18.30
N ILE A 910 48.76 -34.84 -19.36
CA ILE A 910 48.25 -35.17 -20.70
C ILE A 910 48.84 -36.52 -21.12
N GLU A 911 48.01 -37.53 -21.37
CA GLU A 911 48.49 -38.86 -21.81
C GLU A 911 49.19 -38.77 -23.17
N GLU A 912 48.63 -38.01 -24.12
CA GLU A 912 49.22 -37.75 -25.44
C GLU A 912 49.02 -36.28 -25.83
N LEU A 913 50.10 -35.50 -25.87
CA LEU A 913 50.12 -34.12 -26.38
C LEU A 913 50.69 -34.13 -27.80
N LEU A 914 49.87 -33.77 -28.79
CA LEU A 914 50.33 -33.54 -30.14
C LEU A 914 50.77 -32.08 -30.29
N PHE A 915 52.09 -31.85 -30.35
CA PHE A 915 52.67 -30.54 -30.59
C PHE A 915 53.12 -30.45 -32.06
N TYR A 916 52.29 -29.81 -32.90
CA TYR A 916 52.38 -29.85 -34.36
C TYR A 916 52.40 -31.28 -34.92
N TYR A 917 53.58 -31.82 -35.27
CA TYR A 917 53.73 -33.18 -35.81
C TYR A 917 54.35 -34.17 -34.82
N GLN A 918 54.75 -33.70 -33.63
CA GLN A 918 55.44 -34.53 -32.64
C GLN A 918 54.47 -34.97 -31.53
N PRO A 919 54.19 -36.28 -31.40
CA PRO A 919 53.49 -36.78 -30.23
C PRO A 919 54.44 -36.78 -29.03
N LEU A 920 53.96 -36.25 -27.91
CA LEU A 920 54.62 -36.29 -26.61
C LEU A 920 53.73 -37.06 -25.66
N ASP A 921 54.17 -38.26 -25.28
CA ASP A 921 53.45 -39.12 -24.35
C ASP A 921 53.73 -38.71 -22.90
N ASP A 922 52.75 -38.92 -22.01
CA ASP A 922 52.83 -38.72 -20.56
C ASP A 922 53.41 -37.36 -20.15
N VAL A 923 52.82 -36.27 -20.65
CA VAL A 923 53.29 -34.90 -20.43
C VAL A 923 52.68 -34.28 -19.18
N GLU A 924 53.53 -33.92 -18.23
CA GLU A 924 53.17 -33.01 -17.15
C GLU A 924 53.47 -31.57 -17.59
N MET A 925 52.42 -30.75 -17.68
CA MET A 925 52.48 -29.38 -18.15
C MET A 925 52.01 -28.40 -17.09
N LEU A 926 52.85 -27.41 -16.77
CA LEU A 926 52.49 -26.25 -15.95
C LEU A 926 52.70 -24.96 -16.74
N VAL A 927 51.61 -24.35 -17.17
CA VAL A 927 51.61 -23.02 -17.80
C VAL A 927 51.26 -21.97 -16.75
N THR A 928 52.05 -20.90 -16.65
CA THR A 928 51.81 -19.79 -15.73
C THR A 928 51.96 -18.44 -16.43
N ARG A 929 51.14 -17.48 -16.00
CA ARG A 929 51.16 -16.11 -16.50
C ARG A 929 52.20 -15.26 -15.76
N GLY A 930 53.12 -14.66 -16.50
CA GLY A 930 54.03 -13.58 -16.05
C GLY A 930 53.48 -12.19 -16.41
N ASP A 931 54.30 -11.14 -16.27
CA ASP A 931 53.84 -9.76 -16.53
C ASP A 931 53.42 -9.54 -17.99
N ASN A 932 54.22 -10.03 -18.96
CA ASN A 932 53.98 -9.93 -20.41
C ASN A 932 54.45 -11.20 -21.17
N LEU A 933 54.40 -12.35 -20.49
CA LEU A 933 54.84 -13.61 -21.07
C LEU A 933 54.13 -14.79 -20.40
N TRP A 934 54.07 -15.90 -21.11
CA TRP A 934 53.69 -17.21 -20.60
C TRP A 934 54.94 -18.04 -20.35
N VAL A 935 54.98 -18.76 -19.22
CA VAL A 935 56.00 -19.78 -18.94
C VAL A 935 55.32 -21.13 -18.90
N ALA A 936 55.65 -22.01 -19.84
CA ALA A 936 55.21 -23.39 -19.89
C ALA A 936 56.37 -24.31 -19.45
N SER A 937 56.22 -24.94 -18.29
CA SER A 937 57.10 -26.04 -17.87
C SER A 937 56.55 -27.34 -18.45
N LEU A 938 57.37 -28.09 -19.17
CA LEU A 938 57.01 -29.36 -19.79
C LEU A 938 57.94 -30.45 -19.28
N GLN A 939 57.38 -31.60 -18.91
CA GLN A 939 58.14 -32.75 -18.46
C GLN A 939 57.54 -34.05 -19.00
N ASN A 940 58.34 -34.82 -19.73
CA ASN A 940 58.05 -36.21 -20.09
C ASN A 940 59.36 -37.02 -20.31
N GLU A 941 59.26 -38.20 -20.92
CA GLU A 941 60.43 -39.02 -21.24
C GLU A 941 61.36 -38.35 -22.28
N MET A 942 60.79 -37.63 -23.25
CA MET A 942 61.55 -36.96 -24.31
C MET A 942 62.19 -35.65 -23.86
N LEU A 943 61.57 -34.88 -22.97
CA LEU A 943 62.07 -33.55 -22.59
C LEU A 943 61.74 -33.14 -21.16
N ASP A 944 62.57 -32.27 -20.60
CA ASP A 944 62.33 -31.57 -19.33
C ASP A 944 62.85 -30.14 -19.43
N GLY A 945 62.00 -29.15 -19.16
CA GLY A 945 62.41 -27.76 -19.19
C GLY A 945 61.27 -26.74 -19.23
N GLU A 946 61.64 -25.51 -19.59
CA GLU A 946 60.74 -24.36 -19.68
C GLU A 946 60.73 -23.79 -21.10
N VAL A 947 59.54 -23.45 -21.59
CA VAL A 947 59.30 -22.64 -22.78
C VAL A 947 58.71 -21.30 -22.34
N ARG A 948 59.25 -20.19 -22.82
CA ARG A 948 58.70 -18.84 -22.58
C ARG A 948 58.18 -18.26 -23.88
N ILE A 949 56.94 -17.79 -23.83
CA ILE A 949 56.20 -17.22 -24.95
C ILE A 949 55.91 -15.76 -24.61
N LEU A 950 56.40 -14.82 -25.39
CA LEU A 950 56.14 -13.39 -25.20
C LEU A 950 54.80 -13.02 -25.83
N ASP A 951 54.10 -12.03 -25.27
CA ASP A 951 52.82 -11.56 -25.84
C ASP A 951 53.00 -10.74 -27.14
N GLU A 952 54.23 -10.35 -27.48
CA GLU A 952 54.49 -9.65 -28.73
C GLU A 952 54.37 -10.63 -29.89
N ASP A 953 53.44 -10.36 -30.81
CA ASP A 953 53.31 -11.07 -32.08
C ASP A 953 54.67 -11.19 -32.79
N ASP A 954 54.95 -12.36 -33.36
CA ASP A 954 56.21 -12.71 -34.06
C ASP A 954 57.48 -12.79 -33.17
N ALA A 955 57.37 -12.73 -31.83
CA ALA A 955 58.53 -12.93 -30.96
C ALA A 955 59.01 -14.40 -30.96
N PRO A 956 60.34 -14.66 -30.95
CA PRO A 956 60.87 -16.02 -30.95
C PRO A 956 60.52 -16.76 -29.65
N LEU A 957 60.20 -18.05 -29.76
CA LEU A 957 59.97 -18.93 -28.62
C LEU A 957 61.28 -19.16 -27.86
N ASN A 958 61.31 -18.87 -26.56
CA ASN A 958 62.50 -19.13 -25.75
C ASN A 958 62.39 -20.53 -25.13
N VAL A 959 63.17 -21.48 -25.63
CA VAL A 959 63.16 -22.88 -25.20
C VAL A 959 64.42 -23.18 -24.41
N ASN A 960 64.27 -23.51 -23.12
CA ASN A 960 65.38 -23.84 -22.22
C ASN A 960 65.14 -25.18 -21.52
N LEU A 961 65.83 -26.20 -22.01
CA LEU A 961 65.68 -27.58 -21.57
C LEU A 961 66.84 -28.03 -20.68
N ASN A 962 66.53 -28.84 -19.68
CA ASN A 962 67.51 -29.59 -18.92
C ASN A 962 67.99 -30.80 -19.73
N TRP A 963 67.07 -31.51 -20.39
CA TRP A 963 67.41 -32.51 -21.40
C TRP A 963 66.40 -32.54 -22.52
N LEU A 964 66.85 -33.02 -23.67
CA LEU A 964 66.04 -33.36 -24.82
C LEU A 964 66.54 -34.70 -25.35
N SER A 965 65.64 -35.65 -25.56
CA SER A 965 65.92 -37.03 -25.93
C SER A 965 65.11 -37.41 -27.14
N PHE A 966 65.81 -37.92 -28.16
CA PHE A 966 65.21 -38.45 -29.37
C PHE A 966 65.71 -39.88 -29.60
N GLU A 967 64.81 -40.73 -30.09
CA GLU A 967 65.14 -42.02 -30.65
C GLU A 967 65.04 -41.90 -32.18
N SER A 968 66.07 -42.35 -32.89
CA SER A 968 66.01 -42.48 -34.34
C SER A 968 65.11 -43.66 -34.70
N GLU A 969 64.30 -43.53 -35.75
CA GLU A 969 63.58 -44.69 -36.27
C GLU A 969 64.58 -45.75 -36.76
N ASP A 970 64.36 -47.01 -36.37
CA ASP A 970 65.20 -48.15 -36.74
C ASP A 970 65.49 -48.18 -38.26
N GLY A 971 66.71 -47.75 -38.65
CA GLY A 971 67.17 -47.74 -40.04
C GLY A 971 66.82 -46.49 -40.86
N ALA A 972 66.26 -45.44 -40.26
CA ALA A 972 66.15 -44.12 -40.88
C ALA A 972 67.56 -43.54 -41.09
N LEU A 973 67.87 -43.19 -42.35
CA LEU A 973 69.16 -42.59 -42.68
C LEU A 973 69.23 -41.13 -42.23
N ASP A 974 68.14 -40.36 -42.36
CA ASP A 974 68.05 -38.94 -41.99
C ASP A 974 66.85 -38.72 -41.02
N PRO A 975 67.09 -38.47 -39.71
CA PRO A 975 66.04 -38.32 -38.71
C PRO A 975 65.11 -37.11 -38.89
N PHE A 976 65.52 -36.08 -39.63
CA PHE A 976 64.72 -34.87 -39.85
C PHE A 976 64.28 -34.70 -41.31
N TYR A 977 64.17 -35.81 -42.05
CA TYR A 977 63.76 -35.81 -43.46
C TYR A 977 62.30 -35.33 -43.66
N ASP A 978 61.39 -35.60 -42.73
CA ASP A 978 60.00 -35.18 -42.87
C ASP A 978 59.73 -33.78 -42.28
N VAL A 979 60.75 -33.14 -41.69
CA VAL A 979 60.62 -31.83 -41.05
C VAL A 979 60.79 -30.71 -42.06
N ASN A 980 59.75 -29.90 -42.29
CA ASN A 980 59.86 -28.70 -43.10
C ASN A 980 60.37 -27.50 -42.25
N PRO A 981 61.63 -27.04 -42.41
CA PRO A 981 62.19 -25.95 -41.60
C PRO A 981 61.53 -24.59 -41.85
N VAL A 982 60.71 -24.44 -42.88
CA VAL A 982 59.95 -23.21 -43.15
C VAL A 982 58.68 -23.12 -42.29
N GLU A 983 58.20 -24.25 -41.76
CA GLU A 983 56.99 -24.35 -40.92
C GLU A 983 57.30 -24.35 -39.42
N VAL A 984 58.59 -24.36 -39.05
CA VAL A 984 59.03 -24.27 -37.65
C VAL A 984 58.98 -22.82 -37.20
N ALA A 985 58.57 -22.51 -35.97
CA ALA A 985 58.61 -21.13 -35.48
C ALA A 985 60.05 -20.63 -35.27
N ASP A 986 60.25 -19.32 -35.15
CA ASP A 986 61.53 -18.76 -34.69
C ASP A 986 61.75 -19.16 -33.22
N VAL A 987 62.92 -19.73 -32.91
CA VAL A 987 63.21 -20.32 -31.59
C VAL A 987 64.58 -19.88 -31.09
N ASP A 988 64.65 -19.45 -29.83
CA ASP A 988 65.89 -19.33 -29.06
C ASP A 988 66.04 -20.58 -28.20
N PHE A 989 66.82 -21.55 -28.69
CA PHE A 989 66.92 -22.89 -28.11
C PHE A 989 68.18 -23.06 -27.27
N SER A 990 68.04 -23.71 -26.12
CA SER A 990 69.17 -24.21 -25.33
C SER A 990 68.79 -25.51 -24.61
N THR A 991 69.70 -26.48 -24.59
CA THR A 991 69.58 -27.68 -23.74
C THR A 991 70.89 -27.97 -23.02
N LYS A 992 70.85 -28.35 -21.75
CA LYS A 992 72.06 -28.79 -21.03
C LYS A 992 72.55 -30.17 -21.50
N GLN A 993 71.64 -31.00 -22.00
CA GLN A 993 71.93 -32.36 -22.43
C GLN A 993 71.03 -32.75 -23.61
N LEU A 994 71.63 -33.14 -24.72
CA LEU A 994 70.95 -33.72 -25.87
C LEU A 994 71.26 -35.22 -25.90
N LEU A 995 70.22 -36.06 -25.90
CA LEU A 995 70.33 -37.51 -25.99
C LEU A 995 69.80 -37.97 -27.36
N LEU A 996 70.59 -38.74 -28.09
CA LEU A 996 70.19 -39.37 -29.35
C LEU A 996 70.47 -40.87 -29.25
N ASP A 997 69.45 -41.71 -29.40
CA ASP A 997 69.54 -43.18 -29.22
C ASP A 997 70.17 -43.59 -27.88
N GLY A 998 69.94 -42.78 -26.84
CA GLY A 998 70.50 -42.94 -25.51
C GLY A 998 71.98 -42.51 -25.36
N GLU A 999 72.61 -42.01 -26.43
CA GLU A 999 73.96 -41.42 -26.39
C GLU A 999 73.90 -39.91 -26.09
N ASP A 1000 74.85 -39.42 -25.28
CA ASP A 1000 74.90 -38.04 -24.83
C ASP A 1000 75.72 -37.14 -25.78
N PHE A 1001 75.02 -36.30 -26.53
CA PHE A 1001 75.54 -35.27 -27.43
C PHE A 1001 75.74 -33.91 -26.74
N GLY A 1002 75.65 -33.86 -25.41
CA GLY A 1002 76.08 -32.73 -24.60
C GLY A 1002 75.21 -31.48 -24.75
N HIS A 1003 75.84 -30.30 -24.64
CA HIS A 1003 75.13 -29.01 -24.61
C HIS A 1003 74.97 -28.43 -26.01
N TRP A 1004 73.77 -27.94 -26.32
CA TRP A 1004 73.46 -27.25 -27.57
C TRP A 1004 72.72 -25.94 -27.25
N SER A 1005 73.11 -24.86 -27.92
CA SER A 1005 72.45 -23.55 -27.85
C SER A 1005 72.50 -22.87 -29.21
N PHE A 1006 71.37 -22.34 -29.69
CA PHE A 1006 71.29 -21.62 -30.96
C PHE A 1006 70.02 -20.78 -31.06
N ASN A 1007 70.05 -19.77 -31.92
CA ASN A 1007 68.89 -19.00 -32.35
C ASN A 1007 68.47 -19.49 -33.75
N PHE A 1008 67.40 -20.27 -33.82
CA PHE A 1008 66.81 -20.71 -35.07
C PHE A 1008 65.91 -19.63 -35.64
N ARG A 1009 66.14 -19.26 -36.89
CA ARG A 1009 65.37 -18.25 -37.62
C ARG A 1009 64.92 -18.80 -38.96
N THR A 1010 63.64 -18.69 -39.22
CA THR A 1010 63.03 -19.17 -40.47
C THR A 1010 63.18 -18.18 -41.61
N SER A 1011 63.09 -18.70 -42.83
CA SER A 1011 63.18 -17.95 -44.07
C SER A 1011 62.37 -18.61 -45.18
N GLU A 1012 62.12 -17.91 -46.27
CA GLU A 1012 61.39 -18.46 -47.44
C GLU A 1012 62.07 -19.69 -48.08
N HIS A 1013 63.32 -20.01 -47.74
CA HIS A 1013 64.11 -21.08 -48.37
C HIS A 1013 64.63 -22.12 -47.37
N GLY A 1014 64.18 -22.06 -46.11
CA GLY A 1014 64.61 -22.97 -45.04
C GLY A 1014 64.83 -22.21 -43.73
N GLY A 1015 65.78 -22.67 -42.91
CA GLY A 1015 66.09 -22.09 -41.61
C GLY A 1015 67.58 -21.84 -41.39
N ARG A 1016 67.90 -21.00 -40.40
CA ARG A 1016 69.27 -20.62 -40.05
C ARG A 1016 69.49 -20.78 -38.54
N PHE A 1017 70.58 -21.44 -38.17
CA PHE A 1017 71.05 -21.57 -36.79
C PHE A 1017 72.09 -20.49 -36.53
N GLU A 1018 71.68 -19.40 -35.89
CA GLU A 1018 72.55 -18.29 -35.50
C GLU A 1018 73.12 -18.51 -34.10
N ASP A 1019 74.32 -17.98 -33.85
CA ASP A 1019 75.03 -18.12 -32.57
C ASP A 1019 75.13 -19.58 -32.09
N LEU A 1020 75.33 -20.52 -33.03
CA LEU A 1020 75.39 -21.96 -32.74
C LEU A 1020 76.58 -22.26 -31.83
N GLU A 1021 76.29 -22.71 -30.62
CA GLU A 1021 77.26 -23.16 -29.62
C GLU A 1021 76.94 -24.62 -29.27
N VAL A 1022 77.94 -25.49 -29.44
CA VAL A 1022 77.78 -26.94 -29.25
C VAL A 1022 78.97 -27.48 -28.48
N SER A 1023 78.72 -28.26 -27.44
CA SER A 1023 79.73 -29.03 -26.72
C SER A 1023 79.35 -30.50 -26.75
N ALA A 1024 79.75 -31.20 -27.80
CA ALA A 1024 79.35 -32.57 -28.11
C ALA A 1024 80.58 -33.42 -28.49
N LEU A 1025 80.61 -34.70 -28.10
CA LEU A 1025 81.65 -35.66 -28.53
C LEU A 1025 83.12 -35.22 -28.33
N GLY A 1026 83.40 -34.25 -27.45
CA GLY A 1026 84.74 -33.70 -27.24
C GLY A 1026 85.12 -32.55 -28.18
N LEU A 1027 84.19 -32.11 -29.03
CA LEU A 1027 84.24 -30.87 -29.81
C LEU A 1027 83.56 -29.73 -29.03
N GLN A 1028 84.09 -28.52 -29.21
CA GLN A 1028 83.44 -27.27 -28.80
C GLN A 1028 83.31 -26.36 -30.02
N VAL A 1029 82.08 -26.13 -30.48
CA VAL A 1029 81.77 -25.14 -31.50
C VAL A 1029 81.63 -23.78 -30.81
N ALA A 1030 82.42 -22.80 -31.25
CA ALA A 1030 82.41 -21.48 -30.64
C ALA A 1030 81.13 -20.70 -30.98
N ALA A 1031 80.62 -19.95 -29.99
CA ALA A 1031 79.50 -19.03 -30.18
C ALA A 1031 79.78 -18.05 -31.32
N GLY A 1032 78.79 -17.85 -32.18
CA GLY A 1032 78.89 -17.08 -33.42
C GLY A 1032 79.09 -17.94 -34.69
N SER A 1033 79.17 -19.26 -34.54
CA SER A 1033 79.11 -20.20 -35.67
C SER A 1033 77.72 -20.20 -36.31
N LEU A 1034 77.65 -20.51 -37.60
CA LEU A 1034 76.44 -20.47 -38.40
C LEU A 1034 76.11 -21.86 -38.97
N GLY A 1035 74.88 -22.31 -38.73
CA GLY A 1035 74.27 -23.41 -39.48
C GLY A 1035 73.22 -22.88 -40.45
N GLU A 1036 73.14 -23.45 -41.65
CA GLU A 1036 72.06 -23.19 -42.60
C GLU A 1036 71.39 -24.51 -42.97
N TRP A 1037 70.07 -24.52 -42.98
CA TRP A 1037 69.25 -25.63 -43.41
C TRP A 1037 68.32 -25.19 -44.54
N HIS A 1038 68.70 -25.52 -45.76
CA HIS A 1038 67.96 -25.20 -46.97
C HIS A 1038 66.91 -26.29 -47.24
N TYR A 1039 65.69 -25.89 -47.54
CA TYR A 1039 64.61 -26.80 -47.93
C TYR A 1039 63.92 -26.31 -49.20
N ARG A 1040 63.97 -27.12 -50.25
CA ARG A 1040 63.40 -26.75 -51.56
C ARG A 1040 62.86 -27.97 -52.29
N ASP A 1041 61.61 -27.88 -52.75
CA ASP A 1041 60.95 -28.92 -53.55
C ASP A 1041 61.06 -30.33 -52.90
N GLY A 1042 60.97 -30.41 -51.57
CA GLY A 1042 61.08 -31.65 -50.80
C GLY A 1042 62.50 -32.20 -50.62
N HIS A 1043 63.54 -31.41 -50.90
CA HIS A 1043 64.95 -31.79 -50.72
C HIS A 1043 65.60 -30.89 -49.65
N HIS A 1044 66.39 -31.51 -48.77
CA HIS A 1044 67.12 -30.83 -47.71
C HIS A 1044 68.59 -30.65 -48.12
N GLY A 1045 69.18 -29.53 -47.77
CA GLY A 1045 70.63 -29.33 -47.83
C GLY A 1045 71.10 -28.54 -46.63
N SER A 1046 72.28 -28.87 -46.11
CA SER A 1046 72.80 -28.27 -44.88
C SER A 1046 74.20 -27.71 -45.07
N ARG A 1047 74.52 -26.64 -44.34
CA ARG A 1047 75.85 -26.04 -44.31
C ARG A 1047 76.22 -25.64 -42.88
N PHE A 1048 77.46 -25.89 -42.50
CA PHE A 1048 78.06 -25.42 -41.26
C PHE A 1048 79.27 -24.55 -41.57
N ALA A 1049 79.30 -23.34 -41.02
CA ALA A 1049 80.44 -22.44 -41.08
C ALA A 1049 80.78 -21.93 -39.68
N GLY A 1050 81.95 -22.28 -39.14
CA GLY A 1050 82.30 -21.93 -37.77
C GLY A 1050 83.66 -22.41 -37.28
N ASP A 1051 84.03 -21.95 -36.08
CA ASP A 1051 85.25 -22.34 -35.37
C ASP A 1051 84.97 -23.51 -34.42
N ILE A 1052 85.74 -24.58 -34.55
CA ILE A 1052 85.70 -25.78 -33.72
C ILE A 1052 86.99 -25.88 -32.91
N VAL A 1053 86.86 -26.04 -31.59
CA VAL A 1053 87.96 -26.25 -30.66
C VAL A 1053 87.88 -27.67 -30.11
N ILE A 1054 89.01 -28.36 -30.09
CA ILE A 1054 89.16 -29.69 -29.49
C ILE A 1054 90.18 -29.60 -28.37
N ASP A 1055 89.68 -29.61 -27.14
CA ASP A 1055 90.50 -29.51 -25.93
C ASP A 1055 91.25 -30.80 -25.61
N ASP A 1056 90.66 -31.96 -25.89
CA ASP A 1056 91.28 -33.27 -25.68
C ASP A 1056 91.05 -34.13 -26.92
N LEU A 1057 92.06 -34.15 -27.79
CA LEU A 1057 92.00 -34.84 -29.07
C LEU A 1057 91.91 -36.36 -28.90
N ALA A 1058 92.47 -36.91 -27.81
CA ALA A 1058 92.41 -38.34 -27.52
C ALA A 1058 90.98 -38.75 -27.14
N LYS A 1059 90.32 -37.96 -26.29
CA LYS A 1059 88.92 -38.17 -25.92
C LYS A 1059 87.98 -37.94 -27.10
N ALA A 1060 88.21 -36.91 -27.91
CA ALA A 1060 87.42 -36.68 -29.12
C ALA A 1060 87.49 -37.88 -30.08
N GLN A 1061 88.69 -38.37 -30.41
CA GLN A 1061 88.85 -39.57 -31.24
C GLN A 1061 88.06 -40.77 -30.70
N GLN A 1062 88.12 -41.01 -29.38
CA GLN A 1062 87.38 -42.12 -28.75
C GLN A 1062 85.87 -41.95 -28.85
N ASN A 1063 85.35 -40.75 -28.63
CA ASN A 1063 83.92 -40.44 -28.72
C ASN A 1063 83.39 -40.58 -30.15
N PHE A 1064 84.22 -40.31 -31.17
CA PHE A 1064 83.90 -40.56 -32.58
C PHE A 1064 84.16 -42.01 -33.03
N GLY A 1065 84.49 -42.92 -32.11
CA GLY A 1065 84.72 -44.34 -32.41
C GLY A 1065 86.08 -44.66 -33.05
N PHE A 1066 87.00 -43.69 -33.12
CA PHE A 1066 88.37 -43.87 -33.61
C PHE A 1066 89.33 -44.33 -32.51
N ALA A 1067 90.42 -45.00 -32.89
CA ALA A 1067 91.51 -45.31 -31.96
C ALA A 1067 92.29 -44.03 -31.60
N SER A 1068 92.59 -43.84 -30.31
CA SER A 1068 93.38 -42.71 -29.82
C SER A 1068 94.83 -42.77 -30.32
N SER A 1069 95.09 -42.13 -31.47
CA SER A 1069 96.39 -42.16 -32.17
C SER A 1069 97.18 -40.85 -32.03
N ILE A 1070 96.48 -39.78 -31.68
CA ILE A 1070 97.05 -38.47 -31.33
C ILE A 1070 96.55 -38.08 -29.95
N GLU A 1071 97.45 -37.76 -29.04
CA GLU A 1071 97.13 -37.10 -27.77
C GLU A 1071 97.49 -35.64 -27.89
N GLY A 1072 96.59 -34.72 -27.58
CA GLY A 1072 96.87 -33.29 -27.73
C GLY A 1072 95.76 -32.43 -27.19
N GLU A 1073 96.09 -31.18 -26.94
CA GLU A 1073 95.14 -30.19 -26.41
C GLU A 1073 95.15 -28.92 -27.27
N GLY A 1074 93.97 -28.29 -27.38
CA GLY A 1074 93.80 -26.97 -28.00
C GLY A 1074 93.92 -26.95 -29.52
N LEU A 1075 93.44 -28.01 -30.21
CA LEU A 1075 93.36 -28.01 -31.67
C LEU A 1075 92.21 -27.09 -32.12
N LYS A 1076 92.52 -26.13 -32.99
CA LYS A 1076 91.55 -25.16 -33.53
C LYS A 1076 91.36 -25.38 -35.02
N LEU A 1077 90.10 -25.57 -35.41
CA LEU A 1077 89.67 -25.78 -36.78
C LEU A 1077 88.69 -24.68 -37.16
N ALA A 1078 88.82 -24.10 -38.36
CA ALA A 1078 87.77 -23.32 -38.98
C ALA A 1078 87.18 -24.16 -40.12
N ALA A 1079 85.89 -24.48 -40.05
CA ALA A 1079 85.22 -25.33 -41.03
C ALA A 1079 84.15 -24.54 -41.78
N ASP A 1080 84.09 -24.71 -43.10
CA ASP A 1080 83.00 -24.27 -43.97
C ASP A 1080 82.63 -25.45 -44.88
N VAL A 1081 81.61 -26.19 -44.44
CA VAL A 1081 81.26 -27.50 -44.99
C VAL A 1081 79.77 -27.60 -45.25
N SER A 1082 79.38 -28.38 -46.25
CA SER A 1082 78.00 -28.60 -46.66
C SER A 1082 77.75 -30.06 -47.02
N TRP A 1083 76.50 -30.52 -46.87
CA TRP A 1083 76.09 -31.87 -47.21
C TRP A 1083 74.62 -31.90 -47.67
N ASP A 1084 74.28 -32.93 -48.44
CA ASP A 1084 72.91 -33.23 -48.86
C ASP A 1084 72.15 -33.94 -47.73
N GLY A 1085 70.97 -33.45 -47.36
CA GLY A 1085 70.19 -33.90 -46.19
C GLY A 1085 70.01 -32.85 -45.10
N SER A 1086 69.29 -33.23 -44.04
CA SER A 1086 69.03 -32.37 -42.87
C SER A 1086 70.29 -32.13 -42.04
N PRO A 1087 70.26 -31.21 -41.05
CA PRO A 1087 71.38 -30.96 -40.15
C PRO A 1087 71.85 -32.20 -39.37
N ALA A 1088 70.99 -33.21 -39.20
CA ALA A 1088 71.35 -34.47 -38.56
C ALA A 1088 72.05 -35.46 -39.52
N MET A 1089 71.98 -35.24 -40.84
CA MET A 1089 72.52 -36.14 -41.87
C MET A 1089 74.01 -35.92 -42.18
N VAL A 1090 74.78 -35.44 -41.20
CA VAL A 1090 76.21 -35.16 -41.37
C VAL A 1090 77.02 -36.46 -41.40
N ASP A 1091 77.71 -36.72 -42.52
CA ASP A 1091 78.59 -37.88 -42.70
C ASP A 1091 79.84 -37.47 -43.48
N ILE A 1092 81.02 -37.87 -42.99
CA ILE A 1092 82.31 -37.55 -43.63
C ILE A 1092 82.40 -38.07 -45.08
N GLU A 1093 81.63 -39.09 -45.45
CA GLU A 1093 81.54 -39.58 -46.83
C GLU A 1093 80.73 -38.68 -47.77
N ARG A 1094 79.95 -37.74 -47.23
CA ARG A 1094 78.99 -36.88 -47.98
C ARG A 1094 79.25 -35.40 -47.84
N VAL A 1095 80.17 -35.02 -46.95
CA VAL A 1095 80.53 -33.63 -46.70
C VAL A 1095 81.40 -33.10 -47.85
N SER A 1096 81.10 -31.87 -48.27
CA SER A 1096 81.86 -31.09 -49.24
C SER A 1096 82.17 -29.70 -48.68
N GLY A 1097 83.42 -29.24 -48.80
CA GLY A 1097 83.86 -27.95 -48.27
C GLY A 1097 85.30 -27.96 -47.78
N GLU A 1098 85.68 -26.99 -46.95
CA GLU A 1098 87.06 -26.80 -46.48
C GLU A 1098 87.15 -26.76 -44.95
N VAL A 1099 88.22 -27.33 -44.41
CA VAL A 1099 88.58 -27.28 -43.00
C VAL A 1099 90.02 -26.78 -42.87
N GLU A 1100 90.20 -25.61 -42.28
CA GLU A 1100 91.48 -25.01 -41.95
C GLU A 1100 91.89 -25.39 -40.52
N ILE A 1101 93.05 -26.02 -40.38
CA ILE A 1101 93.72 -26.25 -39.11
C ILE A 1101 94.63 -25.04 -38.85
N SER A 1102 94.33 -24.27 -37.81
CA SER A 1102 95.05 -23.01 -37.52
C SER A 1102 96.05 -23.11 -36.36
N GLU A 1103 95.78 -23.98 -35.38
CA GLU A 1103 96.63 -24.17 -34.20
C GLU A 1103 96.39 -25.56 -33.61
N GLY A 1104 97.42 -26.17 -33.02
CA GLY A 1104 97.28 -27.38 -32.23
C GLY A 1104 98.62 -27.93 -31.74
N SER A 1105 98.64 -28.54 -30.57
CA SER A 1105 99.86 -29.13 -30.00
C SER A 1105 99.56 -30.49 -29.36
N GLY A 1106 100.56 -31.38 -29.33
CA GLY A 1106 100.34 -32.73 -28.83
C GLY A 1106 101.46 -33.70 -29.19
N ARG A 1107 101.13 -34.98 -29.23
CA ARG A 1107 102.02 -36.06 -29.62
C ARG A 1107 101.29 -37.18 -30.33
N PHE A 1108 101.96 -37.80 -31.29
CA PHE A 1108 101.50 -39.05 -31.90
C PHE A 1108 101.95 -40.22 -31.04
N VAL A 1109 101.00 -41.05 -30.63
CA VAL A 1109 101.22 -42.24 -29.79
C VAL A 1109 100.88 -43.51 -30.57
N GLN A 1110 101.53 -44.62 -30.21
CA GLN A 1110 101.25 -45.91 -30.83
C GLN A 1110 99.94 -46.49 -30.26
N ALA A 1111 98.93 -46.64 -31.10
CA ALA A 1111 97.64 -47.19 -30.69
C ALA A 1111 97.77 -48.65 -30.19
N GLU A 1112 97.41 -48.89 -28.93
CA GLU A 1112 97.34 -50.24 -28.33
C GLU A 1112 96.07 -50.98 -28.79
N THR A 1113 96.18 -51.77 -29.85
CA THR A 1113 95.26 -52.87 -30.26
C THR A 1113 93.74 -52.59 -30.40
N GLY A 1114 93.23 -52.74 -31.64
CA GLY A 1114 91.91 -53.33 -31.93
C GLY A 1114 90.71 -52.37 -32.10
N GLY A 1115 90.64 -51.68 -33.25
CA GLY A 1115 89.46 -50.92 -33.72
C GLY A 1115 89.55 -50.66 -35.23
N ALA A 1116 88.42 -50.45 -35.91
CA ALA A 1116 88.25 -50.57 -37.36
C ALA A 1116 88.88 -49.45 -38.24
N LEU A 1117 89.54 -48.43 -37.68
CA LEU A 1117 90.05 -47.30 -38.46
C LEU A 1117 91.46 -46.90 -37.99
N LYS A 1118 92.50 -47.56 -38.51
CA LYS A 1118 93.93 -47.22 -38.28
C LYS A 1118 94.36 -46.01 -39.12
N LEU A 1119 93.76 -44.85 -38.89
CA LEU A 1119 93.95 -43.68 -39.75
C LEU A 1119 95.38 -43.11 -39.79
N LEU A 1120 96.33 -43.53 -38.94
CA LEU A 1120 97.67 -42.93 -38.87
C LEU A 1120 98.83 -43.92 -38.68
N GLY A 1121 98.70 -45.15 -39.24
CA GLY A 1121 99.80 -46.12 -39.29
C GLY A 1121 101.07 -45.65 -40.03
N ILE A 1122 101.00 -44.50 -40.71
CA ILE A 1122 102.10 -43.80 -41.39
C ILE A 1122 103.21 -43.40 -40.40
N PHE A 1123 102.86 -43.19 -39.13
CA PHE A 1123 103.75 -42.68 -38.09
C PHE A 1123 104.39 -43.78 -37.23
N ASP A 1124 104.60 -44.99 -37.77
CA ASP A 1124 105.51 -45.96 -37.15
C ASP A 1124 106.97 -45.46 -37.25
N PHE A 1125 107.30 -44.51 -36.39
CA PHE A 1125 108.61 -43.87 -36.30
C PHE A 1125 109.72 -44.88 -35.98
N ALA A 1126 109.38 -46.00 -35.30
CA ALA A 1126 110.32 -47.09 -35.01
C ALA A 1126 110.79 -47.82 -36.28
N SER A 1127 109.98 -47.79 -37.35
CA SER A 1127 110.32 -48.31 -38.69
C SER A 1127 111.12 -47.30 -39.54
N LEU A 1128 110.81 -46.00 -39.44
CA LEU A 1128 111.54 -44.92 -40.13
C LEU A 1128 112.95 -44.70 -39.56
N ALA A 1129 113.10 -44.66 -38.23
CA ALA A 1129 114.40 -44.46 -37.55
C ALA A 1129 115.40 -45.59 -37.83
N ARG A 1130 114.92 -46.84 -37.98
CA ARG A 1130 115.74 -48.02 -38.30
C ARG A 1130 116.49 -47.90 -39.64
N ARG A 1131 115.99 -47.08 -40.58
CA ARG A 1131 116.60 -46.87 -41.91
C ARG A 1131 117.70 -45.80 -41.92
N PHE A 1132 117.81 -44.97 -40.87
CA PHE A 1132 118.79 -43.87 -40.80
C PHE A 1132 120.11 -44.22 -40.04
N ARG A 1133 120.21 -45.38 -39.36
CA ARG A 1133 121.41 -45.82 -38.59
C ARG A 1133 122.00 -44.73 -37.68
N LEU A 1134 121.16 -44.03 -36.93
CA LEU A 1134 121.54 -43.10 -35.85
C LEU A 1134 120.91 -43.59 -34.53
N ASP A 1135 121.57 -43.34 -33.40
CA ASP A 1135 121.18 -43.82 -32.05
C ASP A 1135 120.07 -42.92 -31.48
N PHE A 1136 118.84 -43.42 -31.44
CA PHE A 1136 117.63 -42.72 -31.00
C PHE A 1136 116.95 -43.44 -29.83
N SER A 1137 117.75 -43.90 -28.88
CA SER A 1137 117.24 -44.64 -27.70
C SER A 1137 116.30 -43.81 -26.82
N ASP A 1138 116.40 -42.47 -26.83
CA ASP A 1138 115.54 -41.57 -26.04
C ASP A 1138 114.21 -41.16 -26.72
N VAL A 1139 113.91 -41.64 -27.94
CA VAL A 1139 112.76 -41.18 -28.76
C VAL A 1139 111.77 -42.30 -29.13
N ILE A 1140 112.05 -43.54 -28.72
CA ILE A 1140 111.32 -44.73 -29.21
C ILE A 1140 110.27 -45.25 -28.21
N ASP A 1141 110.29 -44.79 -26.95
CA ASP A 1141 109.41 -45.33 -25.90
C ASP A 1141 108.18 -44.43 -25.57
N ASP A 1142 108.12 -43.16 -26.01
CA ASP A 1142 107.08 -42.18 -25.57
C ASP A 1142 106.30 -41.42 -26.68
N GLY A 1143 106.53 -41.69 -27.99
CA GLY A 1143 105.80 -41.04 -29.12
C GLY A 1143 106.49 -39.80 -29.74
N PHE A 1144 105.92 -39.20 -30.80
CA PHE A 1144 106.45 -37.97 -31.45
C PHE A 1144 105.68 -36.73 -30.98
N GLU A 1145 106.33 -35.83 -30.24
CA GLU A 1145 105.76 -34.55 -29.79
C GLU A 1145 105.84 -33.45 -30.87
N PHE A 1146 104.73 -32.75 -31.09
CA PHE A 1146 104.61 -31.56 -31.92
C PHE A 1146 104.07 -30.37 -31.10
N THR A 1147 104.62 -29.19 -31.36
CA THR A 1147 104.21 -27.93 -30.71
C THR A 1147 103.20 -27.13 -31.50
N ASP A 1148 103.06 -27.44 -32.80
CA ASP A 1148 102.24 -26.69 -33.74
C ASP A 1148 101.87 -27.56 -34.95
N ILE A 1149 100.61 -27.49 -35.38
CA ILE A 1149 100.07 -28.12 -36.59
C ILE A 1149 99.16 -27.12 -37.32
N GLN A 1150 99.33 -26.99 -38.63
CA GLN A 1150 98.54 -26.10 -39.49
C GLN A 1150 98.38 -26.68 -40.89
N GLY A 1151 97.29 -26.36 -41.59
CA GLY A 1151 97.03 -26.79 -42.98
C GLY A 1151 95.58 -26.65 -43.39
N VAL A 1152 95.27 -26.78 -44.68
CA VAL A 1152 93.89 -26.69 -45.21
C VAL A 1152 93.55 -27.97 -45.94
N ILE A 1153 92.43 -28.57 -45.55
CA ILE A 1153 91.92 -29.82 -46.11
C ILE A 1153 90.58 -29.53 -46.76
N SER A 1154 90.41 -29.94 -48.02
CA SER A 1154 89.10 -29.91 -48.68
C SER A 1154 88.49 -31.30 -48.76
N PHE A 1155 87.20 -31.36 -48.56
CA PHE A 1155 86.34 -32.53 -48.71
C PHE A 1155 85.46 -32.35 -49.95
N ASP A 1156 85.28 -33.41 -50.73
CA ASP A 1156 84.38 -33.48 -51.89
C ASP A 1156 83.79 -34.89 -51.95
N GLU A 1157 82.63 -35.09 -51.32
CA GLU A 1157 81.87 -36.35 -51.28
C GLU A 1157 82.74 -37.62 -51.13
N GLY A 1158 83.58 -37.61 -50.08
CA GLY A 1158 84.47 -38.73 -49.74
C GLY A 1158 85.85 -38.70 -50.40
N GLU A 1159 86.14 -37.77 -51.31
CA GLU A 1159 87.51 -37.38 -51.68
C GLU A 1159 88.01 -36.29 -50.74
N VAL A 1160 89.23 -36.47 -50.23
CA VAL A 1160 89.88 -35.54 -49.29
C VAL A 1160 91.21 -35.12 -49.88
N VAL A 1161 91.38 -33.82 -50.10
CA VAL A 1161 92.58 -33.24 -50.71
C VAL A 1161 93.19 -32.25 -49.74
N VAL A 1162 94.50 -32.37 -49.54
CA VAL A 1162 95.27 -31.37 -48.80
C VAL A 1162 95.56 -30.21 -49.74
N GLN A 1163 94.75 -29.15 -49.66
CA GLN A 1163 94.90 -27.95 -50.48
C GLN A 1163 96.14 -27.15 -50.06
N GLU A 1164 96.26 -26.87 -48.77
CA GLU A 1164 97.49 -26.31 -48.18
C GLU A 1164 98.19 -27.40 -47.37
N PRO A 1165 99.49 -27.67 -47.63
CA PRO A 1165 100.21 -28.75 -46.98
C PRO A 1165 100.09 -28.72 -45.45
N ILE A 1166 99.75 -29.86 -44.85
CA ILE A 1166 99.71 -30.01 -43.40
C ILE A 1166 101.16 -29.95 -42.88
N VAL A 1167 101.49 -28.89 -42.15
CA VAL A 1167 102.80 -28.67 -41.55
C VAL A 1167 102.72 -28.99 -40.06
N ILE A 1168 103.55 -29.93 -39.61
CA ILE A 1168 103.66 -30.34 -38.21
C ILE A 1168 105.06 -29.98 -37.72
N ASN A 1169 105.15 -29.06 -36.76
CA ASN A 1169 106.40 -28.62 -36.17
C ASN A 1169 106.61 -29.31 -34.82
N GLY A 1170 107.68 -30.09 -34.67
CA GLY A 1170 108.03 -30.75 -33.41
C GLY A 1170 109.47 -30.51 -32.96
N SER A 1171 109.75 -30.87 -31.71
CA SER A 1171 111.07 -30.69 -31.08
C SER A 1171 112.19 -31.45 -31.82
N SER A 1172 111.84 -32.58 -32.45
CA SER A 1172 112.75 -33.49 -33.14
C SER A 1172 112.74 -33.35 -34.67
N GLY A 1173 111.91 -32.46 -35.24
CA GLY A 1173 111.86 -32.18 -36.67
C GLY A 1173 110.54 -31.59 -37.17
N LYS A 1174 110.52 -31.20 -38.45
CA LYS A 1174 109.36 -30.66 -39.16
C LYS A 1174 108.85 -31.68 -40.18
N PHE A 1175 107.55 -31.98 -40.15
CA PHE A 1175 106.87 -32.80 -41.14
C PHE A 1175 105.99 -31.92 -42.03
N THR A 1176 105.92 -32.23 -43.31
CA THR A 1176 105.01 -31.57 -44.25
C THR A 1176 104.35 -32.63 -45.11
N VAL A 1177 103.02 -32.69 -45.06
CA VAL A 1177 102.20 -33.70 -45.75
C VAL A 1177 101.32 -33.00 -46.77
N GLY A 1178 101.23 -33.54 -47.99
CA GLY A 1178 100.31 -33.07 -49.02
C GLY A 1178 99.87 -34.22 -49.92
N GLY A 1179 98.86 -34.02 -50.76
CA GLY A 1179 98.26 -35.08 -51.57
C GLY A 1179 96.78 -35.25 -51.22
N GLY A 1180 96.27 -36.48 -51.29
CA GLY A 1180 94.88 -36.75 -50.96
C GLY A 1180 94.61 -38.19 -50.55
N MET A 1181 93.39 -38.42 -50.11
CA MET A 1181 92.83 -39.73 -49.83
C MET A 1181 91.40 -39.79 -50.33
N ASN A 1182 90.93 -40.99 -50.67
CA ASN A 1182 89.53 -41.21 -50.97
C ASN A 1182 88.99 -42.19 -49.92
N ILE A 1183 88.12 -41.67 -49.05
CA ILE A 1183 87.54 -42.36 -47.89
C ILE A 1183 86.64 -43.51 -48.37
N VAL A 1184 85.81 -43.26 -49.39
CA VAL A 1184 84.86 -44.23 -49.96
C VAL A 1184 85.57 -45.46 -50.55
N SER A 1185 86.66 -45.24 -51.31
CA SER A 1185 87.47 -46.30 -51.91
C SER A 1185 88.59 -46.81 -51.00
N ASN A 1186 88.76 -46.22 -49.81
CA ASN A 1186 89.80 -46.53 -48.85
C ASN A 1186 91.21 -46.47 -49.46
N THR A 1187 91.55 -45.42 -50.22
CA THR A 1187 92.86 -45.27 -50.90
C THR A 1187 93.62 -44.01 -50.48
N LEU A 1188 94.96 -44.12 -50.43
CA LEU A 1188 95.89 -43.04 -50.10
C LEU A 1188 96.81 -42.73 -51.28
N ASP A 1189 97.04 -41.44 -51.55
CA ASP A 1189 98.16 -40.99 -52.37
C ASP A 1189 98.71 -39.66 -51.83
N ASN A 1190 99.71 -39.74 -50.94
CA ASN A 1190 100.28 -38.60 -50.23
C ASN A 1190 101.80 -38.50 -50.42
N ASP A 1191 102.32 -37.27 -50.37
CA ASP A 1191 103.73 -36.95 -50.25
C ASP A 1191 104.00 -36.50 -48.81
N MET A 1192 105.00 -37.08 -48.15
CA MET A 1192 105.44 -36.65 -46.82
C MET A 1192 106.92 -36.25 -46.86
N ILE A 1193 107.21 -35.07 -46.33
CA ILE A 1193 108.57 -34.54 -46.20
C ILE A 1193 108.95 -34.50 -44.74
N VAL A 1194 110.07 -35.14 -44.41
CA VAL A 1194 110.65 -35.13 -43.07
C VAL A 1194 111.88 -34.25 -43.12
N THR A 1195 111.86 -33.13 -42.40
CA THR A 1195 112.96 -32.16 -42.31
C THR A 1195 113.57 -32.21 -40.92
N LEU A 1196 114.83 -32.63 -40.83
CA LEU A 1196 115.54 -32.72 -39.55
C LEU A 1196 116.03 -31.33 -39.11
N PRO A 1197 116.01 -31.01 -37.80
CA PRO A 1197 116.50 -29.75 -37.28
C PRO A 1197 118.03 -29.78 -37.28
N VAL A 1198 118.66 -29.17 -38.29
CA VAL A 1198 120.13 -29.05 -38.36
C VAL A 1198 120.62 -27.91 -37.46
N GLY A 1199 120.68 -28.18 -36.15
CA GLY A 1199 121.28 -27.28 -35.17
C GLY A 1199 122.82 -27.28 -35.23
N ARG A 1200 123.44 -26.08 -35.33
CA ARG A 1200 124.82 -25.64 -34.99
C ARG A 1200 126.05 -26.58 -35.18
N THR A 1201 125.92 -27.75 -35.80
CA THR A 1201 126.94 -28.83 -35.75
C THR A 1201 127.57 -29.14 -37.11
N LEU A 1202 127.17 -28.48 -38.19
CA LEU A 1202 127.79 -28.65 -39.50
C LEU A 1202 129.15 -27.89 -39.59
N PRO A 1203 130.15 -28.43 -40.33
CA PRO A 1203 131.50 -27.85 -40.44
C PRO A 1203 131.56 -26.38 -40.90
N TRP A 1204 130.53 -25.91 -41.62
CA TRP A 1204 130.48 -24.54 -42.12
C TRP A 1204 130.21 -23.49 -41.03
N TYR A 1205 129.50 -23.86 -39.94
CA TYR A 1205 129.24 -22.98 -38.79
C TYR A 1205 130.54 -22.69 -38.00
N ALA A 1206 131.43 -23.70 -37.90
CA ALA A 1206 132.76 -23.56 -37.32
C ALA A 1206 133.70 -22.69 -38.18
N ALA A 1207 133.53 -22.68 -39.51
CA ALA A 1207 134.34 -21.86 -40.41
C ALA A 1207 133.94 -20.36 -40.37
N TYR A 1208 132.65 -20.05 -40.15
CA TYR A 1208 132.14 -18.67 -40.11
C TYR A 1208 132.27 -17.99 -38.73
N SER A 1209 132.17 -18.74 -37.64
CA SER A 1209 132.38 -18.21 -36.27
C SER A 1209 133.83 -17.77 -35.99
N ALA A 1210 134.80 -18.22 -36.79
CA ALA A 1210 136.21 -17.85 -36.66
C ALA A 1210 136.59 -16.46 -37.23
N ILE A 1211 135.71 -15.81 -38.01
CA ILE A 1211 136.05 -14.56 -38.76
C ILE A 1211 135.41 -13.30 -38.14
N ALA A 1212 134.49 -13.42 -37.18
CA ALA A 1212 133.72 -12.30 -36.67
C ALA A 1212 134.18 -11.82 -35.27
N THR A 1213 135.19 -10.94 -35.22
CA THR A 1213 135.59 -10.22 -33.98
C THR A 1213 134.88 -8.86 -33.89
N GLY A 1214 133.66 -8.81 -33.34
CA GLY A 1214 133.03 -7.53 -32.97
C GLY A 1214 131.52 -7.59 -32.67
N PRO A 1215 130.99 -6.70 -31.80
CA PRO A 1215 129.61 -6.73 -31.31
C PRO A 1215 128.51 -6.45 -32.36
N LEU A 1216 128.88 -6.13 -33.62
CA LEU A 1216 127.94 -5.94 -34.74
C LEU A 1216 127.73 -7.22 -35.59
N ALA A 1217 128.33 -8.34 -35.24
CA ALA A 1217 128.27 -9.59 -36.02
C ALA A 1217 126.97 -10.41 -35.85
N GLY A 1218 126.17 -10.17 -34.80
CA GLY A 1218 124.95 -10.95 -34.53
C GLY A 1218 123.87 -10.82 -35.60
N ALA A 1219 123.67 -9.60 -36.14
CA ALA A 1219 122.64 -9.35 -37.16
C ALA A 1219 122.97 -9.97 -38.53
N GLY A 1220 124.25 -10.02 -38.91
CA GLY A 1220 124.69 -10.62 -40.18
C GLY A 1220 124.56 -12.14 -40.20
N VAL A 1221 124.82 -12.81 -39.07
CA VAL A 1221 124.59 -14.24 -38.91
C VAL A 1221 123.09 -14.55 -38.97
N MET A 1222 122.25 -13.77 -38.30
CA MET A 1222 120.80 -13.96 -38.29
C MET A 1222 120.17 -13.70 -39.66
N LEU A 1223 120.63 -12.70 -40.42
CA LEU A 1223 120.19 -12.44 -41.80
C LEU A 1223 120.66 -13.52 -42.77
N ALA A 1224 121.89 -14.03 -42.65
CA ALA A 1224 122.35 -15.15 -43.46
C ALA A 1224 121.60 -16.45 -43.13
N GLN A 1225 121.33 -16.70 -41.84
CA GLN A 1225 120.57 -17.87 -41.39
C GLN A 1225 119.14 -17.85 -41.92
N LYS A 1226 118.51 -16.67 -42.02
CA LYS A 1226 117.15 -16.47 -42.56
C LYS A 1226 117.08 -16.42 -44.09
N VAL A 1227 118.15 -15.95 -44.77
CA VAL A 1227 118.24 -15.94 -46.25
C VAL A 1227 118.55 -17.33 -46.83
N PHE A 1228 119.31 -18.15 -46.08
CA PHE A 1228 119.67 -19.51 -46.50
C PHE A 1228 118.81 -20.60 -45.82
N GLU A 1229 117.78 -20.21 -45.06
CA GLU A 1229 116.91 -21.12 -44.30
C GLU A 1229 116.29 -22.19 -45.19
N ASN A 1230 115.73 -21.80 -46.34
CA ASN A 1230 115.12 -22.73 -47.28
C ASN A 1230 116.16 -23.67 -47.92
N GLN A 1231 117.36 -23.19 -48.28
CA GLN A 1231 118.43 -24.05 -48.82
C GLN A 1231 119.01 -25.01 -47.77
N ILE A 1232 119.01 -24.62 -46.48
CA ILE A 1232 119.47 -25.46 -45.36
C ILE A 1232 118.42 -26.51 -45.01
N ASN A 1233 117.14 -26.12 -44.94
CA ASN A 1233 116.02 -27.03 -44.73
C ASN A 1233 115.96 -28.06 -45.85
N GLN A 1234 116.05 -27.63 -47.12
CA GLN A 1234 116.16 -28.52 -48.26
C GLN A 1234 117.32 -29.52 -48.07
N MET A 1235 118.51 -29.10 -47.60
CA MET A 1235 119.63 -30.02 -47.34
C MET A 1235 119.43 -31.02 -46.18
N SER A 1236 118.40 -30.88 -45.35
CA SER A 1236 118.08 -31.83 -44.26
C SER A 1236 116.70 -32.50 -44.43
N SER A 1237 116.09 -32.38 -45.62
CA SER A 1237 114.79 -32.98 -45.95
C SER A 1237 114.90 -34.32 -46.68
N ALA A 1238 114.00 -35.24 -46.35
CA ALA A 1238 113.76 -36.49 -47.07
C ALA A 1238 112.28 -36.58 -47.50
N LYS A 1239 112.05 -36.87 -48.79
CA LYS A 1239 110.72 -37.01 -49.37
C LYS A 1239 110.32 -38.49 -49.46
N TYR A 1240 109.12 -38.78 -48.98
CA TYR A 1240 108.47 -40.07 -49.00
C TYR A 1240 107.15 -39.97 -49.76
N LYS A 1241 106.81 -41.04 -50.48
CA LYS A 1241 105.50 -41.24 -51.07
C LYS A 1241 104.75 -42.27 -50.24
N ILE A 1242 103.49 -41.97 -49.92
CA ILE A 1242 102.61 -42.82 -49.11
C ILE A 1242 101.46 -43.22 -50.02
N THR A 1243 101.36 -44.50 -50.34
CA THR A 1243 100.31 -45.09 -51.21
C THR A 1243 99.67 -46.29 -50.53
N GLY A 1244 98.63 -46.89 -51.10
CA GLY A 1244 97.97 -48.08 -50.54
C GLY A 1244 96.58 -47.77 -50.02
N THR A 1245 96.10 -48.56 -49.06
CA THR A 1245 94.81 -48.28 -48.39
C THR A 1245 95.00 -47.48 -47.11
N ILE A 1246 93.95 -46.86 -46.60
CA ILE A 1246 94.01 -46.10 -45.33
C ILE A 1246 94.42 -47.04 -44.18
N GLU A 1247 93.94 -48.29 -44.20
CA GLU A 1247 94.25 -49.30 -43.19
C GLU A 1247 95.67 -49.87 -43.27
N GLU A 1248 96.24 -49.98 -44.48
CA GLU A 1248 97.57 -50.53 -44.73
C GLU A 1248 98.42 -49.59 -45.63
N PRO A 1249 98.93 -48.47 -45.09
CA PRO A 1249 99.73 -47.52 -45.86
C PRO A 1249 101.12 -48.08 -46.22
N GLU A 1250 101.49 -48.00 -47.49
CA GLU A 1250 102.82 -48.30 -48.00
C GLU A 1250 103.67 -47.02 -48.12
N ILE A 1251 104.77 -46.97 -47.36
CA ILE A 1251 105.70 -45.83 -47.36
C ILE A 1251 106.93 -46.13 -48.21
N GLN A 1252 107.09 -45.40 -49.31
CA GLN A 1252 108.23 -45.48 -50.22
C GLN A 1252 109.12 -44.24 -50.13
N PHE A 1253 110.42 -44.43 -49.86
CA PHE A 1253 111.40 -43.34 -49.96
C PHE A 1253 111.60 -42.93 -51.43
N VAL A 1254 111.52 -41.62 -51.73
CA VAL A 1254 111.65 -41.07 -53.09
C VAL A 1254 113.01 -40.43 -53.32
N THR A 1255 113.35 -39.38 -52.55
CA THR A 1255 114.61 -38.64 -52.67
C THR A 1255 115.00 -37.93 -51.37
N ILE A 1256 116.28 -37.67 -51.20
CA ILE A 1256 116.79 -36.67 -50.25
C ILE A 1256 116.89 -35.30 -50.94
N PHE A 1257 116.99 -34.25 -50.13
CA PHE A 1257 117.14 -32.86 -50.53
C PHE A 1257 115.96 -32.25 -51.31
N ASN A 1258 114.74 -32.61 -50.92
CA ASN A 1258 113.51 -32.05 -51.48
C ASN A 1258 112.56 -31.64 -50.35
N ASP A 1259 112.20 -30.36 -50.33
CA ASP A 1259 111.34 -29.69 -49.35
C ASP A 1259 109.97 -29.29 -49.94
N THR A 1260 109.64 -29.76 -51.15
CA THR A 1260 108.38 -29.49 -51.85
C THR A 1260 107.51 -30.74 -51.97
N VAL A 1261 106.33 -30.70 -51.34
CA VAL A 1261 105.25 -31.66 -51.61
C VAL A 1261 104.62 -31.32 -52.97
N ARG A 1262 103.92 -32.27 -53.59
CA ARG A 1262 103.07 -31.95 -54.74
C ARG A 1262 102.08 -30.84 -54.35
N GLU A 1263 101.91 -29.87 -55.23
CA GLU A 1263 100.75 -28.97 -55.15
C GLU A 1263 99.51 -29.76 -55.56
N ALA A 1264 98.38 -29.50 -54.90
CA ALA A 1264 97.09 -29.96 -55.41
C ALA A 1264 96.95 -29.45 -56.86
N LEU A 1265 96.53 -30.32 -57.78
CA LEU A 1265 96.23 -29.85 -59.13
C LEU A 1265 95.08 -28.85 -59.00
N PRO A 1266 95.22 -27.58 -59.43
CA PRO A 1266 94.06 -26.73 -59.57
C PRO A 1266 93.15 -27.37 -60.62
N GLU A 1267 91.87 -27.54 -60.29
CA GLU A 1267 90.85 -27.91 -61.27
C GLU A 1267 90.81 -26.94 -62.46
#